data_AF-Q4CW37-F1
#
_entry.id   AF-Q4CW37-F1
#
_cell.length_a   1.000
_cell.length_b   1.000
_cell.length_c   1.000
_cell.angle_alpha   90.00
_cell.angle_beta   90.00
_cell.angle_gamma   90.00
#
_symmetry.space_group_name_H-M   'P 1'
#
loop_
_entity.id
_entity.type
_entity.pdbx_description
1 polymer ?
#
loop_
_entity_poly.entity_id
_entity_poly.type
_entity_poly.pdbx_seq_one_letter_code
_entity_poly.pdbx_strand_id
1 'polypeptide(L)'
;MRSAVGACPHSRHRVRRRATAAVRVALLVLLALVAAAAWMPAVQAVVLRLRGGTVDRAITVGHAVDTVLMDGVFITNGVAVVFDVAAMLPGTLRIELRNCVCDGGAQIYVRGYSDEPASDRSLEVSVSGLSGSYCSLVFVHNLPAHTNVTVRDSTIVTAGPMHYSQLSGLTDAVASPLVLHATSLLQTQLRVSNTVLRSLQVGGSAVYVGGGVDLLSSAVVLDGVLLEASGGPTASAMHVASSSRLSLRSHSVFSVTNVSVVSSGGGIVLGERLAVIDSVLRFVGVEGSVASSLVRCDGGTVDAGGWLDLHDVWAVGEALSVASLSGVTLSGGAVSIARCAATGATIVSGLTITSGVVSVQCNRAGGRVLQSSGDYRMAGLPSVSVLPCDGCAAALACFDGLTASFSECVCGCRAGGVGEACLPFDVPLARAGGGAQDCVSGVTLTESVTVGGGRATACFDSVVFGGPIIVAVDLRSMDAFADAVNVTLHHCVLAGGAQLRIGGLSESTAHLMPHALVNMTNLTSLEGTIVLHGAMPLHSSVLLANSTLRATVGGSRYVPMTPGHEKSRYGPALVLDGVRLLSTRFVMTRSTLVCGGGSCAAILLERGLGVHLSSVFYMDNCAVMSRTHVMYAFASDLRVSGGSVFSIQNSSWIAPSTEYEEGACVFGDVFLDGGSVLQVVSSNFRLGFAMLIAETLTVTGGSWLVHRNNEFRTAYVVYVAKYDGVAFRDRSVWSILDNKLTYALYSSFTHMTSNWPPPSDTRPIIYGVCNEVMGSPVTDYREGLNIGAPVTALDCGACTVDAVCFAPRTSSISGCECECAAGGYGDTCLPAAVPDGLGPLPLPDAKDTEVRCVHGGSISFVDYPDPGVRGLCFVNVTFTAAIVLDLWSFDAPQQTLNITLLQCVLMGLSIKGSGARVHVSVVSSMLDACELEFRGDFGASSQILVAGSTLVATSDNAILFVEFTFNANMTLLLLDNYIEANRYAIYFFISVVVVDGGGIIVKGNTLSTTEEDDGVESSVCINAVGLKNGGYFDVENNTMRSVNGVNLLGDTTVSSAGLLRVADCTFVGGTEFFDPALVYVSGSVTVEGGAHWRVEGNSVAAASVLSIPYSWQKLQLSGSGTTVALAHNRQVDDSFFVADLSLPQTILTSHARFVVGCNLQGDEEVSYEDVLPEGVELFRCGTCNDDAACYMPGTESVDRGSCSCSCKDGWHGASCLPFEVPDTVVPPVAERAVDGDTSCVVNQTLSSLTLNMWRTHHCYAGVTFSGVGAALTFSFNSMPLHLPINITLTGCTFLYGAVLQFVGDVEAAESSGVLIRVSQTVMRSSVVAFILALPQHCEIAVTEVDAVQSSAVHLPDTVNNKLSVLFLKNVVLTASSLLVSNVNAHASRYDAFGLYSIGTLTLVGGSSLYVRYCSFEGYTHVFYVHSLSVSDHSVFALLNNTMDSGTSF
;
A
#
# COMPACT_ATOMS: atom_id res chain seq x y z
N MET A 1 -20.87 32.41 15.62
CA MET A 1 -22.06 33.08 16.19
C MET A 1 -23.03 33.43 15.07
N ARG A 2 -24.34 33.43 15.38
CA ARG A 2 -25.54 33.52 14.51
C ARG A 2 -25.94 32.23 13.78
N SER A 3 -26.79 31.48 14.47
CA SER A 3 -27.71 30.50 13.89
C SER A 3 -28.73 31.20 12.99
N ALA A 4 -28.88 30.75 11.75
CA ALA A 4 -30.03 31.06 10.92
C ALA A 4 -31.18 30.12 11.28
N VAL A 5 -31.95 30.49 12.30
CA VAL A 5 -33.26 29.89 12.60
C VAL A 5 -34.31 30.82 12.04
N GLY A 6 -34.87 30.49 10.88
CA GLY A 6 -35.92 31.26 10.23
C GLY A 6 -36.94 30.34 9.57
N ALA A 7 -38.16 30.32 10.16
CA ALA A 7 -39.47 30.10 9.53
C ALA A 7 -39.70 28.77 8.75
N CYS A 8 -40.63 27.87 9.05
CA CYS A 8 -42.06 28.04 9.37
C CYS A 8 -42.62 26.74 10.00
N PRO A 9 -43.45 26.82 11.06
CA PRO A 9 -44.41 25.78 11.41
C PRO A 9 -45.75 26.07 10.71
N HIS A 10 -46.30 25.14 9.94
CA HIS A 10 -47.75 24.86 9.82
C HIS A 10 -48.00 23.82 8.71
N SER A 11 -48.88 22.86 9.02
CA SER A 11 -49.56 21.91 8.10
C SER A 11 -49.06 20.45 8.00
N ARG A 12 -49.03 19.70 9.12
CA ARG A 12 -49.17 18.22 9.07
C ARG A 12 -50.31 17.63 9.93
N HIS A 13 -51.16 18.46 10.54
CA HIS A 13 -52.25 17.98 11.39
C HIS A 13 -53.57 17.59 10.68
N ARG A 14 -53.69 17.71 9.34
CA ARG A 14 -54.92 17.30 8.64
C ARG A 14 -54.89 15.92 7.99
N VAL A 15 -53.74 15.24 7.88
CA VAL A 15 -53.69 13.90 7.25
C VAL A 15 -53.90 12.75 8.26
N ARG A 16 -53.43 12.88 9.52
CA ARG A 16 -53.62 11.81 10.53
C ARG A 16 -55.09 11.57 10.95
N ARG A 17 -55.98 12.58 10.87
CA ARG A 17 -57.41 12.38 11.16
C ARG A 17 -58.19 11.70 10.03
N ARG A 18 -57.74 11.75 8.77
CA ARG A 18 -58.41 11.01 7.69
C ARG A 18 -58.05 9.53 7.68
N ALA A 19 -56.80 9.17 7.97
CA ALA A 19 -56.40 7.75 8.02
C ALA A 19 -57.06 6.98 9.18
N THR A 20 -57.12 7.57 10.38
CA THR A 20 -57.81 6.96 11.53
C THR A 20 -59.33 6.88 11.37
N ALA A 21 -59.94 7.86 10.67
CA ALA A 21 -61.35 7.80 10.34
C ALA A 21 -61.67 6.73 9.28
N ALA A 22 -60.82 6.57 8.26
CA ALA A 22 -61.01 5.54 7.23
C ALA A 22 -60.93 4.12 7.81
N VAL A 23 -59.98 3.87 8.71
CA VAL A 23 -59.87 2.56 9.39
C VAL A 23 -61.08 2.32 10.29
N ARG A 24 -61.56 3.33 11.03
CA ARG A 24 -62.78 3.18 11.86
C ARG A 24 -64.03 2.91 11.05
N VAL A 25 -64.21 3.58 9.91
CA VAL A 25 -65.35 3.33 9.01
C VAL A 25 -65.26 1.94 8.40
N ALA A 26 -64.07 1.50 7.96
CA ALA A 26 -63.86 0.16 7.45
C ALA A 26 -64.15 -0.91 8.52
N LEU A 27 -63.73 -0.70 9.77
CA LEU A 27 -63.99 -1.63 10.88
C LEU A 27 -65.46 -1.66 11.29
N LEU A 28 -66.15 -0.52 11.27
CA LEU A 28 -67.60 -0.43 11.51
C LEU A 28 -68.40 -1.11 10.40
N VAL A 29 -67.99 -0.96 9.14
CA VAL A 29 -68.61 -1.66 8.01
C VAL A 29 -68.37 -3.16 8.10
N LEU A 30 -67.17 -3.59 8.52
CA LEU A 30 -66.86 -5.00 8.79
C LEU A 30 -67.69 -5.57 9.94
N LEU A 31 -67.80 -4.86 11.07
CA LEU A 31 -68.67 -5.25 12.18
C LEU A 31 -70.14 -5.34 11.77
N ALA A 32 -70.62 -4.40 10.95
CA ALA A 32 -71.98 -4.42 10.42
C ALA A 32 -72.20 -5.61 9.46
N LEU A 33 -71.22 -5.93 8.61
CA LEU A 33 -71.24 -7.10 7.74
C LEU A 33 -71.20 -8.40 8.55
N VAL A 34 -70.42 -8.47 9.63
CA VAL A 34 -70.38 -9.63 10.54
C VAL A 34 -71.72 -9.83 11.25
N ALA A 35 -72.35 -8.75 11.72
CA ALA A 35 -73.69 -8.83 12.32
C ALA A 35 -74.76 -9.25 11.30
N ALA A 36 -74.64 -8.82 10.04
CA ALA A 36 -75.54 -9.24 8.96
C ALA A 36 -75.29 -10.70 8.51
N ALA A 37 -74.04 -11.17 8.53
CA ALA A 37 -73.67 -12.52 8.13
C ALA A 37 -74.18 -13.60 9.10
N ALA A 38 -74.40 -13.26 10.37
CA ALA A 38 -74.97 -14.18 11.36
C ALA A 38 -76.39 -14.68 11.01
N TRP A 39 -77.09 -14.06 10.06
CA TRP A 39 -78.47 -14.40 9.67
C TRP A 39 -78.61 -14.95 8.23
N MET A 40 -77.51 -15.29 7.54
CA MET A 40 -77.59 -15.81 6.16
C MET A 40 -77.09 -17.26 6.06
N PRO A 41 -77.94 -18.24 5.69
CA PRO A 41 -77.58 -19.68 5.67
C PRO A 41 -76.64 -20.11 4.53
N ALA A 42 -76.17 -19.18 3.70
CA ALA A 42 -75.26 -19.46 2.58
C ALA A 42 -74.02 -18.57 2.74
N VAL A 43 -73.22 -18.84 3.76
CA VAL A 43 -72.00 -18.05 4.05
C VAL A 43 -70.98 -18.33 2.96
N GLN A 44 -70.87 -17.40 2.01
CA GLN A 44 -69.70 -17.30 1.15
C GLN A 44 -68.46 -17.21 2.04
N ALA A 45 -67.47 -18.05 1.76
CA ALA A 45 -66.11 -17.97 2.29
C ALA A 45 -65.65 -16.51 2.49
N VAL A 46 -65.47 -16.07 3.74
CA VAL A 46 -64.98 -14.72 4.03
C VAL A 46 -63.46 -14.76 4.14
N VAL A 47 -62.81 -14.09 3.20
CA VAL A 47 -61.36 -13.88 3.22
C VAL A 47 -61.04 -12.62 4.03
N LEU A 48 -60.39 -12.76 5.17
CA LEU A 48 -59.85 -11.63 5.93
C LEU A 48 -58.48 -11.22 5.35
N ARG A 49 -58.40 -10.05 4.71
CA ARG A 49 -57.12 -9.47 4.23
C ARG A 49 -56.78 -8.19 4.97
N LEU A 50 -55.66 -8.18 5.69
CA LEU A 50 -55.07 -7.01 6.31
C LEU A 50 -53.75 -6.70 5.61
N ARG A 51 -53.67 -5.55 4.93
CA ARG A 51 -52.44 -5.06 4.31
C ARG A 51 -52.02 -3.76 4.98
N GLY A 52 -50.84 -3.75 5.60
CA GLY A 52 -50.36 -2.63 6.38
C GLY A 52 -51.17 -2.38 7.66
N GLY A 53 -50.87 -1.26 8.32
CA GLY A 53 -51.57 -0.81 9.52
C GLY A 53 -51.00 -1.36 10.81
N THR A 54 -51.61 -0.97 11.93
CA THR A 54 -51.18 -1.34 13.28
C THR A 54 -52.32 -2.04 14.01
N VAL A 55 -52.03 -3.22 14.57
CA VAL A 55 -52.89 -3.96 15.49
C VAL A 55 -52.38 -3.72 16.90
N ASP A 56 -53.09 -2.88 17.65
CA ASP A 56 -52.78 -2.48 19.03
C ASP A 56 -53.86 -2.89 20.04
N ARG A 57 -54.82 -3.71 19.59
CA ARG A 57 -55.86 -4.36 20.41
C ARG A 57 -55.90 -5.84 20.08
N ALA A 58 -56.27 -6.67 21.05
CA ALA A 58 -56.41 -8.10 20.85
C ALA A 58 -57.47 -8.40 19.78
N ILE A 59 -57.15 -9.34 18.88
CA ILE A 59 -58.04 -9.76 17.79
C ILE A 59 -58.16 -11.28 17.87
N THR A 60 -59.39 -11.78 17.83
CA THR A 60 -59.67 -13.20 17.63
C THR A 60 -60.37 -13.37 16.28
N VAL A 61 -59.74 -14.11 15.38
CA VAL A 61 -60.25 -14.45 14.05
C VAL A 61 -60.74 -15.88 14.10
N GLY A 62 -62.02 -16.09 13.78
CA GLY A 62 -62.66 -17.40 13.82
C GLY A 62 -63.92 -17.39 12.97
N HIS A 63 -65.04 -16.99 13.56
CA HIS A 63 -66.37 -17.09 12.93
C HIS A 63 -66.44 -16.54 11.51
N ALA A 64 -67.00 -17.34 10.61
CA ALA A 64 -67.23 -17.06 9.19
C ALA A 64 -65.99 -16.83 8.31
N VAL A 65 -64.77 -16.99 8.84
CA VAL A 65 -63.52 -16.82 8.07
C VAL A 65 -62.97 -18.18 7.67
N ASP A 66 -62.53 -18.33 6.43
CA ASP A 66 -61.81 -19.52 5.93
C ASP A 66 -60.35 -19.21 5.55
N THR A 67 -60.09 -18.00 5.05
CA THR A 67 -58.76 -17.54 4.64
C THR A 67 -58.38 -16.24 5.35
N VAL A 68 -57.17 -16.18 5.90
CA VAL A 68 -56.55 -15.00 6.50
C VAL A 68 -55.27 -14.67 5.76
N LEU A 69 -55.11 -13.41 5.36
CA LEU A 69 -53.86 -12.86 4.83
C LEU A 69 -53.52 -11.57 5.58
N MET A 70 -52.42 -11.57 6.31
CA MET A 70 -51.82 -10.39 6.93
C MET A 70 -50.50 -10.10 6.22
N ASP A 71 -50.36 -8.90 5.66
CA ASP A 71 -49.18 -8.50 4.88
C ASP A 71 -48.72 -7.11 5.32
N GLY A 72 -47.51 -6.98 5.86
CA GLY A 72 -46.97 -5.70 6.33
C GLY A 72 -47.65 -5.13 7.58
N VAL A 73 -48.33 -5.96 8.38
CA VAL A 73 -49.06 -5.51 9.57
C VAL A 73 -48.11 -5.38 10.77
N PHE A 74 -48.21 -4.27 11.50
CA PHE A 74 -47.47 -4.03 12.75
C PHE A 74 -48.32 -4.40 13.98
N ILE A 75 -47.94 -5.42 14.74
CA ILE A 75 -48.66 -5.92 15.92
C ILE A 75 -47.90 -5.47 17.18
N THR A 76 -48.55 -4.78 18.11
CA THR A 76 -47.86 -4.15 19.25
C THR A 76 -48.71 -4.06 20.51
N ASN A 77 -48.20 -3.39 21.56
CA ASN A 77 -48.86 -3.18 22.86
C ASN A 77 -49.22 -4.49 23.60
N GLY A 78 -48.41 -5.54 23.46
CA GLY A 78 -48.60 -6.79 24.21
C GLY A 78 -49.85 -7.57 23.81
N VAL A 79 -50.46 -7.25 22.67
CA VAL A 79 -51.75 -7.83 22.28
C VAL A 79 -51.61 -9.23 21.71
N ALA A 80 -52.64 -10.04 21.92
CA ALA A 80 -52.78 -11.36 21.34
C ALA A 80 -53.61 -11.28 20.04
N VAL A 81 -53.03 -11.73 18.93
CA VAL A 81 -53.75 -12.05 17.70
C VAL A 81 -53.99 -13.55 17.70
N VAL A 82 -55.24 -13.98 17.76
CA VAL A 82 -55.62 -15.39 17.88
C VAL A 82 -56.36 -15.83 16.63
N PHE A 83 -55.80 -16.78 15.89
CA PHE A 83 -56.50 -17.51 14.84
C PHE A 83 -57.11 -18.76 15.47
N ASP A 84 -58.40 -18.69 15.79
CA ASP A 84 -59.17 -19.76 16.41
C ASP A 84 -59.72 -20.68 15.31
N VAL A 85 -58.92 -21.68 14.94
CA VAL A 85 -59.17 -22.61 13.83
C VAL A 85 -60.47 -23.40 14.03
N ALA A 86 -60.82 -23.70 15.29
CA ALA A 86 -62.06 -24.39 15.63
C ALA A 86 -63.31 -23.53 15.35
N ALA A 87 -63.19 -22.21 15.51
CA ALA A 87 -64.26 -21.25 15.22
C ALA A 87 -64.35 -20.83 13.74
N MET A 88 -63.34 -21.16 12.91
CA MET A 88 -63.33 -20.90 11.46
C MET A 88 -64.33 -21.79 10.70
N LEU A 89 -64.64 -21.39 9.45
CA LEU A 89 -65.55 -22.14 8.58
C LEU A 89 -65.04 -23.58 8.36
N PRO A 90 -65.94 -24.58 8.21
CA PRO A 90 -65.53 -25.92 7.81
C PRO A 90 -64.90 -25.94 6.41
N GLY A 91 -63.91 -26.82 6.20
CA GLY A 91 -63.23 -27.02 4.91
C GLY A 91 -61.72 -26.74 4.96
N THR A 92 -61.17 -26.31 3.83
CA THR A 92 -59.75 -25.95 3.67
C THR A 92 -59.49 -24.54 4.20
N LEU A 93 -58.71 -24.44 5.27
CA LEU A 93 -58.36 -23.20 5.92
C LEU A 93 -56.98 -22.72 5.51
N ARG A 94 -56.79 -21.40 5.41
CA ARG A 94 -55.48 -20.82 5.08
C ARG A 94 -55.20 -19.60 5.94
N ILE A 95 -54.05 -19.58 6.60
CA ILE A 95 -53.56 -18.46 7.42
C ILE A 95 -52.19 -18.05 6.87
N GLU A 96 -52.07 -16.81 6.42
CA GLU A 96 -50.84 -16.34 5.80
C GLU A 96 -50.39 -15.00 6.38
N LEU A 97 -49.17 -14.95 6.91
CA LEU A 97 -48.50 -13.78 7.45
C LEU A 97 -47.26 -13.49 6.60
N ARG A 98 -47.21 -12.30 5.99
CA ARG A 98 -46.09 -11.84 5.15
C ARG A 98 -45.56 -10.53 5.67
N ASN A 99 -44.23 -10.42 5.84
CA ASN A 99 -43.54 -9.18 6.21
C ASN A 99 -44.18 -8.45 7.40
N CYS A 100 -44.79 -9.21 8.32
CA CYS A 100 -45.43 -8.65 9.49
C CYS A 100 -44.36 -8.30 10.51
N VAL A 101 -44.63 -7.29 11.32
CA VAL A 101 -43.74 -6.88 12.40
C VAL A 101 -44.47 -7.02 13.70
N CYS A 102 -43.88 -7.69 14.69
CA CYS A 102 -44.48 -7.84 16.01
C CYS A 102 -43.54 -7.35 17.10
N ASP A 103 -44.05 -6.53 18.02
CA ASP A 103 -43.23 -5.90 19.03
C ASP A 103 -43.98 -5.61 20.33
N GLY A 104 -43.29 -5.13 21.36
CA GLY A 104 -43.90 -4.74 22.63
C GLY A 104 -44.59 -5.88 23.38
N GLY A 105 -44.08 -7.11 23.25
CA GLY A 105 -44.62 -8.32 23.88
C GLY A 105 -45.83 -8.90 23.13
N ALA A 106 -46.01 -8.56 21.86
CA ALA A 106 -47.10 -9.07 21.03
C ALA A 106 -47.04 -10.60 20.86
N GLN A 107 -48.21 -11.23 20.77
CA GLN A 107 -48.35 -12.69 20.71
C GLN A 107 -49.25 -13.08 19.54
N ILE A 108 -48.82 -14.05 18.73
CA ILE A 108 -49.59 -14.56 17.59
C ILE A 108 -49.91 -16.02 17.87
N TYR A 109 -51.19 -16.34 18.01
CA TYR A 109 -51.67 -17.68 18.33
C TYR A 109 -52.33 -18.33 17.11
N VAL A 110 -51.94 -19.56 16.80
CA VAL A 110 -52.75 -20.49 15.99
C VAL A 110 -53.32 -21.54 16.94
N ARG A 111 -54.62 -21.42 17.24
CA ARG A 111 -55.31 -22.26 18.20
C ARG A 111 -56.14 -23.31 17.47
N GLY A 112 -55.81 -24.58 17.69
CA GLY A 112 -56.56 -25.75 17.22
C GLY A 112 -57.67 -26.20 18.18
N TYR A 113 -58.07 -27.46 18.02
CA TYR A 113 -59.13 -28.13 18.78
C TYR A 113 -58.61 -28.67 20.10
N SER A 114 -59.31 -28.39 21.21
CA SER A 114 -58.96 -28.90 22.54
C SER A 114 -59.06 -30.43 22.64
N ASP A 115 -59.94 -31.04 21.84
CA ASP A 115 -60.16 -32.49 21.77
C ASP A 115 -59.49 -33.06 20.50
N GLU A 116 -59.99 -34.14 19.91
CA GLU A 116 -59.36 -34.76 18.73
C GLU A 116 -59.24 -33.81 17.51
N PRO A 117 -58.16 -33.94 16.71
CA PRO A 117 -58.03 -33.25 15.42
C PRO A 117 -59.24 -33.46 14.52
N ALA A 118 -59.77 -32.38 13.93
CA ALA A 118 -60.78 -32.51 12.88
C ALA A 118 -60.19 -33.19 11.64
N SER A 119 -60.76 -34.33 11.21
CA SER A 119 -60.31 -35.10 10.04
C SER A 119 -60.93 -34.62 8.72
N ASP A 120 -62.03 -33.88 8.77
CA ASP A 120 -62.77 -33.35 7.63
C ASP A 120 -62.28 -31.97 7.16
N ARG A 121 -61.20 -31.46 7.77
CA ARG A 121 -60.62 -30.15 7.49
C ARG A 121 -59.13 -30.26 7.21
N SER A 122 -58.60 -29.28 6.48
CA SER A 122 -57.16 -29.09 6.28
C SER A 122 -56.79 -27.63 6.57
N LEU A 123 -55.55 -27.39 7.00
CA LEU A 123 -55.07 -26.06 7.33
C LEU A 123 -53.70 -25.82 6.70
N GLU A 124 -53.55 -24.68 6.04
CA GLU A 124 -52.26 -24.19 5.54
C GLU A 124 -51.88 -22.92 6.31
N VAL A 125 -50.81 -22.96 7.10
CA VAL A 125 -50.25 -21.79 7.79
C VAL A 125 -48.92 -21.43 7.14
N SER A 126 -48.78 -20.19 6.69
CA SER A 126 -47.51 -19.68 6.17
C SER A 126 -47.13 -18.37 6.82
N VAL A 127 -45.97 -18.33 7.47
CA VAL A 127 -45.36 -17.16 8.08
C VAL A 127 -44.05 -16.90 7.36
N SER A 128 -43.92 -15.74 6.71
CA SER A 128 -42.70 -15.35 6.00
C SER A 128 -42.34 -13.91 6.28
N GLY A 129 -41.07 -13.64 6.57
CA GLY A 129 -40.61 -12.27 6.86
C GLY A 129 -41.17 -11.70 8.18
N LEU A 130 -41.52 -12.54 9.16
CA LEU A 130 -41.94 -12.06 10.47
C LEU A 130 -40.73 -11.51 11.22
N SER A 131 -40.77 -10.22 11.57
CA SER A 131 -39.69 -9.55 12.29
C SER A 131 -40.20 -9.00 13.62
N GLY A 132 -39.51 -9.27 14.72
CA GLY A 132 -39.93 -8.76 16.02
C GLY A 132 -38.82 -8.69 17.05
N SER A 133 -38.76 -7.57 17.79
CA SER A 133 -37.78 -7.36 18.86
C SER A 133 -38.25 -7.89 20.22
N TYR A 134 -39.57 -7.94 20.40
CA TYR A 134 -40.21 -8.49 21.59
C TYR A 134 -41.56 -9.12 21.22
N CYS A 135 -41.53 -10.40 20.82
CA CYS A 135 -42.66 -11.10 20.23
C CYS A 135 -42.63 -12.61 20.52
N SER A 136 -43.79 -13.27 20.37
CA SER A 136 -43.91 -14.73 20.45
C SER A 136 -44.96 -15.28 19.45
N LEU A 137 -44.61 -16.35 18.74
CA LEU A 137 -45.49 -17.15 17.88
C LEU A 137 -45.83 -18.45 18.60
N VAL A 138 -47.13 -18.74 18.73
CA VAL A 138 -47.64 -19.78 19.62
C VAL A 138 -48.61 -20.69 18.86
N PHE A 139 -48.32 -21.99 18.83
CA PHE A 139 -49.23 -23.02 18.35
C PHE A 139 -49.78 -23.79 19.53
N VAL A 140 -51.11 -23.92 19.57
CA VAL A 140 -51.84 -24.42 20.73
C VAL A 140 -52.89 -25.42 20.31
N HIS A 141 -53.04 -26.49 21.10
CA HIS A 141 -54.03 -27.53 20.90
C HIS A 141 -53.82 -28.30 19.57
N ASN A 142 -54.78 -29.15 19.20
CA ASN A 142 -54.66 -30.06 18.07
C ASN A 142 -55.04 -29.38 16.75
N LEU A 143 -54.09 -29.26 15.84
CA LEU A 143 -54.37 -28.75 14.48
C LEU A 143 -55.17 -29.80 13.69
N PRO A 144 -55.99 -29.39 12.69
CA PRO A 144 -56.67 -30.34 11.80
C PRO A 144 -55.72 -31.38 11.21
N ALA A 145 -56.23 -32.55 10.84
CA ALA A 145 -55.42 -33.50 10.10
C ALA A 145 -54.95 -32.89 8.76
N HIS A 146 -53.84 -33.37 8.20
CA HIS A 146 -53.34 -32.87 6.90
C HIS A 146 -52.99 -31.37 6.91
N THR A 147 -52.50 -30.86 8.05
CA THR A 147 -52.07 -29.46 8.18
C THR A 147 -50.64 -29.27 7.65
N ASN A 148 -50.36 -28.11 7.06
CA ASN A 148 -49.01 -27.70 6.69
C ASN A 148 -48.68 -26.32 7.27
N VAL A 149 -47.69 -26.24 8.14
CA VAL A 149 -47.21 -25.01 8.78
C VAL A 149 -45.80 -24.71 8.30
N THR A 150 -45.60 -23.52 7.76
CA THR A 150 -44.29 -23.02 7.32
C THR A 150 -43.97 -21.69 8.00
N VAL A 151 -42.80 -21.59 8.63
CA VAL A 151 -42.25 -20.34 9.18
C VAL A 151 -40.89 -20.14 8.53
N ARG A 152 -40.70 -19.08 7.74
CA ARG A 152 -39.45 -18.85 7.02
C ARG A 152 -38.99 -17.41 6.99
N ASP A 153 -37.70 -17.21 6.75
CA ASP A 153 -37.08 -15.91 6.50
C ASP A 153 -37.45 -14.88 7.59
N SER A 154 -37.50 -15.34 8.85
CA SER A 154 -38.05 -14.56 9.97
C SER A 154 -36.99 -14.30 11.04
N THR A 155 -37.16 -13.25 11.83
CA THR A 155 -36.32 -12.94 13.00
C THR A 155 -37.22 -12.59 14.16
N ILE A 156 -37.39 -13.52 15.10
CA ILE A 156 -38.32 -13.39 16.22
C ILE A 156 -37.50 -13.37 17.50
N VAL A 157 -37.48 -12.21 18.15
CA VAL A 157 -36.78 -11.99 19.42
C VAL A 157 -37.81 -11.82 20.53
N THR A 158 -37.56 -12.45 21.65
CA THR A 158 -38.31 -12.27 22.90
C THR A 158 -37.37 -11.69 23.94
N ALA A 159 -37.30 -10.36 23.99
CA ALA A 159 -36.35 -9.64 24.85
C ALA A 159 -36.71 -9.64 26.35
N GLY A 160 -37.97 -9.91 26.70
CA GLY A 160 -38.47 -9.85 28.07
C GLY A 160 -39.49 -10.95 28.39
N PRO A 161 -40.09 -10.94 29.59
CA PRO A 161 -41.06 -11.95 30.01
C PRO A 161 -42.34 -11.91 29.16
N MET A 162 -42.94 -13.07 28.88
CA MET A 162 -44.19 -13.18 28.11
C MET A 162 -45.33 -13.63 29.01
N HIS A 163 -46.47 -12.93 28.92
CA HIS A 163 -47.68 -13.31 29.65
C HIS A 163 -48.66 -14.03 28.71
N TYR A 164 -48.59 -15.35 28.67
CA TYR A 164 -49.39 -16.21 27.78
C TYR A 164 -50.85 -16.33 28.24
N SER A 165 -51.59 -15.21 28.20
CA SER A 165 -52.97 -15.11 28.72
C SER A 165 -53.99 -16.05 28.06
N GLN A 166 -53.68 -16.55 26.86
CA GLN A 166 -54.55 -17.44 26.09
C GLN A 166 -54.34 -18.92 26.41
N LEU A 167 -53.43 -19.24 27.33
CA LEU A 167 -53.02 -20.59 27.70
C LEU A 167 -53.25 -20.85 29.18
N SER A 168 -54.06 -21.86 29.51
CA SER A 168 -54.15 -22.39 30.87
C SER A 168 -53.03 -23.40 31.14
N GLY A 169 -52.32 -23.28 32.26
CA GLY A 169 -51.33 -24.27 32.69
C GLY A 169 -49.90 -24.05 32.18
N LEU A 170 -49.64 -23.01 31.38
CA LEU A 170 -48.30 -22.62 30.97
C LEU A 170 -47.66 -21.73 32.05
N THR A 171 -47.26 -22.32 33.18
CA THR A 171 -46.56 -21.59 34.26
C THR A 171 -45.06 -21.47 34.03
N ASP A 172 -44.48 -22.40 33.27
CA ASP A 172 -43.03 -22.61 33.23
C ASP A 172 -42.33 -21.87 32.08
N ALA A 173 -43.06 -21.52 31.01
CA ALA A 173 -42.51 -20.77 29.90
C ALA A 173 -42.36 -19.27 30.26
N VAL A 174 -41.12 -18.82 30.44
CA VAL A 174 -40.84 -17.42 30.82
C VAL A 174 -40.89 -16.49 29.61
N ALA A 175 -40.25 -16.87 28.51
CA ALA A 175 -40.08 -16.05 27.32
C ALA A 175 -39.58 -16.91 26.15
N SER A 176 -40.43 -17.14 25.15
CA SER A 176 -40.04 -17.90 23.97
C SER A 176 -40.59 -17.34 22.66
N PRO A 177 -39.72 -17.15 21.64
CA PRO A 177 -40.13 -16.76 20.29
C PRO A 177 -41.09 -17.74 19.62
N LEU A 178 -40.91 -19.04 19.85
CA LEU A 178 -41.74 -20.09 19.27
C LEU A 178 -42.21 -21.07 20.35
N VAL A 179 -43.51 -21.18 20.53
CA VAL A 179 -44.14 -22.05 21.53
C VAL A 179 -45.03 -23.09 20.86
N LEU A 180 -44.84 -24.37 21.18
CA LEU A 180 -45.76 -25.47 20.87
C LEU A 180 -46.38 -25.98 22.17
N HIS A 181 -47.70 -25.93 22.30
CA HIS A 181 -48.36 -26.32 23.55
C HIS A 181 -49.59 -27.21 23.36
N ALA A 182 -49.59 -28.36 24.03
CA ALA A 182 -50.66 -29.36 24.01
C ALA A 182 -51.07 -29.74 22.57
N THR A 183 -50.08 -29.99 21.70
CA THR A 183 -50.27 -30.11 20.25
C THR A 183 -50.06 -31.55 19.79
N SER A 184 -51.15 -32.26 19.47
CA SER A 184 -51.08 -33.51 18.71
C SER A 184 -51.21 -33.22 17.21
N LEU A 185 -50.22 -33.67 16.45
CA LEU A 185 -50.16 -33.51 15.01
C LEU A 185 -50.53 -34.85 14.35
N LEU A 186 -51.51 -34.80 13.45
CA LEU A 186 -51.97 -35.95 12.68
C LEU A 186 -51.79 -35.66 11.18
N GLN A 187 -50.96 -36.46 10.50
CA GLN A 187 -50.67 -36.27 9.07
C GLN A 187 -50.23 -34.83 8.73
N THR A 188 -49.53 -34.18 9.65
CA THR A 188 -49.24 -32.74 9.61
C THR A 188 -47.74 -32.48 9.52
N GLN A 189 -47.36 -31.39 8.85
CA GLN A 189 -45.97 -30.93 8.78
C GLN A 189 -45.85 -29.54 9.38
N LEU A 190 -44.87 -29.33 10.26
CA LEU A 190 -44.47 -28.02 10.76
C LEU A 190 -43.00 -27.79 10.46
N ARG A 191 -42.70 -26.81 9.61
CA ARG A 191 -41.35 -26.49 9.17
C ARG A 191 -40.99 -25.05 9.51
N VAL A 192 -39.85 -24.87 10.19
CA VAL A 192 -39.22 -23.57 10.44
C VAL A 192 -37.90 -23.54 9.68
N SER A 193 -37.73 -22.61 8.75
CA SER A 193 -36.51 -22.52 7.94
C SER A 193 -35.93 -21.12 7.83
N ASN A 194 -34.61 -21.00 7.67
CA ASN A 194 -33.92 -19.72 7.49
C ASN A 194 -34.41 -18.62 8.47
N THR A 195 -34.47 -18.96 9.77
CA THR A 195 -35.12 -18.13 10.78
C THR A 195 -34.21 -17.98 12.01
N VAL A 196 -34.22 -16.79 12.60
CA VAL A 196 -33.49 -16.48 13.83
C VAL A 196 -34.48 -16.39 15.00
N LEU A 197 -34.32 -17.24 16.01
CA LEU A 197 -35.14 -17.24 17.23
C LEU A 197 -34.22 -16.89 18.41
N ARG A 198 -34.50 -15.77 19.08
CA ARG A 198 -33.67 -15.29 20.21
C ARG A 198 -34.49 -15.04 21.46
N SER A 199 -34.07 -15.59 22.59
CA SER A 199 -34.62 -15.25 23.91
C SER A 199 -33.54 -14.60 24.77
N LEU A 200 -33.80 -13.39 25.25
CA LEU A 200 -32.84 -12.62 26.07
C LEU A 200 -33.21 -12.61 27.56
N GLN A 201 -34.39 -13.14 27.91
CA GLN A 201 -34.92 -13.12 29.25
C GLN A 201 -34.34 -14.26 30.09
N VAL A 202 -34.10 -13.98 31.38
CA VAL A 202 -33.59 -14.99 32.32
C VAL A 202 -34.52 -16.21 32.39
N GLY A 203 -33.96 -17.40 32.17
CA GLY A 203 -34.72 -18.66 32.09
C GLY A 203 -35.58 -18.83 30.84
N GLY A 204 -35.44 -17.96 29.82
CA GLY A 204 -36.15 -18.07 28.56
C GLY A 204 -35.59 -19.16 27.62
N SER A 205 -36.34 -19.48 26.58
CA SER A 205 -35.88 -20.41 25.53
C SER A 205 -36.24 -19.97 24.11
N ALA A 206 -35.39 -20.25 23.12
CA ALA A 206 -35.69 -19.85 21.74
C ALA A 206 -36.88 -20.64 21.14
N VAL A 207 -37.00 -21.91 21.51
CA VAL A 207 -38.18 -22.75 21.28
C VAL A 207 -38.65 -23.36 22.59
N TYR A 208 -39.95 -23.36 22.84
CA TYR A 208 -40.57 -23.98 24.01
C TYR A 208 -41.64 -24.99 23.60
N VAL A 209 -41.62 -26.16 24.25
CA VAL A 209 -42.62 -27.22 24.07
C VAL A 209 -43.22 -27.58 25.43
N GLY A 210 -44.55 -27.54 25.55
CA GLY A 210 -45.23 -27.90 26.79
C GLY A 210 -46.60 -28.51 26.58
N GLY A 211 -47.24 -28.99 27.64
CA GLY A 211 -48.59 -29.58 27.60
C GLY A 211 -48.68 -30.94 26.90
N GLY A 212 -47.56 -31.47 26.40
CA GLY A 212 -47.49 -32.68 25.59
C GLY A 212 -47.57 -32.39 24.09
N VAL A 213 -46.72 -33.06 23.31
CA VAL A 213 -46.72 -33.03 21.85
C VAL A 213 -46.62 -34.46 21.33
N ASP A 214 -47.60 -34.86 20.53
CA ASP A 214 -47.70 -36.20 19.95
C ASP A 214 -47.74 -36.09 18.42
N LEU A 215 -46.71 -36.59 17.73
CA LEU A 215 -46.65 -36.72 16.28
C LEU A 215 -47.16 -38.10 15.87
N LEU A 216 -48.24 -38.13 15.08
CA LEU A 216 -48.78 -39.33 14.46
C LEU A 216 -48.74 -39.18 12.94
N SER A 217 -47.88 -39.96 12.28
CA SER A 217 -47.55 -39.80 10.86
C SER A 217 -47.32 -38.33 10.49
N SER A 218 -46.48 -37.62 11.25
CA SER A 218 -46.30 -36.17 11.14
C SER A 218 -44.83 -35.76 11.18
N ALA A 219 -44.51 -34.54 10.74
CA ALA A 219 -43.15 -34.00 10.74
C ALA A 219 -43.04 -32.66 11.48
N VAL A 220 -41.99 -32.49 12.27
CA VAL A 220 -41.51 -31.20 12.77
C VAL A 220 -40.07 -31.01 12.31
N VAL A 221 -39.79 -29.93 11.57
CA VAL A 221 -38.49 -29.71 10.91
C VAL A 221 -37.98 -28.31 11.22
N LEU A 222 -36.82 -28.20 11.85
CA LEU A 222 -36.05 -26.96 11.98
C LEU A 222 -34.88 -27.03 11.01
N ASP A 223 -34.75 -26.08 10.09
CA ASP A 223 -33.79 -26.14 8.97
C ASP A 223 -33.09 -24.79 8.71
N GLY A 224 -31.80 -24.67 8.98
CA GLY A 224 -31.10 -23.38 8.81
C GLY A 224 -31.56 -22.34 9.83
N VAL A 225 -31.70 -22.74 11.09
CA VAL A 225 -32.23 -21.91 12.18
C VAL A 225 -31.11 -21.53 13.14
N LEU A 226 -31.10 -20.27 13.60
CA LEU A 226 -30.27 -19.84 14.74
C LEU A 226 -31.12 -19.80 16.00
N LEU A 227 -30.74 -20.58 17.01
CA LEU A 227 -31.36 -20.62 18.34
C LEU A 227 -30.44 -19.95 19.35
N GLU A 228 -30.82 -18.76 19.82
CA GLU A 228 -30.04 -18.01 20.81
C GLU A 228 -30.81 -17.84 22.12
N ALA A 229 -30.17 -18.12 23.24
CA ALA A 229 -30.75 -17.98 24.58
C ALA A 229 -29.72 -17.41 25.57
N SER A 230 -29.77 -16.10 25.86
CA SER A 230 -28.75 -15.41 26.67
C SER A 230 -29.20 -15.07 28.10
N GLY A 231 -30.27 -15.69 28.58
CA GLY A 231 -30.88 -15.47 29.90
C GLY A 231 -30.16 -16.08 31.11
N GLY A 232 -28.84 -16.21 31.08
CA GLY A 232 -28.07 -16.87 32.15
C GLY A 232 -28.20 -18.41 32.16
N PRO A 233 -27.80 -19.08 33.27
CA PRO A 233 -27.58 -20.53 33.29
C PRO A 233 -28.85 -21.37 33.18
N THR A 234 -30.02 -20.79 33.44
CA THR A 234 -31.32 -21.46 33.32
C THR A 234 -31.94 -21.32 31.94
N ALA A 235 -31.35 -20.52 31.04
CA ALA A 235 -31.84 -20.38 29.67
C ALA A 235 -31.63 -21.66 28.86
N SER A 236 -32.40 -21.88 27.80
CA SER A 236 -32.23 -23.06 26.94
C SER A 236 -32.48 -22.73 25.47
N ALA A 237 -31.70 -23.28 24.54
CA ALA A 237 -31.96 -23.05 23.12
C ALA A 237 -33.33 -23.61 22.69
N MET A 238 -33.62 -24.84 23.11
CA MET A 238 -34.95 -25.44 23.00
C MET A 238 -35.27 -26.15 24.32
N HIS A 239 -36.50 -25.99 24.80
CA HIS A 239 -36.92 -26.58 26.07
C HIS A 239 -38.27 -27.29 25.95
N VAL A 240 -38.27 -28.61 26.10
CA VAL A 240 -39.46 -29.40 26.39
C VAL A 240 -39.63 -29.47 27.90
N ALA A 241 -40.76 -29.00 28.41
CA ALA A 241 -41.04 -29.02 29.85
C ALA A 241 -40.98 -30.45 30.40
N SER A 242 -40.33 -30.66 31.55
CA SER A 242 -40.03 -31.99 32.12
C SER A 242 -41.21 -32.96 32.15
N SER A 243 -42.38 -32.51 32.62
CA SER A 243 -43.58 -33.36 32.75
C SER A 243 -44.31 -33.59 31.42
N SER A 244 -43.95 -32.86 30.36
CA SER A 244 -44.55 -32.94 29.03
C SER A 244 -44.01 -34.11 28.24
N ARG A 245 -44.90 -34.85 27.61
CA ARG A 245 -44.56 -35.96 26.72
C ARG A 245 -44.21 -35.43 25.34
N LEU A 246 -43.11 -35.92 24.75
CA LEU A 246 -42.79 -35.74 23.34
C LEU A 246 -42.81 -37.11 22.67
N SER A 247 -43.84 -37.41 21.88
CA SER A 247 -44.00 -38.74 21.26
C SER A 247 -44.00 -38.67 19.74
N LEU A 248 -43.27 -39.58 19.11
CA LEU A 248 -43.22 -39.76 17.67
C LEU A 248 -43.69 -41.18 17.34
N ARG A 249 -44.77 -41.30 16.56
CA ARG A 249 -45.42 -42.59 16.25
C ARG A 249 -45.80 -42.70 14.78
N SER A 250 -45.91 -43.94 14.31
CA SER A 250 -46.47 -44.30 13.00
C SER A 250 -45.81 -43.56 11.85
N HIS A 251 -44.49 -43.70 11.72
CA HIS A 251 -43.67 -43.06 10.69
C HIS A 251 -43.72 -41.53 10.80
N SER A 252 -43.39 -41.00 11.98
CA SER A 252 -43.21 -39.55 12.20
C SER A 252 -41.74 -39.15 12.18
N VAL A 253 -41.46 -37.86 11.99
CA VAL A 253 -40.09 -37.31 12.00
C VAL A 253 -40.02 -36.02 12.83
N PHE A 254 -39.06 -35.93 13.75
CA PHE A 254 -38.61 -34.66 14.33
C PHE A 254 -37.17 -34.43 13.90
N SER A 255 -36.93 -33.43 13.06
CA SER A 255 -35.62 -33.16 12.44
C SER A 255 -35.13 -31.76 12.82
N VAL A 256 -33.93 -31.69 13.41
CA VAL A 256 -33.19 -30.44 13.62
C VAL A 256 -31.99 -30.49 12.69
N THR A 257 -31.97 -29.64 11.66
CA THR A 257 -31.01 -29.72 10.56
C THR A 257 -30.37 -28.37 10.28
N ASN A 258 -29.04 -28.32 10.13
CA ASN A 258 -28.29 -27.08 9.88
C ASN A 258 -28.62 -25.97 10.91
N VAL A 259 -28.62 -26.31 12.20
CA VAL A 259 -29.01 -25.40 13.29
C VAL A 259 -27.80 -24.96 14.07
N SER A 260 -27.69 -23.65 14.30
CA SER A 260 -26.69 -23.07 15.19
C SER A 260 -27.32 -22.73 16.54
N VAL A 261 -26.63 -23.07 17.63
CA VAL A 261 -27.11 -22.93 18.99
C VAL A 261 -26.13 -22.10 19.81
N VAL A 262 -26.61 -21.03 20.42
CA VAL A 262 -25.83 -20.22 21.37
C VAL A 262 -26.68 -20.03 22.62
N SER A 263 -26.29 -20.67 23.72
CA SER A 263 -27.05 -20.60 24.97
C SER A 263 -26.15 -20.40 26.17
N SER A 264 -26.51 -19.47 27.06
CA SER A 264 -25.84 -19.32 28.35
C SER A 264 -26.17 -20.43 29.35
N GLY A 265 -27.13 -21.31 29.02
CA GLY A 265 -27.54 -22.46 29.82
C GLY A 265 -27.56 -23.74 29.00
N GLY A 266 -28.74 -24.37 28.91
CA GLY A 266 -28.94 -25.63 28.18
C GLY A 266 -29.01 -25.47 26.65
N GLY A 267 -28.69 -26.53 25.92
CA GLY A 267 -28.93 -26.61 24.47
C GLY A 267 -30.37 -27.00 24.14
N ILE A 268 -30.54 -28.16 23.52
CA ILE A 268 -31.82 -28.75 23.15
C ILE A 268 -32.24 -29.74 24.24
N VAL A 269 -33.17 -29.34 25.10
CA VAL A 269 -33.69 -30.15 26.20
C VAL A 269 -35.01 -30.81 25.77
N LEU A 270 -35.05 -32.13 25.76
CA LEU A 270 -36.18 -32.95 25.30
C LEU A 270 -37.11 -33.45 26.43
N GLY A 271 -36.84 -33.04 27.68
CA GLY A 271 -37.66 -33.38 28.85
C GLY A 271 -37.41 -34.81 29.37
N GLU A 272 -38.36 -35.33 30.16
CA GLU A 272 -38.25 -36.62 30.86
C GLU A 272 -39.14 -37.72 30.24
N ARG A 273 -39.92 -37.40 29.20
CA ARG A 273 -40.98 -38.28 28.66
C ARG A 273 -40.94 -38.38 27.14
N LEU A 274 -39.76 -38.66 26.58
CA LEU A 274 -39.59 -38.95 25.16
C LEU A 274 -40.13 -40.35 24.81
N ALA A 275 -40.78 -40.50 23.65
CA ALA A 275 -41.18 -41.81 23.15
C ALA A 275 -41.08 -41.86 21.61
N VAL A 276 -40.10 -42.60 21.09
CA VAL A 276 -39.87 -42.77 19.64
C VAL A 276 -40.16 -44.21 19.24
N ILE A 277 -41.22 -44.44 18.45
CA ILE A 277 -41.64 -45.78 17.98
C ILE A 277 -42.04 -45.70 16.50
N ASP A 278 -41.51 -46.62 15.70
CA ASP A 278 -41.66 -46.64 14.22
C ASP A 278 -41.43 -45.25 13.59
N SER A 279 -40.50 -44.45 14.11
CA SER A 279 -40.36 -43.01 13.83
C SER A 279 -38.92 -42.54 14.04
N VAL A 280 -38.61 -41.32 13.57
CA VAL A 280 -37.24 -40.79 13.56
C VAL A 280 -37.13 -39.48 14.35
N LEU A 281 -36.20 -39.43 15.29
CA LEU A 281 -35.72 -38.19 15.93
C LEU A 281 -34.29 -37.97 15.46
N ARG A 282 -34.01 -36.87 14.74
CA ARG A 282 -32.68 -36.63 14.16
C ARG A 282 -32.15 -35.23 14.39
N PHE A 283 -30.84 -35.14 14.58
CA PHE A 283 -30.05 -33.91 14.70
C PHE A 283 -28.91 -33.99 13.69
N VAL A 284 -28.95 -33.13 12.67
CA VAL A 284 -28.04 -33.23 11.52
C VAL A 284 -27.40 -31.88 11.19
N GLY A 285 -26.08 -31.76 11.31
CA GLY A 285 -25.40 -30.47 11.09
C GLY A 285 -25.80 -29.45 12.18
N VAL A 286 -25.76 -29.87 13.44
CA VAL A 286 -26.13 -29.02 14.58
C VAL A 286 -24.87 -28.62 15.34
N GLU A 287 -24.59 -27.34 15.40
CA GLU A 287 -23.43 -26.80 16.13
C GLU A 287 -23.90 -25.90 17.25
N GLY A 288 -23.25 -25.95 18.40
CA GLY A 288 -23.49 -24.89 19.37
C GLY A 288 -22.60 -24.86 20.58
N SER A 289 -22.58 -23.68 21.20
CA SER A 289 -21.92 -23.43 22.47
C SER A 289 -22.94 -23.21 23.58
N VAL A 290 -22.90 -24.11 24.57
CA VAL A 290 -23.84 -24.19 25.69
C VAL A 290 -23.08 -24.56 26.96
N ALA A 291 -23.63 -24.27 28.13
CA ALA A 291 -22.98 -24.54 29.41
C ALA A 291 -23.00 -26.04 29.81
N SER A 292 -23.78 -26.87 29.10
CA SER A 292 -24.00 -28.29 29.40
C SER A 292 -23.90 -29.17 28.15
N SER A 293 -24.63 -30.30 28.08
CA SER A 293 -24.74 -31.06 26.83
C SER A 293 -25.56 -30.31 25.78
N LEU A 294 -25.16 -30.41 24.51
CA LEU A 294 -25.86 -29.76 23.39
C LEU A 294 -27.26 -30.34 23.18
N VAL A 295 -27.41 -31.67 23.28
CA VAL A 295 -28.72 -32.34 23.34
C VAL A 295 -28.88 -33.01 24.70
N ARG A 296 -29.97 -32.75 25.40
CA ARG A 296 -30.24 -33.31 26.74
C ARG A 296 -31.62 -33.94 26.78
N CYS A 297 -31.70 -35.20 27.19
CA CYS A 297 -32.93 -35.92 27.40
C CYS A 297 -32.81 -36.70 28.71
N ASP A 298 -33.74 -36.46 29.64
CA ASP A 298 -33.68 -36.95 31.02
C ASP A 298 -34.56 -38.17 31.27
N GLY A 299 -35.27 -38.64 30.24
CA GLY A 299 -36.12 -39.81 30.33
C GLY A 299 -36.87 -40.11 29.04
N GLY A 300 -37.26 -41.38 28.89
CA GLY A 300 -38.06 -41.84 27.76
C GLY A 300 -37.55 -43.13 27.13
N THR A 301 -38.11 -43.47 25.97
CA THR A 301 -37.76 -44.69 25.23
C THR A 301 -37.51 -44.43 23.74
N VAL A 302 -36.56 -45.18 23.19
CA VAL A 302 -36.41 -45.41 21.74
C VAL A 302 -36.74 -46.89 21.52
N ASP A 303 -38.00 -47.13 21.16
CA ASP A 303 -38.58 -48.47 21.07
C ASP A 303 -38.38 -49.08 19.67
N ALA A 304 -38.94 -50.27 19.44
CA ALA A 304 -38.89 -50.96 18.16
C ALA A 304 -39.29 -50.03 16.99
N GLY A 305 -38.49 -50.06 15.93
CA GLY A 305 -38.67 -49.18 14.77
C GLY A 305 -38.36 -47.70 15.01
N GLY A 306 -38.01 -47.31 16.23
CA GLY A 306 -37.53 -45.96 16.56
C GLY A 306 -36.08 -45.76 16.15
N TRP A 307 -35.76 -44.60 15.58
CA TRP A 307 -34.39 -44.22 15.22
C TRP A 307 -34.03 -42.84 15.80
N LEU A 308 -32.99 -42.82 16.63
CA LEU A 308 -32.35 -41.59 17.11
C LEU A 308 -31.04 -41.38 16.33
N ASP A 309 -30.98 -40.32 15.53
CA ASP A 309 -29.83 -40.02 14.67
C ASP A 309 -29.12 -38.74 15.10
N LEU A 310 -27.83 -38.84 15.42
CA LEU A 310 -26.93 -37.73 15.68
C LEU A 310 -25.86 -37.75 14.58
N HIS A 311 -25.97 -36.85 13.61
CA HIS A 311 -25.05 -36.78 12.48
C HIS A 311 -24.46 -35.39 12.36
N ASP A 312 -23.14 -35.25 12.31
CA ASP A 312 -22.49 -33.93 12.20
C ASP A 312 -22.94 -32.94 13.31
N VAL A 313 -22.95 -33.42 14.55
CA VAL A 313 -23.34 -32.62 15.73
C VAL A 313 -22.09 -32.18 16.49
N TRP A 314 -21.89 -30.87 16.62
CA TRP A 314 -20.68 -30.26 17.15
C TRP A 314 -21.00 -29.47 18.44
N ALA A 315 -20.56 -30.01 19.58
CA ALA A 315 -20.63 -29.35 20.87
C ALA A 315 -19.35 -28.53 21.09
N VAL A 316 -19.48 -27.20 21.01
CA VAL A 316 -18.39 -26.22 20.99
C VAL A 316 -18.30 -25.48 22.33
N GLY A 317 -17.09 -25.13 22.78
CA GLY A 317 -16.89 -24.33 24.00
C GLY A 317 -17.07 -25.13 25.29
N GLU A 318 -17.73 -24.54 26.30
CA GLU A 318 -17.94 -25.15 27.64
C GLU A 318 -18.83 -26.40 27.63
N ALA A 319 -19.45 -26.72 26.51
CA ALA A 319 -20.30 -27.88 26.37
C ALA A 319 -19.49 -29.17 26.57
N LEU A 320 -19.80 -29.94 27.61
CA LEU A 320 -19.02 -31.14 27.97
C LEU A 320 -19.27 -32.34 27.04
N SER A 321 -20.41 -32.39 26.33
CA SER A 321 -20.77 -33.51 25.46
C SER A 321 -21.79 -33.16 24.38
N VAL A 322 -21.81 -33.95 23.29
CA VAL A 322 -22.81 -33.87 22.21
C VAL A 322 -24.20 -34.16 22.74
N ALA A 323 -24.34 -35.23 23.53
CA ALA A 323 -25.61 -35.53 24.17
C ALA A 323 -25.47 -36.03 25.62
N SER A 324 -26.51 -35.81 26.42
CA SER A 324 -26.78 -36.55 27.65
C SER A 324 -28.17 -37.13 27.55
N LEU A 325 -28.24 -38.46 27.58
CA LEU A 325 -29.45 -39.28 27.43
C LEU A 325 -29.77 -40.01 28.74
N SER A 326 -29.47 -39.37 29.86
CA SER A 326 -29.69 -39.90 31.21
C SER A 326 -31.15 -40.32 31.35
N GLY A 327 -31.43 -41.59 31.60
CA GLY A 327 -32.80 -42.09 31.76
C GLY A 327 -33.53 -42.46 30.46
N VAL A 328 -32.92 -42.26 29.29
CA VAL A 328 -33.45 -42.79 28.02
C VAL A 328 -33.10 -44.27 27.91
N THR A 329 -34.10 -45.09 27.62
CA THR A 329 -33.94 -46.53 27.40
C THR A 329 -34.08 -46.88 25.92
N LEU A 330 -33.03 -47.46 25.33
CA LEU A 330 -33.09 -48.10 24.01
C LEU A 330 -33.66 -49.51 24.18
N SER A 331 -34.85 -49.74 23.62
CA SER A 331 -35.63 -50.98 23.76
C SER A 331 -36.14 -51.48 22.41
N GLY A 332 -35.20 -51.86 21.56
CA GLY A 332 -35.45 -52.47 20.24
C GLY A 332 -35.29 -51.51 19.07
N GLY A 333 -35.04 -50.22 19.33
CA GLY A 333 -34.74 -49.22 18.31
C GLY A 333 -33.26 -49.17 17.91
N ALA A 334 -32.91 -48.12 17.17
CA ALA A 334 -31.55 -47.83 16.75
C ALA A 334 -31.10 -46.42 17.17
N VAL A 335 -29.82 -46.30 17.51
CA VAL A 335 -29.14 -45.00 17.71
C VAL A 335 -27.94 -44.93 16.78
N SER A 336 -27.86 -43.90 15.94
CA SER A 336 -26.68 -43.61 15.12
C SER A 336 -25.99 -42.36 15.62
N ILE A 337 -24.65 -42.43 15.72
CA ILE A 337 -23.82 -41.28 16.11
C ILE A 337 -22.66 -41.23 15.12
N ALA A 338 -22.71 -40.30 14.17
CA ALA A 338 -21.73 -40.20 13.11
C ALA A 338 -21.22 -38.77 12.92
N ARG A 339 -19.91 -38.61 12.65
CA ARG A 339 -19.30 -37.30 12.35
C ARG A 339 -19.54 -36.26 13.46
N CYS A 340 -19.73 -36.68 14.71
CA CYS A 340 -19.99 -35.77 15.83
C CYS A 340 -18.69 -35.38 16.54
N ALA A 341 -18.62 -34.16 17.06
CA ALA A 341 -17.45 -33.60 17.74
C ALA A 341 -17.83 -32.97 19.10
N ALA A 342 -17.03 -33.25 20.14
CA ALA A 342 -17.17 -32.64 21.46
C ALA A 342 -15.81 -32.13 21.98
N THR A 343 -15.81 -30.96 22.61
CA THR A 343 -14.61 -30.43 23.29
C THR A 343 -14.26 -31.28 24.51
N GLY A 344 -15.28 -31.71 25.27
CA GLY A 344 -15.13 -32.62 26.39
C GLY A 344 -14.82 -34.06 25.97
N ALA A 345 -14.31 -34.87 26.92
CA ALA A 345 -13.94 -36.27 26.69
C ALA A 345 -15.16 -37.21 26.50
N THR A 346 -16.36 -36.75 26.83
CA THR A 346 -17.60 -37.52 26.70
C THR A 346 -18.33 -37.09 25.44
N ILE A 347 -18.77 -38.06 24.62
CA ILE A 347 -19.60 -37.76 23.45
C ILE A 347 -21.09 -37.84 23.79
N VAL A 348 -21.50 -38.99 24.34
CA VAL A 348 -22.86 -39.27 24.75
C VAL A 348 -22.82 -39.99 26.10
N SER A 349 -23.67 -39.59 27.03
CA SER A 349 -23.75 -40.18 28.36
C SER A 349 -25.17 -40.67 28.68
N GLY A 350 -25.29 -41.61 29.62
CA GLY A 350 -26.56 -41.93 30.29
C GLY A 350 -27.53 -42.86 29.57
N LEU A 351 -27.26 -43.24 28.31
CA LEU A 351 -28.13 -44.13 27.54
C LEU A 351 -28.17 -45.54 28.15
N THR A 352 -29.36 -46.02 28.50
CA THR A 352 -29.58 -47.40 28.97
C THR A 352 -29.99 -48.28 27.80
N ILE A 353 -29.30 -49.40 27.58
CA ILE A 353 -29.56 -50.31 26.46
C ILE A 353 -30.16 -51.61 27.01
N THR A 354 -31.45 -51.84 26.79
CA THR A 354 -32.10 -53.13 27.10
C THR A 354 -32.11 -54.06 25.88
N SER A 355 -32.38 -53.50 24.69
CA SER A 355 -32.27 -54.16 23.39
C SER A 355 -32.18 -53.10 22.29
N GLY A 356 -31.73 -53.47 21.08
CA GLY A 356 -31.49 -52.52 19.98
C GLY A 356 -30.01 -52.37 19.64
N VAL A 357 -29.69 -51.42 18.76
CA VAL A 357 -28.32 -51.24 18.22
C VAL A 357 -27.88 -49.79 18.31
N VAL A 358 -26.65 -49.58 18.78
CA VAL A 358 -25.97 -48.28 18.72
C VAL A 358 -24.84 -48.37 17.71
N SER A 359 -24.94 -47.63 16.61
CA SER A 359 -23.95 -47.60 15.53
C SER A 359 -23.18 -46.28 15.57
N VAL A 360 -21.85 -46.34 15.50
CA VAL A 360 -20.99 -45.16 15.61
C VAL A 360 -19.95 -45.10 14.49
N GLN A 361 -19.68 -43.91 13.97
CA GLN A 361 -18.71 -43.71 12.88
C GLN A 361 -18.06 -42.33 12.94
N CYS A 362 -16.73 -42.24 12.76
CA CYS A 362 -15.98 -40.98 12.69
C CYS A 362 -16.39 -39.94 13.74
N ASN A 363 -16.26 -40.24 15.03
CA ASN A 363 -16.56 -39.24 16.04
C ASN A 363 -15.29 -38.75 16.72
N ARG A 364 -15.32 -37.53 17.25
CA ARG A 364 -14.21 -36.91 17.96
C ARG A 364 -14.66 -36.43 19.34
N ALA A 365 -13.90 -36.74 20.37
CA ALA A 365 -14.16 -36.26 21.72
C ALA A 365 -12.83 -36.07 22.46
N GLY A 366 -12.72 -35.02 23.28
CA GLY A 366 -11.52 -34.73 24.08
C GLY A 366 -10.26 -34.60 23.22
N GLY A 367 -10.37 -34.01 22.03
CA GLY A 367 -9.25 -33.77 21.13
C GLY A 367 -8.79 -34.95 20.25
N ARG A 368 -9.45 -36.11 20.31
CA ARG A 368 -9.06 -37.30 19.52
C ARG A 368 -10.23 -37.98 18.81
N VAL A 369 -9.95 -38.62 17.68
CA VAL A 369 -10.92 -39.45 16.95
C VAL A 369 -11.14 -40.78 17.68
N LEU A 370 -12.39 -41.22 17.79
CA LEU A 370 -12.80 -42.45 18.45
C LEU A 370 -12.84 -43.59 17.41
N GLN A 371 -11.91 -44.53 17.53
CA GLN A 371 -11.70 -45.58 16.52
C GLN A 371 -12.08 -46.98 17.01
N SER A 372 -12.10 -47.22 18.32
CA SER A 372 -12.38 -48.52 18.91
C SER A 372 -13.57 -48.48 19.87
N SER A 373 -14.19 -49.64 20.13
CA SER A 373 -15.25 -49.76 21.14
C SER A 373 -14.78 -49.39 22.55
N GLY A 374 -13.48 -49.53 22.84
CA GLY A 374 -12.86 -49.03 24.07
C GLY A 374 -12.86 -47.51 24.16
N ASP A 375 -12.61 -46.82 23.06
CA ASP A 375 -12.66 -45.35 23.00
C ASP A 375 -14.07 -44.83 23.28
N TYR A 376 -15.07 -45.45 22.64
CA TYR A 376 -16.47 -45.10 22.87
C TYR A 376 -16.92 -45.39 24.30
N ARG A 377 -16.43 -46.47 24.92
CA ARG A 377 -16.69 -46.76 26.33
C ARG A 377 -16.18 -45.66 27.24
N MET A 378 -14.98 -45.15 26.99
CA MET A 378 -14.43 -44.00 27.73
C MET A 378 -15.19 -42.71 27.41
N ALA A 379 -15.76 -42.58 26.22
CA ALA A 379 -16.58 -41.44 25.82
C ALA A 379 -18.06 -41.54 26.25
N GLY A 380 -18.42 -42.49 27.13
CA GLY A 380 -19.73 -42.63 27.75
C GLY A 380 -20.69 -43.64 27.10
N LEU A 381 -20.24 -44.37 26.06
CA LEU A 381 -21.03 -45.36 25.32
C LEU A 381 -20.49 -46.79 25.51
N PRO A 382 -21.07 -47.59 26.41
CA PRO A 382 -20.47 -48.87 26.82
C PRO A 382 -20.57 -50.00 25.79
N SER A 383 -21.60 -49.97 24.92
CA SER A 383 -21.88 -51.01 23.93
C SER A 383 -22.27 -50.37 22.60
N VAL A 384 -21.38 -50.47 21.60
CA VAL A 384 -21.54 -49.86 20.27
C VAL A 384 -21.01 -50.78 19.17
N SER A 385 -21.55 -50.64 17.96
CA SER A 385 -20.99 -51.16 16.72
C SER A 385 -20.20 -50.05 16.03
N VAL A 386 -18.87 -50.19 15.99
CA VAL A 386 -17.97 -49.19 15.39
C VAL A 386 -17.81 -49.49 13.90
N LEU A 387 -18.14 -48.51 13.07
CA LEU A 387 -18.05 -48.59 11.62
C LEU A 387 -16.84 -47.78 11.10
N PRO A 388 -16.18 -48.22 10.02
CA PRO A 388 -15.01 -47.54 9.47
C PRO A 388 -15.38 -46.18 8.87
N CYS A 389 -14.45 -45.23 8.92
CA CYS A 389 -14.72 -43.84 8.57
C CYS A 389 -15.05 -43.59 7.09
N ASP A 390 -14.34 -44.29 6.21
CA ASP A 390 -14.54 -44.21 4.75
C ASP A 390 -15.59 -45.22 4.27
N GLY A 391 -16.10 -46.03 5.20
CA GLY A 391 -17.16 -46.99 4.93
C GLY A 391 -18.53 -46.33 5.00
N CYS A 392 -19.51 -47.12 4.61
CA CYS A 392 -20.87 -46.67 4.46
C CYS A 392 -21.79 -47.83 4.77
N ALA A 393 -22.79 -47.58 5.60
CA ALA A 393 -23.62 -48.61 6.18
C ALA A 393 -25.06 -48.13 6.28
N ALA A 394 -25.99 -49.04 5.94
CA ALA A 394 -27.42 -48.77 6.06
C ALA A 394 -27.82 -48.30 7.47
N ALA A 395 -27.16 -48.83 8.51
CA ALA A 395 -27.44 -48.49 9.91
C ALA A 395 -27.11 -47.03 10.30
N LEU A 396 -26.44 -46.27 9.44
CA LEU A 396 -26.16 -44.85 9.62
C LEU A 396 -26.88 -43.97 8.59
N ALA A 397 -27.08 -44.49 7.38
CA ALA A 397 -27.61 -43.72 6.25
C ALA A 397 -29.13 -43.90 6.06
N CYS A 398 -29.70 -45.02 6.48
CA CYS A 398 -31.05 -45.43 6.11
C CYS A 398 -31.95 -45.63 7.34
N PHE A 399 -33.19 -45.16 7.26
CA PHE A 399 -34.22 -45.54 8.22
C PHE A 399 -34.74 -46.95 7.93
N ASP A 400 -34.37 -47.92 8.78
CA ASP A 400 -34.62 -49.35 8.58
C ASP A 400 -36.10 -49.68 8.32
N GLY A 401 -37.03 -49.04 9.05
CA GLY A 401 -38.47 -49.29 8.94
C GLY A 401 -39.04 -49.12 7.53
N LEU A 402 -38.48 -48.18 6.76
CA LEU A 402 -38.89 -47.85 5.39
C LEU A 402 -37.81 -48.14 4.35
N THR A 403 -36.77 -48.91 4.70
CA THR A 403 -35.72 -49.32 3.76
C THR A 403 -36.04 -50.70 3.16
N ALA A 404 -36.06 -50.78 1.83
CA ALA A 404 -36.30 -52.01 1.07
C ALA A 404 -34.98 -52.72 0.68
N SER A 405 -33.96 -51.95 0.30
CA SER A 405 -32.66 -52.45 -0.15
C SER A 405 -31.55 -51.45 0.16
N PHE A 406 -30.30 -51.89 0.21
CA PHE A 406 -29.13 -51.02 0.35
C PHE A 406 -28.01 -51.55 -0.54
N SER A 407 -27.54 -50.71 -1.48
CA SER A 407 -26.47 -51.05 -2.44
C SER A 407 -25.75 -49.77 -2.87
N GLU A 408 -24.43 -49.82 -3.04
CA GLU A 408 -23.62 -48.67 -3.50
C GLU A 408 -23.87 -47.39 -2.67
N CYS A 409 -24.00 -47.52 -1.35
CA CYS A 409 -24.30 -46.41 -0.42
C CYS A 409 -25.64 -45.71 -0.57
N VAL A 410 -26.56 -46.28 -1.34
CA VAL A 410 -27.89 -45.70 -1.55
C VAL A 410 -28.96 -46.60 -0.91
N CYS A 411 -29.86 -45.98 -0.16
CA CYS A 411 -31.03 -46.65 0.39
C CYS A 411 -32.13 -46.72 -0.68
N GLY A 412 -32.59 -47.93 -1.02
CA GLY A 412 -33.81 -48.13 -1.78
C GLY A 412 -35.00 -48.17 -0.84
N CYS A 413 -36.00 -47.30 -1.04
CA CYS A 413 -37.08 -47.13 -0.08
C CYS A 413 -38.30 -48.03 -0.35
N ARG A 414 -38.97 -48.48 0.72
CA ARG A 414 -40.32 -49.06 0.68
C ARG A 414 -41.34 -47.96 0.42
N ALA A 415 -42.57 -48.36 0.08
CA ALA A 415 -43.68 -47.43 -0.02
C ALA A 415 -43.84 -46.63 1.29
N GLY A 416 -43.90 -45.30 1.17
CA GLY A 416 -43.96 -44.37 2.29
C GLY A 416 -42.62 -43.76 2.70
N GLY A 417 -41.48 -44.35 2.31
CA GLY A 417 -40.16 -43.75 2.50
C GLY A 417 -39.83 -42.73 1.40
N VAL A 418 -39.25 -41.60 1.80
CA VAL A 418 -38.90 -40.47 0.94
C VAL A 418 -37.45 -40.05 1.19
N GLY A 419 -36.75 -39.63 0.13
CA GLY A 419 -35.36 -39.17 0.18
C GLY A 419 -34.32 -40.29 0.26
N GLU A 420 -33.04 -39.91 0.22
CA GLU A 420 -31.91 -40.86 0.18
C GLU A 420 -31.79 -41.71 1.45
N ALA A 421 -32.33 -41.24 2.58
CA ALA A 421 -32.35 -41.95 3.85
C ALA A 421 -33.66 -42.73 4.12
N CYS A 422 -34.59 -42.77 3.15
CA CYS A 422 -35.89 -43.42 3.28
C CYS A 422 -36.71 -42.97 4.50
N LEU A 423 -36.72 -41.67 4.76
CA LEU A 423 -37.42 -41.09 5.90
C LEU A 423 -38.93 -41.00 5.63
N PRO A 424 -39.79 -41.03 6.67
CA PRO A 424 -41.23 -40.88 6.49
C PRO A 424 -41.70 -39.59 5.81
N PHE A 425 -40.88 -38.53 5.90
CA PHE A 425 -41.13 -37.22 5.33
C PHE A 425 -39.86 -36.70 4.66
N ASP A 426 -40.05 -35.85 3.65
CA ASP A 426 -38.95 -35.15 3.00
C ASP A 426 -38.34 -34.12 3.96
N VAL A 427 -37.08 -34.34 4.33
CA VAL A 427 -36.33 -33.48 5.26
C VAL A 427 -34.94 -33.18 4.68
N PRO A 428 -34.36 -32.01 4.96
CA PRO A 428 -33.04 -31.64 4.46
C PRO A 428 -31.95 -32.64 4.85
N LEU A 429 -31.01 -32.86 3.94
CA LEU A 429 -29.80 -33.64 4.17
C LEU A 429 -28.72 -32.79 4.85
N ALA A 430 -27.74 -33.45 5.46
CA ALA A 430 -26.44 -32.82 5.70
C ALA A 430 -25.84 -32.38 4.36
N ARG A 431 -25.11 -31.26 4.31
CA ARG A 431 -24.33 -30.93 3.11
C ARG A 431 -23.27 -32.02 2.92
N ALA A 432 -23.36 -32.77 1.83
CA ALA A 432 -22.34 -33.76 1.49
C ALA A 432 -21.02 -33.04 1.17
N GLY A 433 -19.99 -33.35 1.96
CA GLY A 433 -18.59 -33.05 1.65
C GLY A 433 -17.93 -34.32 1.16
N GLY A 434 -17.51 -34.35 -0.11
CA GLY A 434 -16.81 -35.49 -0.69
C GLY A 434 -16.41 -35.17 -2.13
N GLY A 435 -15.12 -35.05 -2.38
CA GLY A 435 -14.59 -34.80 -3.73
C GLY A 435 -13.11 -35.12 -3.80
N ALA A 436 -12.66 -35.53 -4.98
CA ALA A 436 -11.32 -36.01 -5.29
C ALA A 436 -10.19 -35.18 -4.67
N GLN A 437 -9.16 -35.89 -4.21
CA GLN A 437 -8.07 -35.42 -3.37
C GLN A 437 -6.87 -34.86 -4.17
N ASP A 438 -7.01 -34.74 -5.49
CA ASP A 438 -5.92 -34.33 -6.37
C ASP A 438 -5.61 -32.83 -6.23
N CYS A 439 -4.31 -32.51 -6.28
CA CYS A 439 -3.82 -31.15 -6.30
C CYS A 439 -4.32 -30.41 -7.55
N VAL A 440 -4.75 -29.16 -7.38
CA VAL A 440 -4.96 -28.26 -8.51
C VAL A 440 -3.59 -27.83 -9.01
N SER A 441 -3.22 -28.20 -10.23
CA SER A 441 -1.89 -27.90 -10.76
C SER A 441 -1.86 -27.39 -12.19
N GLY A 442 -0.92 -26.49 -12.49
CA GLY A 442 -0.64 -25.98 -13.84
C GLY A 442 -1.78 -25.15 -14.46
N VAL A 443 -2.63 -24.52 -13.65
CA VAL A 443 -3.78 -23.73 -14.10
C VAL A 443 -3.69 -22.27 -13.67
N THR A 444 -4.39 -21.40 -14.41
CA THR A 444 -4.63 -20.02 -14.00
C THR A 444 -6.08 -19.88 -13.52
N LEU A 445 -6.27 -19.47 -12.27
CA LEU A 445 -7.56 -19.20 -11.68
C LEU A 445 -7.90 -17.72 -11.83
N THR A 446 -9.03 -17.44 -12.46
CA THR A 446 -9.57 -16.08 -12.68
C THR A 446 -10.93 -15.86 -12.04
N GLU A 447 -11.44 -16.86 -11.31
CA GLU A 447 -12.70 -16.78 -10.56
C GLU A 447 -12.46 -17.13 -9.08
N SER A 448 -13.28 -16.54 -8.21
CA SER A 448 -13.18 -16.76 -6.76
C SER A 448 -13.66 -18.17 -6.40
N VAL A 449 -12.94 -18.86 -5.51
CA VAL A 449 -13.25 -20.25 -5.12
C VAL A 449 -13.08 -20.42 -3.61
N THR A 450 -13.92 -21.25 -3.00
CA THR A 450 -13.78 -21.68 -1.60
C THR A 450 -13.50 -23.18 -1.56
N VAL A 451 -12.40 -23.57 -0.93
CA VAL A 451 -11.96 -24.94 -0.73
C VAL A 451 -12.20 -25.34 0.71
N GLY A 452 -12.74 -26.54 0.88
CA GLY A 452 -12.68 -27.27 2.13
C GLY A 452 -13.62 -28.48 2.12
N GLY A 453 -14.87 -28.35 1.68
CA GLY A 453 -15.74 -29.42 1.17
C GLY A 453 -15.61 -30.86 1.71
N GLY A 454 -15.30 -31.06 3.00
CA GLY A 454 -15.01 -32.35 3.64
C GLY A 454 -13.68 -33.00 3.22
N ARG A 455 -12.74 -32.27 2.62
CA ARG A 455 -11.42 -32.76 2.22
C ARG A 455 -10.41 -32.59 3.34
N ALA A 456 -9.56 -33.58 3.54
CA ALA A 456 -8.41 -33.48 4.45
C ALA A 456 -7.27 -32.62 3.88
N THR A 457 -7.18 -32.49 2.55
CA THR A 457 -6.10 -31.77 1.86
C THR A 457 -6.64 -30.74 0.88
N ALA A 458 -6.10 -29.53 0.94
CA ALA A 458 -6.25 -28.46 -0.06
C ALA A 458 -4.87 -28.17 -0.66
N CYS A 459 -4.67 -28.52 -1.93
CA CYS A 459 -3.36 -28.46 -2.57
C CYS A 459 -3.39 -27.66 -3.87
N PHE A 460 -2.47 -26.71 -4.00
CA PHE A 460 -2.22 -25.90 -5.18
C PHE A 460 -0.73 -25.98 -5.54
N ASP A 461 -0.41 -26.40 -6.77
CA ASP A 461 0.97 -26.49 -7.24
C ASP A 461 1.12 -25.86 -8.62
N SER A 462 2.01 -24.88 -8.77
CA SER A 462 2.19 -24.15 -10.04
C SER A 462 0.91 -23.48 -10.55
N VAL A 463 0.14 -22.87 -9.63
CA VAL A 463 -1.13 -22.19 -9.93
C VAL A 463 -0.94 -20.68 -9.97
N VAL A 464 -1.53 -20.02 -10.97
CA VAL A 464 -1.54 -18.55 -11.07
C VAL A 464 -2.92 -18.03 -10.67
N PHE A 465 -3.01 -17.25 -9.60
CA PHE A 465 -4.23 -16.54 -9.21
C PHE A 465 -4.22 -15.17 -9.91
N GLY A 466 -5.03 -15.02 -10.95
CA GLY A 466 -5.01 -13.87 -11.84
C GLY A 466 -6.22 -12.94 -11.64
N GLY A 467 -5.97 -11.69 -11.29
CA GLY A 467 -6.98 -10.65 -11.15
C GLY A 467 -7.53 -10.52 -9.72
N PRO A 468 -8.54 -9.65 -9.50
CA PRO A 468 -9.03 -9.30 -8.18
C PRO A 468 -10.00 -10.35 -7.60
N ILE A 469 -9.54 -11.60 -7.50
CA ILE A 469 -10.31 -12.74 -7.01
C ILE A 469 -9.97 -13.11 -5.57
N ILE A 470 -10.86 -13.88 -4.92
CA ILE A 470 -10.64 -14.43 -3.59
C ILE A 470 -10.61 -15.96 -3.67
N VAL A 471 -9.48 -16.55 -3.29
CA VAL A 471 -9.32 -17.99 -3.07
C VAL A 471 -9.33 -18.24 -1.58
N ALA A 472 -10.40 -18.84 -1.06
CA ALA A 472 -10.56 -19.12 0.36
C ALA A 472 -10.31 -20.61 0.66
N VAL A 473 -9.46 -20.91 1.63
CA VAL A 473 -9.32 -22.23 2.25
C VAL A 473 -9.93 -22.15 3.64
N ASP A 474 -11.17 -22.60 3.73
CA ASP A 474 -11.97 -22.52 4.94
C ASP A 474 -11.77 -23.77 5.78
N LEU A 475 -10.89 -23.67 6.78
CA LEU A 475 -10.47 -24.82 7.60
C LEU A 475 -11.67 -25.50 8.26
N ARG A 476 -12.73 -24.77 8.60
CA ARG A 476 -13.93 -25.34 9.24
C ARG A 476 -14.69 -26.30 8.33
N SER A 477 -14.52 -26.15 7.01
CA SER A 477 -15.18 -26.98 6.02
C SER A 477 -14.33 -28.17 5.59
N MET A 478 -13.09 -28.29 6.08
CA MET A 478 -12.19 -29.42 5.84
C MET A 478 -12.56 -30.62 6.73
N ASP A 479 -11.97 -31.79 6.46
CA ASP A 479 -12.28 -33.01 7.18
C ASP A 479 -11.77 -32.98 8.64
N ALA A 480 -12.67 -32.70 9.59
CA ALA A 480 -12.37 -32.67 11.01
C ALA A 480 -12.01 -34.05 11.62
N PHE A 481 -12.19 -35.14 10.86
CA PHE A 481 -11.95 -36.51 11.32
C PHE A 481 -10.69 -37.12 10.71
N ALA A 482 -10.01 -36.39 9.81
CA ALA A 482 -8.68 -36.75 9.37
C ALA A 482 -7.67 -36.63 10.53
N ASP A 483 -6.52 -37.30 10.39
CA ASP A 483 -5.43 -37.19 11.36
C ASP A 483 -4.84 -35.77 11.38
N ALA A 484 -4.75 -35.14 10.20
CA ALA A 484 -4.28 -33.78 9.98
C ALA A 484 -5.02 -33.13 8.80
N VAL A 485 -5.13 -31.81 8.82
CA VAL A 485 -5.62 -31.01 7.70
C VAL A 485 -4.45 -30.35 6.99
N ASN A 486 -4.23 -30.67 5.72
CA ASN A 486 -3.09 -30.20 4.95
C ASN A 486 -3.50 -29.10 3.97
N VAL A 487 -2.82 -27.95 4.03
CA VAL A 487 -2.98 -26.86 3.07
C VAL A 487 -1.63 -26.58 2.44
N THR A 488 -1.44 -26.96 1.17
CA THR A 488 -0.14 -26.85 0.50
C THR A 488 -0.24 -25.93 -0.71
N LEU A 489 0.61 -24.91 -0.74
CA LEU A 489 0.83 -24.05 -1.90
C LEU A 489 2.29 -24.07 -2.28
N HIS A 490 2.58 -24.45 -3.52
CA HIS A 490 3.93 -24.60 -4.04
C HIS A 490 4.03 -23.99 -5.43
N HIS A 491 5.07 -23.21 -5.71
CA HIS A 491 5.28 -22.51 -7.00
C HIS A 491 4.06 -21.69 -7.49
N CYS A 492 3.25 -21.16 -6.57
CA CYS A 492 2.06 -20.40 -6.96
C CYS A 492 2.37 -18.91 -7.13
N VAL A 493 1.64 -18.26 -8.03
CA VAL A 493 1.76 -16.83 -8.32
C VAL A 493 0.46 -16.12 -7.98
N LEU A 494 0.51 -15.07 -7.16
CA LEU A 494 -0.63 -14.18 -6.91
C LEU A 494 -0.43 -12.89 -7.70
N ALA A 495 -1.31 -12.60 -8.66
CA ALA A 495 -1.14 -11.45 -9.56
C ALA A 495 -2.42 -10.62 -9.69
N GLY A 496 -2.25 -9.30 -9.84
CA GLY A 496 -3.34 -8.40 -10.24
C GLY A 496 -4.41 -8.18 -9.16
N GLY A 497 -4.03 -8.18 -7.89
CA GLY A 497 -4.96 -7.95 -6.78
C GLY A 497 -5.57 -9.21 -6.16
N ALA A 498 -5.10 -10.40 -6.52
CA ALA A 498 -5.63 -11.67 -6.02
C ALA A 498 -5.41 -11.82 -4.51
N GLN A 499 -6.40 -12.39 -3.81
CA GLN A 499 -6.35 -12.64 -2.37
C GLN A 499 -6.46 -14.14 -2.07
N LEU A 500 -5.49 -14.68 -1.34
CA LEU A 500 -5.57 -16.01 -0.77
C LEU A 500 -5.95 -15.90 0.71
N ARG A 501 -7.09 -16.45 1.12
CA ARG A 501 -7.57 -16.41 2.52
C ARG A 501 -7.56 -17.80 3.12
N ILE A 502 -6.85 -18.03 4.21
CA ILE A 502 -6.79 -19.32 4.91
C ILE A 502 -7.27 -19.12 6.36
N GLY A 503 -8.10 -20.03 6.87
CA GLY A 503 -8.53 -20.02 8.27
C GLY A 503 -10.04 -20.01 8.45
N GLY A 504 -10.53 -19.24 9.43
CA GLY A 504 -11.96 -19.05 9.69
C GLY A 504 -12.51 -19.74 10.94
N LEU A 505 -11.65 -20.25 11.83
CA LEU A 505 -12.08 -20.91 13.05
C LEU A 505 -12.21 -19.92 14.21
N SER A 506 -13.22 -20.15 15.05
CA SER A 506 -13.23 -19.61 16.41
C SER A 506 -12.23 -20.40 17.27
N GLU A 507 -11.76 -19.81 18.38
CA GLU A 507 -10.87 -20.50 19.33
C GLU A 507 -11.51 -21.80 19.85
N SER A 508 -12.81 -21.78 20.15
CA SER A 508 -13.54 -22.96 20.61
C SER A 508 -13.67 -24.04 19.53
N THR A 509 -13.84 -23.67 18.26
CA THR A 509 -13.89 -24.63 17.14
C THR A 509 -12.49 -25.17 16.84
N ALA A 510 -11.43 -24.39 17.04
CA ALA A 510 -10.05 -24.81 16.83
C ALA A 510 -9.63 -26.00 17.73
N HIS A 511 -10.24 -26.15 18.91
CA HIS A 511 -10.06 -27.33 19.77
C HIS A 511 -10.72 -28.61 19.24
N LEU A 512 -11.70 -28.49 18.34
CA LEU A 512 -12.39 -29.62 17.73
C LEU A 512 -11.72 -30.09 16.44
N MET A 513 -10.91 -29.24 15.82
CA MET A 513 -10.25 -29.56 14.56
C MET A 513 -8.97 -30.40 14.79
N PRO A 514 -8.61 -31.28 13.85
CA PRO A 514 -7.26 -31.84 13.80
C PRO A 514 -6.25 -30.72 13.57
N HIS A 515 -5.00 -30.99 13.93
CA HIS A 515 -3.91 -30.07 13.65
C HIS A 515 -3.81 -29.78 12.14
N ALA A 516 -3.51 -28.53 11.80
CA ALA A 516 -3.37 -28.07 10.43
C ALA A 516 -1.89 -27.93 10.05
N LEU A 517 -1.52 -28.40 8.87
CA LEU A 517 -0.21 -28.19 8.26
C LEU A 517 -0.38 -27.30 7.04
N VAL A 518 -0.12 -26.00 7.21
CA VAL A 518 -0.21 -24.98 6.16
C VAL A 518 1.19 -24.70 5.63
N ASN A 519 1.54 -25.22 4.47
CA ASN A 519 2.84 -25.03 3.83
C ASN A 519 2.71 -24.18 2.57
N MET A 520 3.29 -22.99 2.61
CA MET A 520 3.36 -22.03 1.52
C MET A 520 4.82 -21.84 1.11
N THR A 521 5.18 -22.32 -0.07
CA THR A 521 6.58 -22.42 -0.49
C THR A 521 6.76 -21.96 -1.93
N ASN A 522 7.86 -21.25 -2.22
CA ASN A 522 8.18 -20.74 -3.55
C ASN A 522 7.02 -19.90 -4.14
N LEU A 523 6.43 -19.02 -3.33
CA LEU A 523 5.34 -18.15 -3.76
C LEU A 523 5.89 -16.84 -4.33
N THR A 524 5.30 -16.39 -5.43
CA THR A 524 5.59 -15.07 -6.00
C THR A 524 4.31 -14.24 -5.99
N SER A 525 4.31 -13.09 -5.31
CA SER A 525 3.19 -12.15 -5.34
C SER A 525 3.56 -10.85 -6.05
N LEU A 526 2.74 -10.47 -7.03
CA LEU A 526 2.79 -9.20 -7.74
C LEU A 526 1.42 -8.52 -7.55
N GLU A 527 1.32 -7.69 -6.50
CA GLU A 527 0.07 -7.05 -6.06
C GLU A 527 -0.98 -8.00 -5.48
N GLY A 528 -0.57 -9.20 -5.07
CA GLY A 528 -1.43 -10.15 -4.37
C GLY A 528 -1.27 -10.12 -2.86
N THR A 529 -2.29 -10.60 -2.13
CA THR A 529 -2.32 -10.58 -0.68
C THR A 529 -2.66 -11.97 -0.11
N ILE A 530 -1.88 -12.43 0.86
CA ILE A 530 -2.21 -13.63 1.65
C ILE A 530 -2.86 -13.18 2.96
N VAL A 531 -3.95 -13.81 3.37
CA VAL A 531 -4.71 -13.48 4.57
C VAL A 531 -4.86 -14.73 5.42
N LEU A 532 -4.33 -14.71 6.63
CA LEU A 532 -4.62 -15.71 7.65
C LEU A 532 -5.61 -15.12 8.64
N HIS A 533 -6.66 -15.85 8.97
CA HIS A 533 -7.68 -15.32 9.87
C HIS A 533 -8.28 -16.35 10.84
N GLY A 534 -8.60 -15.90 12.05
CA GLY A 534 -9.14 -16.74 13.12
C GLY A 534 -8.10 -17.61 13.82
N ALA A 535 -8.58 -18.53 14.66
CA ALA A 535 -7.72 -19.43 15.44
C ALA A 535 -7.16 -20.57 14.57
N MET A 536 -5.89 -20.91 14.77
CA MET A 536 -5.32 -22.13 14.22
C MET A 536 -5.66 -23.32 15.13
N PRO A 537 -5.95 -24.52 14.59
CA PRO A 537 -6.13 -25.71 15.40
C PRO A 537 -4.93 -25.99 16.29
N LEU A 538 -5.14 -26.73 17.38
CA LEU A 538 -4.05 -27.03 18.30
C LEU A 538 -2.96 -27.86 17.62
N HIS A 539 -1.70 -27.60 18.00
CA HIS A 539 -0.53 -28.33 17.47
C HIS A 539 -0.31 -28.17 15.96
N SER A 540 -0.84 -27.09 15.38
CA SER A 540 -0.68 -26.79 13.95
C SER A 540 0.70 -26.24 13.61
N SER A 541 1.01 -26.23 12.31
CA SER A 541 2.19 -25.60 11.74
C SER A 541 1.79 -24.77 10.53
N VAL A 542 2.27 -23.53 10.45
CA VAL A 542 2.12 -22.63 9.31
C VAL A 542 3.52 -22.22 8.87
N LEU A 543 3.91 -22.60 7.66
CA LEU A 543 5.20 -22.29 7.06
C LEU A 543 5.00 -21.40 5.82
N LEU A 544 5.69 -20.27 5.79
CA LEU A 544 5.86 -19.44 4.59
C LEU A 544 7.36 -19.36 4.29
N ALA A 545 7.80 -20.03 3.22
CA ALA A 545 9.22 -20.13 2.91
C ALA A 545 9.57 -19.87 1.45
N ASN A 546 10.82 -19.41 1.21
CA ASN A 546 11.39 -19.24 -0.13
C ASN A 546 10.51 -18.36 -1.05
N SER A 547 9.83 -17.35 -0.50
CA SER A 547 8.78 -16.62 -1.21
C SER A 547 9.13 -15.15 -1.39
N THR A 548 8.71 -14.56 -2.50
CA THR A 548 8.88 -13.13 -2.81
C THR A 548 7.50 -12.49 -2.94
N LEU A 549 7.12 -11.68 -1.97
CA LEU A 549 5.78 -11.11 -1.88
C LEU A 549 5.84 -9.59 -2.03
N ARG A 550 5.35 -9.07 -3.16
CA ARG A 550 5.31 -7.64 -3.44
C ARG A 550 3.87 -7.14 -3.51
N ALA A 551 3.63 -6.01 -2.86
CA ALA A 551 2.38 -5.27 -2.98
C ALA A 551 2.63 -3.77 -2.86
N THR A 552 1.75 -2.97 -3.46
CA THR A 552 1.77 -1.51 -3.38
C THR A 552 0.40 -0.98 -3.01
N VAL A 553 0.34 0.22 -2.41
CA VAL A 553 -0.93 0.87 -2.02
C VAL A 553 -1.85 1.08 -3.23
N GLY A 554 -1.29 1.30 -4.42
CA GLY A 554 -2.05 1.49 -5.66
C GLY A 554 -2.47 0.19 -6.34
N GLY A 555 -1.68 -0.88 -6.21
CA GLY A 555 -1.93 -2.16 -6.89
C GLY A 555 -2.76 -3.16 -6.08
N SER A 556 -2.58 -3.19 -4.75
CA SER A 556 -3.35 -4.09 -3.89
C SER A 556 -4.85 -3.79 -3.92
N ARG A 557 -5.65 -4.85 -3.89
CA ARG A 557 -7.12 -4.79 -3.79
C ARG A 557 -7.63 -5.17 -2.40
N TYR A 558 -6.74 -5.29 -1.43
CA TYR A 558 -7.13 -5.57 -0.05
C TYR A 558 -7.92 -4.39 0.56
N VAL A 559 -9.00 -4.70 1.28
CA VAL A 559 -9.82 -3.72 2.00
C VAL A 559 -9.88 -4.18 3.46
N PRO A 560 -9.45 -3.34 4.41
CA PRO A 560 -9.51 -3.68 5.83
C PRO A 560 -10.93 -4.03 6.29
N MET A 561 -11.05 -5.02 7.17
CA MET A 561 -12.33 -5.46 7.74
C MET A 561 -12.58 -4.92 9.15
N THR A 562 -11.60 -4.22 9.73
CA THR A 562 -11.69 -3.57 11.03
C THR A 562 -12.62 -2.35 10.93
N PRO A 563 -13.69 -2.26 11.75
CA PRO A 563 -14.64 -1.15 11.70
C PRO A 563 -13.97 0.22 11.83
N GLY A 564 -14.35 1.16 10.97
CA GLY A 564 -13.79 2.53 10.95
C GLY A 564 -12.55 2.72 10.07
N HIS A 565 -11.90 1.63 9.65
CA HIS A 565 -10.72 1.65 8.77
C HIS A 565 -11.06 1.20 7.33
N GLU A 566 -12.33 1.10 6.96
CA GLU A 566 -12.76 0.58 5.65
C GLU A 566 -12.30 1.46 4.47
N LYS A 567 -12.00 2.73 4.73
CA LYS A 567 -11.49 3.68 3.73
C LYS A 567 -9.97 3.73 3.67
N SER A 568 -9.27 3.16 4.64
CA SER A 568 -7.82 3.18 4.67
C SER A 568 -7.28 2.25 3.59
N ARG A 569 -6.35 2.75 2.79
CA ARG A 569 -5.69 1.97 1.74
C ARG A 569 -4.28 1.64 2.16
N TYR A 570 -3.99 0.36 2.22
CA TYR A 570 -2.66 -0.20 2.46
C TYR A 570 -2.35 -1.17 1.30
N GLY A 571 -1.07 -1.42 1.06
CA GLY A 571 -0.62 -2.42 0.09
C GLY A 571 -0.07 -3.69 0.74
N PRO A 572 -0.83 -4.46 1.54
CA PRO A 572 -0.25 -5.57 2.30
C PRO A 572 0.04 -6.78 1.42
N ALA A 573 1.20 -7.39 1.67
CA ALA A 573 1.57 -8.68 1.09
C ALA A 573 1.02 -9.84 1.95
N LEU A 574 1.01 -9.67 3.28
CA LEU A 574 0.43 -10.60 4.24
C LEU A 574 -0.51 -9.86 5.20
N VAL A 575 -1.63 -10.49 5.55
CA VAL A 575 -2.57 -10.01 6.56
C VAL A 575 -2.80 -11.09 7.61
N LEU A 576 -2.71 -10.71 8.88
CA LEU A 576 -3.03 -11.55 10.02
C LEU A 576 -4.23 -10.97 10.76
N ASP A 577 -5.37 -11.63 10.63
CA ASP A 577 -6.66 -11.10 11.05
C ASP A 577 -7.29 -11.93 12.19
N GLY A 578 -7.16 -11.45 13.42
CA GLY A 578 -7.65 -12.12 14.62
C GLY A 578 -6.95 -13.46 14.85
N VAL A 579 -5.70 -13.59 14.39
CA VAL A 579 -4.97 -14.85 14.43
C VAL A 579 -4.67 -15.23 15.89
N ARG A 580 -5.03 -16.48 16.24
CA ARG A 580 -4.71 -17.09 17.52
C ARG A 580 -3.93 -18.38 17.28
N LEU A 581 -2.66 -18.37 17.68
CA LEU A 581 -1.80 -19.54 17.67
C LEU A 581 -1.96 -20.27 18.99
N LEU A 582 -2.40 -21.54 18.93
CA LEU A 582 -2.68 -22.39 20.09
C LEU A 582 -1.78 -23.63 19.98
N SER A 583 -0.69 -23.69 20.75
CA SER A 583 0.36 -24.70 20.56
C SER A 583 0.85 -24.80 19.12
N THR A 584 0.81 -23.69 18.37
CA THR A 584 1.00 -23.63 16.92
C THR A 584 2.33 -22.97 16.60
N ARG A 585 2.98 -23.45 15.54
CA ARG A 585 4.22 -22.87 15.00
C ARG A 585 3.91 -22.08 13.74
N PHE A 586 4.04 -20.77 13.78
CA PHE A 586 4.05 -19.91 12.59
C PHE A 586 5.50 -19.55 12.26
N VAL A 587 5.95 -19.94 11.07
CA VAL A 587 7.33 -19.79 10.63
C VAL A 587 7.34 -19.11 9.28
N MET A 588 7.93 -17.92 9.21
CA MET A 588 8.31 -17.29 7.96
C MET A 588 9.81 -17.36 7.82
N THR A 589 10.32 -17.89 6.72
CA THR A 589 11.77 -18.00 6.54
C THR A 589 12.21 -17.83 5.10
N ARG A 590 13.43 -17.35 4.87
CA ARG A 590 14.01 -17.25 3.52
C ARG A 590 13.07 -16.54 2.55
N SER A 591 12.44 -15.45 2.98
CA SER A 591 11.38 -14.80 2.20
C SER A 591 11.55 -13.29 2.22
N THR A 592 11.18 -12.66 1.10
CA THR A 592 11.28 -11.23 0.89
C THR A 592 9.89 -10.62 0.79
N LEU A 593 9.61 -9.57 1.57
CA LEU A 593 8.37 -8.82 1.51
C LEU A 593 8.67 -7.39 1.10
N VAL A 594 8.03 -6.90 0.05
CA VAL A 594 8.23 -5.56 -0.49
C VAL A 594 6.90 -4.80 -0.54
N CYS A 595 6.87 -3.61 0.07
CA CYS A 595 5.67 -2.78 0.19
C CYS A 595 5.96 -1.33 -0.27
N GLY A 596 5.36 -0.92 -1.39
CA GLY A 596 5.50 0.44 -1.94
C GLY A 596 4.27 1.37 -1.74
N GLY A 597 4.52 2.66 -1.47
CA GLY A 597 3.48 3.71 -1.33
C GLY A 597 3.46 4.39 0.03
N GLY A 598 2.97 5.63 0.12
CA GLY A 598 3.11 6.51 1.31
C GLY A 598 2.34 6.10 2.58
N SER A 599 1.77 4.90 2.62
CA SER A 599 1.05 4.32 3.77
C SER A 599 1.17 2.80 3.73
N CYS A 600 2.32 2.28 3.29
CA CYS A 600 2.45 0.86 3.03
C CYS A 600 2.77 0.08 4.31
N ALA A 601 2.06 -1.03 4.53
CA ALA A 601 2.36 -2.00 5.59
C ALA A 601 2.57 -3.38 4.97
N ALA A 602 3.78 -3.92 5.01
CA ALA A 602 4.08 -5.20 4.35
C ALA A 602 3.26 -6.37 4.95
N ILE A 603 3.13 -6.35 6.29
CA ILE A 603 2.29 -7.23 7.08
C ILE A 603 1.26 -6.37 7.81
N LEU A 604 -0.01 -6.63 7.58
CA LEU A 604 -1.11 -5.90 8.23
C LEU A 604 -1.78 -6.79 9.28
N LEU A 605 -2.05 -6.23 10.46
CA LEU A 605 -2.71 -6.93 11.55
C LEU A 605 -4.09 -6.34 11.83
N GLU A 606 -5.08 -7.20 11.85
CA GLU A 606 -6.45 -6.86 12.22
C GLU A 606 -6.87 -7.66 13.45
N ARG A 607 -7.66 -7.07 14.36
CA ARG A 607 -8.24 -7.75 15.53
C ARG A 607 -7.22 -8.49 16.45
N GLY A 608 -5.96 -8.05 16.40
CA GLY A 608 -4.85 -8.49 17.25
C GLY A 608 -4.25 -9.86 16.92
N LEU A 609 -3.00 -10.05 17.34
CA LEU A 609 -2.26 -11.30 17.20
C LEU A 609 -2.02 -11.92 18.58
N GLY A 610 -2.48 -13.16 18.78
CA GLY A 610 -2.32 -13.90 20.02
C GLY A 610 -1.45 -15.13 19.82
N VAL A 611 -0.34 -15.21 20.55
CA VAL A 611 0.59 -16.34 20.56
C VAL A 611 0.48 -17.01 21.93
N HIS A 612 -0.20 -18.16 22.00
CA HIS A 612 -0.58 -18.79 23.27
C HIS A 612 -0.30 -20.31 23.32
N LEU A 613 -0.27 -20.89 24.52
CA LEU A 613 -0.03 -22.32 24.78
C LEU A 613 1.29 -22.84 24.17
N SER A 614 2.43 -22.27 24.55
CA SER A 614 3.74 -22.64 23.99
C SER A 614 3.81 -22.58 22.46
N SER A 615 3.12 -21.60 21.87
CA SER A 615 3.19 -21.31 20.44
C SER A 615 4.47 -20.56 20.08
N VAL A 616 4.80 -20.59 18.79
CA VAL A 616 5.96 -19.89 18.24
C VAL A 616 5.50 -19.05 17.06
N PHE A 617 5.81 -17.75 17.07
CA PHE A 617 5.81 -16.90 15.88
C PHE A 617 7.26 -16.56 15.55
N TYR A 618 7.73 -17.02 14.39
CA TYR A 618 9.14 -16.98 14.04
C TYR A 618 9.35 -16.40 12.64
N MET A 619 10.17 -15.35 12.54
CA MET A 619 10.66 -14.80 11.28
C MET A 619 12.18 -14.94 11.23
N ASP A 620 12.70 -15.68 10.25
CA ASP A 620 14.12 -16.01 10.16
C ASP A 620 14.66 -15.89 8.73
N ASN A 621 15.79 -15.21 8.53
CA ASN A 621 16.32 -14.98 7.19
C ASN A 621 15.29 -14.28 6.27
N CYS A 622 14.56 -13.31 6.83
CA CYS A 622 13.58 -12.52 6.10
C CYS A 622 14.12 -11.13 5.76
N ALA A 623 13.90 -10.69 4.52
CA ALA A 623 14.16 -9.33 4.09
C ALA A 623 12.83 -8.60 3.94
N VAL A 624 12.58 -7.54 4.72
CA VAL A 624 11.33 -6.79 4.62
C VAL A 624 11.62 -5.33 4.31
N MET A 625 11.10 -4.88 3.18
CA MET A 625 11.30 -3.52 2.69
C MET A 625 9.95 -2.87 2.53
N SER A 626 9.70 -1.84 3.31
CA SER A 626 8.45 -1.09 3.27
C SER A 626 8.75 0.39 3.30
N ARG A 627 7.95 1.19 2.61
CA ARG A 627 8.08 2.65 2.69
C ARG A 627 7.69 3.21 4.06
N THR A 628 6.75 2.58 4.75
CA THR A 628 6.16 3.10 6.00
C THR A 628 6.30 2.11 7.15
N HIS A 629 5.61 0.96 7.07
CA HIS A 629 5.57 -0.03 8.16
C HIS A 629 5.92 -1.43 7.68
N VAL A 630 6.62 -2.20 8.52
CA VAL A 630 6.82 -3.64 8.33
C VAL A 630 5.58 -4.40 8.81
N MET A 631 5.21 -4.21 10.07
CA MET A 631 3.97 -4.70 10.68
C MET A 631 3.14 -3.53 11.20
N TYR A 632 1.89 -3.42 10.77
CA TYR A 632 0.99 -2.37 11.26
C TYR A 632 -0.32 -2.98 11.76
N ALA A 633 -0.69 -2.70 13.01
CA ALA A 633 -1.91 -3.21 13.62
C ALA A 633 -2.96 -2.09 13.79
N PHE A 634 -4.19 -2.31 13.32
CA PHE A 634 -5.28 -1.33 13.52
C PHE A 634 -5.77 -1.35 14.96
N ALA A 635 -5.23 -0.47 15.80
CA ALA A 635 -5.62 -0.33 17.21
C ALA A 635 -5.76 -1.69 17.91
N SER A 636 -4.83 -2.58 17.59
CA SER A 636 -4.89 -4.00 17.89
C SER A 636 -3.60 -4.44 18.56
N ASP A 637 -3.72 -5.43 19.43
CA ASP A 637 -2.67 -5.76 20.37
C ASP A 637 -1.85 -6.97 19.92
N LEU A 638 -0.60 -7.03 20.39
CA LEU A 638 0.22 -8.24 20.40
C LEU A 638 0.18 -8.86 21.79
N ARG A 639 -0.25 -10.12 21.89
CA ARG A 639 -0.21 -10.88 23.15
C ARG A 639 0.59 -12.16 22.99
N VAL A 640 1.69 -12.28 23.74
CA VAL A 640 2.52 -13.48 23.82
C VAL A 640 2.41 -14.06 25.23
N SER A 641 1.84 -15.25 25.37
CA SER A 641 1.47 -15.79 26.68
C SER A 641 1.58 -17.31 26.80
N GLY A 642 1.61 -17.82 28.04
CA GLY A 642 1.57 -19.26 28.31
C GLY A 642 2.82 -20.00 27.80
N GLY A 643 4.01 -19.48 28.07
CA GLY A 643 5.28 -20.08 27.67
C GLY A 643 5.54 -20.01 26.17
N SER A 644 5.02 -18.99 25.49
CA SER A 644 5.14 -18.83 24.03
C SER A 644 6.34 -17.96 23.63
N VAL A 645 6.70 -17.99 22.35
CA VAL A 645 7.84 -17.24 21.81
C VAL A 645 7.41 -16.44 20.57
N PHE A 646 7.71 -15.15 20.56
CA PHE A 646 7.72 -14.32 19.35
C PHE A 646 9.17 -13.93 19.06
N SER A 647 9.66 -14.26 17.87
CA SER A 647 11.09 -14.16 17.58
C SER A 647 11.37 -13.71 16.14
N ILE A 648 12.20 -12.68 16.00
CA ILE A 648 12.75 -12.20 14.73
C ILE A 648 14.25 -12.48 14.76
N GLN A 649 14.76 -13.22 13.78
CA GLN A 649 16.17 -13.62 13.71
C GLN A 649 16.76 -13.44 12.31
N ASN A 650 18.06 -13.17 12.24
CA ASN A 650 18.84 -13.17 10.99
C ASN A 650 18.17 -12.39 9.85
N SER A 651 17.45 -11.31 10.19
CA SER A 651 16.55 -10.60 9.28
C SER A 651 17.05 -9.19 9.01
N SER A 652 16.66 -8.63 7.88
CA SER A 652 17.01 -7.26 7.48
C SER A 652 15.76 -6.48 7.14
N TRP A 653 15.47 -5.43 7.89
CA TRP A 653 14.26 -4.63 7.74
C TRP A 653 14.59 -3.18 7.39
N ILE A 654 13.90 -2.66 6.37
CA ILE A 654 14.03 -1.29 5.91
C ILE A 654 12.63 -0.64 5.94
N ALA A 655 12.47 0.39 6.77
CA ALA A 655 11.25 1.20 6.88
C ALA A 655 11.61 2.67 7.17
N PRO A 656 11.97 3.43 6.14
CA PRO A 656 12.67 4.71 6.28
C PRO A 656 11.73 5.91 6.36
N SER A 657 10.53 5.76 6.95
CA SER A 657 9.57 6.87 7.03
C SER A 657 10.15 8.08 7.77
N THR A 658 9.94 9.27 7.23
CA THR A 658 10.32 10.54 7.87
C THR A 658 9.33 10.99 8.94
N GLU A 659 8.14 10.39 9.00
CA GLU A 659 7.07 10.86 9.88
C GLU A 659 7.28 10.35 11.32
N TYR A 660 7.06 11.25 12.27
CA TYR A 660 7.03 10.89 13.70
C TYR A 660 5.91 9.88 13.94
N GLU A 661 6.15 8.93 14.85
CA GLU A 661 5.21 7.85 15.21
C GLU A 661 5.00 6.78 14.11
N GLU A 662 5.78 6.81 13.03
CA GLU A 662 5.77 5.74 12.01
C GLU A 662 6.93 4.76 12.18
N GLY A 663 6.65 3.62 12.82
CA GLY A 663 7.64 2.58 13.12
C GLY A 663 7.55 1.35 12.22
N ALA A 664 8.54 0.47 12.33
CA ALA A 664 8.54 -0.81 11.65
C ALA A 664 7.38 -1.68 12.13
N CYS A 665 7.21 -1.84 13.44
CA CYS A 665 6.11 -2.56 14.07
C CYS A 665 5.25 -1.61 14.90
N VAL A 666 3.97 -1.46 14.57
CA VAL A 666 3.05 -0.58 15.31
C VAL A 666 1.88 -1.39 15.88
N PHE A 667 1.69 -1.32 17.19
CA PHE A 667 0.63 -2.01 17.93
C PHE A 667 -0.13 -1.05 18.84
N GLY A 668 -1.34 -1.44 19.24
CA GLY A 668 -2.04 -0.86 20.39
C GLY A 668 -1.26 -1.20 21.65
N ASP A 669 -1.57 -2.32 22.30
CA ASP A 669 -0.80 -2.81 23.44
C ASP A 669 0.10 -4.00 23.08
N VAL A 670 1.23 -4.10 23.76
CA VAL A 670 2.12 -5.28 23.72
C VAL A 670 2.15 -5.92 25.11
N PHE A 671 1.67 -7.16 25.20
CA PHE A 671 1.56 -7.91 26.45
C PHE A 671 2.35 -9.22 26.41
N LEU A 672 3.32 -9.34 27.32
CA LEU A 672 4.13 -10.53 27.54
C LEU A 672 3.86 -11.12 28.93
N ASP A 673 3.39 -12.36 29.00
CA ASP A 673 3.06 -13.01 30.28
C ASP A 673 3.24 -14.54 30.28
N GLY A 674 3.14 -15.16 31.46
CA GLY A 674 3.14 -16.61 31.64
C GLY A 674 4.46 -17.25 31.26
N GLY A 675 5.58 -16.58 31.57
CA GLY A 675 6.92 -17.04 31.24
C GLY A 675 7.18 -17.11 29.73
N SER A 676 6.72 -16.11 28.98
CA SER A 676 6.89 -16.05 27.51
C SER A 676 8.08 -15.18 27.10
N VAL A 677 8.48 -15.26 25.84
CA VAL A 677 9.65 -14.53 25.31
C VAL A 677 9.30 -13.74 24.06
N LEU A 678 9.73 -12.47 24.00
CA LEU A 678 9.78 -11.64 22.80
C LEU A 678 11.24 -11.31 22.54
N GLN A 679 11.78 -11.74 21.40
CA GLN A 679 13.18 -11.53 21.08
C GLN A 679 13.42 -11.05 19.65
N VAL A 680 14.45 -10.21 19.52
CA VAL A 680 15.01 -9.76 18.25
C VAL A 680 16.50 -10.06 18.28
N VAL A 681 16.97 -10.92 17.36
CA VAL A 681 18.32 -11.48 17.42
C VAL A 681 19.03 -11.40 16.07
N SER A 682 20.32 -11.06 16.05
CA SER A 682 21.19 -11.15 14.87
C SER A 682 20.61 -10.46 13.62
N SER A 683 19.91 -9.34 13.78
CA SER A 683 19.15 -8.68 12.71
C SER A 683 19.61 -7.24 12.48
N ASN A 684 19.37 -6.72 11.27
CA ASN A 684 19.73 -5.36 10.87
C ASN A 684 18.46 -4.55 10.59
N PHE A 685 18.37 -3.35 11.16
CA PHE A 685 17.20 -2.49 11.06
C PHE A 685 17.60 -1.10 10.58
N ARG A 686 17.15 -0.71 9.38
CA ARG A 686 17.30 0.65 8.83
C ARG A 686 15.95 1.35 8.82
N LEU A 687 15.69 2.11 9.88
CA LEU A 687 14.36 2.62 10.19
C LEU A 687 14.38 4.13 10.38
N GLY A 688 13.28 4.78 10.02
CA GLY A 688 13.16 6.22 10.19
C GLY A 688 12.92 6.64 11.64
N PHE A 689 11.90 6.08 12.30
CA PHE A 689 11.52 6.47 13.65
C PHE A 689 11.77 5.38 14.70
N ALA A 690 11.05 4.24 14.64
CA ALA A 690 11.20 3.19 15.65
C ALA A 690 11.09 1.76 15.12
N MET A 691 11.71 0.77 15.82
CA MET A 691 11.50 -0.65 15.52
C MET A 691 10.15 -1.14 16.03
N LEU A 692 9.85 -0.90 17.31
CA LEU A 692 8.55 -1.23 17.91
C LEU A 692 7.90 0.03 18.47
N ILE A 693 6.63 0.24 18.12
CA ILE A 693 5.73 1.25 18.65
C ILE A 693 4.56 0.56 19.33
N ALA A 694 4.27 0.97 20.56
CA ALA A 694 3.08 0.55 21.29
C ALA A 694 2.53 1.70 22.14
N GLU A 695 1.22 1.69 22.39
CA GLU A 695 0.59 2.53 23.41
C GLU A 695 1.08 2.14 24.80
N THR A 696 1.04 0.83 25.13
CA THR A 696 1.64 0.29 26.35
C THR A 696 2.45 -0.99 26.11
N LEU A 697 3.46 -1.20 26.95
CA LEU A 697 4.31 -2.39 26.96
C LEU A 697 4.31 -2.99 28.38
N THR A 698 3.68 -4.15 28.52
CA THR A 698 3.64 -4.89 29.80
C THR A 698 4.37 -6.22 29.69
N VAL A 699 5.35 -6.44 30.55
CA VAL A 699 6.11 -7.69 30.65
C VAL A 699 5.98 -8.21 32.08
N THR A 700 5.33 -9.36 32.26
CA THR A 700 4.94 -9.89 33.58
C THR A 700 5.04 -11.42 33.61
N GLY A 701 4.74 -12.03 34.76
CA GLY A 701 4.73 -13.48 34.93
C GLY A 701 6.08 -14.16 34.65
N GLY A 702 7.20 -13.49 34.94
CA GLY A 702 8.54 -14.02 34.68
C GLY A 702 8.90 -14.11 33.19
N SER A 703 8.25 -13.31 32.34
CA SER A 703 8.54 -13.22 30.90
C SER A 703 9.82 -12.44 30.59
N TRP A 704 10.32 -12.58 29.36
CA TRP A 704 11.63 -12.07 28.92
C TRP A 704 11.55 -11.28 27.60
N LEU A 705 12.05 -10.05 27.61
CA LEU A 705 12.23 -9.22 26.42
C LEU A 705 13.72 -9.16 26.05
N VAL A 706 14.08 -9.47 24.81
CA VAL A 706 15.49 -9.61 24.41
C VAL A 706 15.80 -8.87 23.12
N HIS A 707 16.87 -8.08 23.13
CA HIS A 707 17.50 -7.53 21.94
C HIS A 707 18.97 -7.96 21.96
N ARG A 708 19.37 -8.81 21.03
CA ARG A 708 20.71 -9.42 21.00
C ARG A 708 21.37 -9.34 19.62
N ASN A 709 22.65 -8.98 19.55
CA ASN A 709 23.45 -9.03 18.32
C ASN A 709 22.83 -8.25 17.14
N ASN A 710 22.08 -7.17 17.40
CA ASN A 710 21.43 -6.42 16.34
C ASN A 710 22.19 -5.16 15.97
N GLU A 711 22.02 -4.72 14.73
CA GLU A 711 22.38 -3.37 14.29
C GLU A 711 21.10 -2.55 14.12
N PHE A 712 20.93 -1.52 14.95
CA PHE A 712 19.81 -0.59 14.89
C PHE A 712 20.27 0.75 14.33
N ARG A 713 19.71 1.13 13.18
CA ARG A 713 19.81 2.48 12.63
C ARG A 713 18.42 3.11 12.71
N THR A 714 18.13 3.76 13.84
CA THR A 714 16.78 4.21 14.19
C THR A 714 16.82 5.24 15.31
N ALA A 715 15.76 6.04 15.46
CA ALA A 715 15.66 7.00 16.56
C ALA A 715 15.31 6.31 17.87
N TYR A 716 14.43 5.30 17.83
CA TYR A 716 14.04 4.49 18.99
C TYR A 716 14.01 3.00 18.66
N VAL A 717 14.58 2.14 19.50
CA VAL A 717 14.34 0.70 19.34
C VAL A 717 12.91 0.35 19.79
N VAL A 718 12.50 0.81 20.97
CA VAL A 718 11.17 0.60 21.53
C VAL A 718 10.55 1.92 21.95
N TYR A 719 9.65 2.46 21.14
CA TYR A 719 8.90 3.67 21.46
C TYR A 719 7.55 3.30 22.10
N VAL A 720 7.34 3.76 23.33
CA VAL A 720 6.04 3.65 24.01
C VAL A 720 5.43 5.03 24.13
N ALA A 721 4.23 5.20 23.55
CA ALA A 721 3.58 6.50 23.43
C ALA A 721 3.11 7.03 24.78
N LYS A 722 2.57 6.16 25.63
CA LYS A 722 2.11 6.54 26.96
C LYS A 722 3.29 6.72 27.92
N TYR A 723 3.37 7.89 28.55
CA TYR A 723 4.47 8.28 29.45
C TYR A 723 4.73 7.28 30.60
N ASP A 724 3.69 6.64 31.15
CA ASP A 724 3.79 5.58 32.17
C ASP A 724 3.42 4.19 31.62
N GLY A 725 3.51 4.01 30.30
CA GLY A 725 3.03 2.84 29.57
C GLY A 725 3.90 1.59 29.66
N VAL A 726 5.10 1.69 30.23
CA VAL A 726 6.03 0.56 30.36
C VAL A 726 5.95 -0.03 31.77
N ALA A 727 5.61 -1.31 31.87
CA ALA A 727 5.49 -2.01 33.15
C ALA A 727 6.17 -3.39 33.12
N PHE A 728 7.21 -3.55 33.94
CA PHE A 728 7.84 -4.85 34.22
C PHE A 728 7.47 -5.31 35.64
N ARG A 729 6.93 -6.53 35.76
CA ARG A 729 6.45 -7.11 37.03
C ARG A 729 6.93 -8.54 37.20
N ASP A 730 6.69 -9.13 38.37
CA ASP A 730 6.89 -10.55 38.65
C ASP A 730 8.27 -11.12 38.26
N ARG A 731 9.34 -10.34 38.48
CA ARG A 731 10.72 -10.68 38.09
C ARG A 731 10.91 -10.90 36.59
N SER A 732 10.12 -10.25 35.75
CA SER A 732 10.36 -10.18 34.32
C SER A 732 11.62 -9.39 33.98
N VAL A 733 12.30 -9.81 32.91
CA VAL A 733 13.63 -9.35 32.55
C VAL A 733 13.64 -8.70 31.17
N TRP A 734 14.42 -7.65 31.01
CA TRP A 734 14.81 -7.09 29.72
C TRP A 734 16.32 -7.20 29.51
N SER A 735 16.75 -7.93 28.49
CA SER A 735 18.17 -8.08 28.13
C SER A 735 18.50 -7.31 26.85
N ILE A 736 19.53 -6.47 26.91
CA ILE A 736 20.07 -5.67 25.80
C ILE A 736 21.54 -6.05 25.64
N LEU A 737 21.85 -6.88 24.64
CA LEU A 737 23.13 -7.59 24.54
C LEU A 737 23.76 -7.38 23.16
N ASP A 738 25.02 -6.94 23.11
CA ASP A 738 25.84 -6.93 21.90
C ASP A 738 25.19 -6.18 20.71
N ASN A 739 24.40 -5.14 20.97
CA ASN A 739 23.75 -4.35 19.92
C ASN A 739 24.59 -3.13 19.54
N LYS A 740 24.52 -2.75 18.27
CA LYS A 740 25.12 -1.53 17.73
C LYS A 740 24.03 -0.56 17.33
N LEU A 741 24.03 0.63 17.91
CA LEU A 741 23.07 1.68 17.65
C LEU A 741 23.75 2.85 16.94
N THR A 742 23.13 3.33 15.87
CA THR A 742 23.56 4.52 15.13
C THR A 742 22.36 5.34 14.67
N TYR A 743 22.62 6.54 14.15
CA TYR A 743 21.58 7.47 13.71
C TYR A 743 20.59 6.83 12.72
N ALA A 744 19.33 7.22 12.87
CA ALA A 744 18.33 7.02 11.84
C ALA A 744 18.62 7.92 10.63
N LEU A 745 17.93 7.68 9.53
CA LEU A 745 18.02 8.49 8.30
C LEU A 745 17.75 9.99 8.52
N TYR A 746 16.96 10.35 9.55
CA TYR A 746 16.49 11.73 9.79
C TYR A 746 16.65 12.19 11.24
N SER A 747 17.30 11.40 12.10
CA SER A 747 17.46 11.71 13.52
C SER A 747 18.92 11.88 13.89
N SER A 748 19.24 12.95 14.61
CA SER A 748 20.56 13.21 15.20
C SER A 748 20.77 12.54 16.56
N PHE A 749 19.88 11.62 16.94
CA PHE A 749 19.98 10.81 18.15
C PHE A 749 19.49 9.39 17.90
N THR A 750 19.90 8.47 18.77
CA THR A 750 19.41 7.08 18.81
C THR A 750 19.26 6.64 20.25
N HIS A 751 18.10 6.08 20.59
CA HIS A 751 17.74 5.66 21.94
C HIS A 751 17.20 4.24 21.93
N MET A 752 17.36 3.53 23.05
CA MET A 752 16.71 2.22 23.21
C MET A 752 15.20 2.40 23.39
N THR A 753 14.78 3.46 24.08
CA THR A 753 13.36 3.67 24.40
C THR A 753 12.97 5.13 24.60
N SER A 754 11.66 5.41 24.51
CA SER A 754 11.09 6.72 24.85
C SER A 754 11.21 7.02 26.34
N ASN A 755 10.93 8.26 26.77
CA ASN A 755 10.97 8.62 28.18
C ASN A 755 9.81 8.00 28.96
N TRP A 756 10.12 7.14 29.94
CA TRP A 756 9.15 6.61 30.89
C TRP A 756 9.73 6.50 32.30
N PRO A 757 9.08 7.09 33.33
CA PRO A 757 9.32 6.67 34.69
C PRO A 757 8.60 5.33 34.93
N PRO A 758 9.28 4.27 35.40
CA PRO A 758 8.59 3.07 35.85
C PRO A 758 7.52 3.45 36.87
N PRO A 759 6.28 2.91 36.79
CA PRO A 759 5.29 3.06 37.86
C PRO A 759 5.93 2.72 39.21
N SER A 760 5.60 3.46 40.28
CA SER A 760 6.24 3.35 41.61
C SER A 760 6.32 1.93 42.15
N ASP A 761 5.38 1.09 41.74
CA ASP A 761 5.20 -0.28 42.20
C ASP A 761 5.98 -1.30 41.34
N THR A 762 6.74 -0.84 40.34
CA THR A 762 7.54 -1.69 39.45
C THR A 762 9.04 -1.54 39.71
N ARG A 763 9.75 -2.67 39.60
CA ARG A 763 11.21 -2.76 39.66
C ARG A 763 11.67 -3.56 38.43
N PRO A 764 11.78 -2.91 37.25
CA PRO A 764 12.28 -3.58 36.06
C PRO A 764 13.68 -4.15 36.32
N ILE A 765 13.92 -5.38 35.86
CA ILE A 765 15.25 -6.00 35.88
C ILE A 765 15.79 -5.89 34.46
N ILE A 766 16.80 -5.04 34.28
CA ILE A 766 17.39 -4.75 32.96
C ILE A 766 18.86 -5.09 32.98
N TYR A 767 19.32 -5.86 31.99
CA TYR A 767 20.73 -6.18 31.76
C TYR A 767 21.22 -5.53 30.48
N GLY A 768 22.40 -4.92 30.57
CA GLY A 768 23.10 -4.33 29.43
C GLY A 768 24.49 -4.95 29.31
N VAL A 769 24.81 -5.56 28.16
CA VAL A 769 26.11 -6.22 27.94
C VAL A 769 26.65 -5.81 26.57
N CYS A 770 27.87 -5.26 26.54
CA CYS A 770 28.64 -4.97 25.31
C CYS A 770 27.89 -4.22 24.19
N ASN A 771 27.01 -3.26 24.53
CA ASN A 771 26.35 -2.44 23.51
C ASN A 771 27.23 -1.27 23.07
N GLU A 772 27.15 -0.90 21.80
CA GLU A 772 27.82 0.26 21.20
C GLU A 772 26.77 1.28 20.73
N VAL A 773 26.99 2.56 21.03
CA VAL A 773 26.21 3.67 20.49
C VAL A 773 27.17 4.61 19.76
N MET A 774 26.87 4.92 18.50
CA MET A 774 27.72 5.76 17.65
C MET A 774 29.18 5.29 17.59
N GLY A 775 29.40 3.97 17.56
CA GLY A 775 30.72 3.35 17.54
C GLY A 775 31.48 3.40 18.88
N SER A 776 30.87 3.90 19.94
CA SER A 776 31.44 3.96 21.29
C SER A 776 30.75 2.99 22.25
N PRO A 777 31.46 2.29 23.13
CA PRO A 777 30.84 1.41 24.14
C PRO A 777 29.91 2.18 25.10
N VAL A 778 28.72 1.65 25.36
CA VAL A 778 27.75 2.23 26.29
C VAL A 778 28.20 1.94 27.74
N THR A 779 28.60 2.98 28.47
CA THR A 779 28.97 2.89 29.90
C THR A 779 27.85 3.37 30.83
N ASP A 780 27.03 4.32 30.38
CA ASP A 780 25.84 4.80 31.09
C ASP A 780 24.61 4.65 30.19
N TYR A 781 23.72 3.72 30.51
CA TYR A 781 22.50 3.45 29.73
C TYR A 781 21.45 4.56 29.88
N ARG A 782 21.54 5.39 30.92
CA ARG A 782 20.62 6.50 31.13
C ARG A 782 20.88 7.61 30.13
N GLU A 783 22.11 8.11 30.09
CA GLU A 783 22.52 9.17 29.16
C GLU A 783 22.70 8.63 27.73
N GLY A 784 23.26 7.42 27.57
CA GLY A 784 23.61 6.88 26.26
C GLY A 784 22.46 6.24 25.49
N LEU A 785 21.44 5.69 26.17
CA LEU A 785 20.34 4.95 25.55
C LEU A 785 18.95 5.35 26.06
N ASN A 786 18.87 6.42 26.85
CA ASN A 786 17.64 6.98 27.39
C ASN A 786 16.83 6.01 28.27
N ILE A 787 17.50 5.08 28.97
CA ILE A 787 16.83 4.16 29.90
C ILE A 787 16.82 4.78 31.30
N GLY A 788 15.67 5.31 31.73
CA GLY A 788 15.52 5.96 33.04
C GLY A 788 15.57 5.01 34.25
N ALA A 789 15.37 3.71 34.02
CA ALA A 789 15.43 2.67 35.04
C ALA A 789 16.88 2.16 35.25
N PRO A 790 17.24 1.66 36.45
CA PRO A 790 18.58 1.13 36.70
C PRO A 790 18.88 -0.09 35.83
N VAL A 791 19.97 -0.02 35.07
CA VAL A 791 20.49 -1.12 34.25
C VAL A 791 21.69 -1.75 34.93
N THR A 792 21.71 -3.09 35.03
CA THR A 792 22.89 -3.83 35.45
C THR A 792 23.80 -4.00 34.24
N ALA A 793 24.75 -3.07 34.09
CA ALA A 793 25.76 -3.11 33.04
C ALA A 793 26.84 -4.15 33.38
N LEU A 794 27.06 -5.13 32.50
CA LEU A 794 28.12 -6.12 32.61
C LEU A 794 29.20 -5.88 31.54
N ASP A 795 30.44 -6.24 31.86
CA ASP A 795 31.57 -6.15 30.93
C ASP A 795 31.37 -7.05 29.71
N CYS A 796 31.95 -6.67 28.56
CA CYS A 796 31.95 -7.52 27.36
C CYS A 796 32.51 -8.92 27.66
N GLY A 797 31.75 -9.96 27.29
CA GLY A 797 32.09 -11.37 27.57
C GLY A 797 31.67 -11.87 28.96
N ALA A 798 31.15 -11.01 29.84
CA ALA A 798 30.53 -11.44 31.08
C ALA A 798 29.14 -12.02 30.82
N CYS A 799 28.87 -13.21 31.35
CA CYS A 799 27.63 -13.94 31.14
C CYS A 799 27.05 -14.37 32.48
N THR A 800 25.77 -14.03 32.70
CA THR A 800 24.99 -14.51 33.85
C THR A 800 23.71 -15.15 33.34
N VAL A 801 23.22 -16.17 34.05
CA VAL A 801 22.01 -16.91 33.65
C VAL A 801 20.85 -15.95 33.36
N ASP A 802 20.61 -14.97 34.23
CA ASP A 802 19.49 -14.03 34.10
C ASP A 802 19.63 -13.05 32.92
N ALA A 803 20.86 -12.76 32.49
CA ALA A 803 21.11 -11.85 31.38
C ALA A 803 21.03 -12.56 30.02
N VAL A 804 21.69 -13.71 29.87
CA VAL A 804 21.89 -14.37 28.57
C VAL A 804 20.99 -15.58 28.32
N CYS A 805 20.34 -16.13 29.34
CA CYS A 805 19.48 -17.30 29.22
C CYS A 805 18.04 -16.97 29.66
N PHE A 806 17.08 -17.77 29.22
CA PHE A 806 15.74 -17.73 29.81
C PHE A 806 15.75 -18.46 31.16
N ALA A 807 16.10 -17.72 32.21
CA ALA A 807 16.35 -18.24 33.56
C ALA A 807 15.33 -19.28 34.08
N PRO A 808 14.00 -19.12 33.89
CA PRO A 808 13.02 -20.12 34.36
C PRO A 808 13.19 -21.52 33.76
N ARG A 809 13.94 -21.65 32.66
CA ARG A 809 14.20 -22.90 31.94
C ARG A 809 15.69 -23.23 31.84
N THR A 810 16.54 -22.57 32.61
CA THR A 810 17.99 -22.81 32.65
C THR A 810 18.38 -23.49 33.96
N SER A 811 19.16 -24.56 33.90
CA SER A 811 19.67 -25.27 35.09
C SER A 811 21.02 -24.73 35.55
N SER A 812 21.90 -24.41 34.59
CA SER A 812 23.26 -23.93 34.85
C SER A 812 23.80 -23.17 33.63
N ILE A 813 24.97 -22.54 33.75
CA ILE A 813 25.71 -21.95 32.63
C ILE A 813 27.13 -22.52 32.63
N SER A 814 27.59 -22.98 31.46
CA SER A 814 28.94 -23.49 31.26
C SER A 814 29.68 -22.53 30.34
N GLY A 815 30.59 -21.73 30.90
CA GLY A 815 31.13 -20.56 30.20
C GLY A 815 30.03 -19.52 29.97
N CYS A 816 29.62 -19.35 28.71
CA CYS A 816 28.51 -18.48 28.30
C CYS A 816 27.37 -19.26 27.62
N GLU A 817 27.41 -20.58 27.62
CA GLU A 817 26.38 -21.45 27.03
C GLU A 817 25.38 -21.87 28.10
N CYS A 818 24.08 -21.76 27.80
CA CYS A 818 23.00 -22.09 28.71
C CYS A 818 22.75 -23.61 28.72
N GLU A 819 22.79 -24.23 29.90
CA GLU A 819 22.32 -25.61 30.06
C GLU A 819 20.82 -25.59 30.39
N CYS A 820 20.01 -26.22 29.54
CA CYS A 820 18.56 -26.15 29.68
C CYS A 820 18.01 -27.19 30.66
N ALA A 821 17.12 -26.74 31.53
CA ALA A 821 16.25 -27.60 32.31
C ALA A 821 15.15 -28.20 31.42
N ALA A 822 14.39 -29.16 31.97
CA ALA A 822 13.28 -29.77 31.25
C ALA A 822 12.25 -28.72 30.77
N GLY A 823 11.96 -28.75 29.47
CA GLY A 823 11.06 -27.80 28.80
C GLY A 823 11.73 -26.50 28.32
N GLY A 824 13.05 -26.35 28.44
CA GLY A 824 13.82 -25.33 27.74
C GLY A 824 14.32 -25.84 26.39
N TYR A 825 14.33 -24.97 25.38
CA TYR A 825 14.70 -25.32 24.00
C TYR A 825 15.73 -24.35 23.41
N GLY A 826 16.65 -24.89 22.60
CA GLY A 826 17.71 -24.14 21.92
C GLY A 826 18.76 -23.57 22.88
N ASP A 827 19.71 -22.81 22.33
CA ASP A 827 20.91 -22.33 23.04
C ASP A 827 20.62 -21.35 24.18
N THR A 828 19.41 -20.78 24.22
CA THR A 828 18.96 -19.82 25.25
C THR A 828 17.85 -20.36 26.14
N CYS A 829 17.53 -21.66 26.01
CA CYS A 829 16.52 -22.35 26.81
C CYS A 829 15.11 -21.73 26.75
N LEU A 830 14.68 -21.32 25.57
CA LEU A 830 13.36 -20.74 25.33
C LEU A 830 12.22 -21.68 25.78
N PRO A 831 11.06 -21.15 26.20
CA PRO A 831 9.95 -21.95 26.71
C PRO A 831 9.19 -22.74 25.62
N ALA A 832 9.42 -22.44 24.34
CA ALA A 832 8.87 -23.17 23.21
C ALA A 832 9.96 -23.44 22.16
N ALA A 833 9.85 -24.59 21.49
CA ALA A 833 10.81 -25.04 20.48
C ALA A 833 10.71 -24.18 19.21
N VAL A 834 11.63 -23.24 19.06
CA VAL A 834 11.83 -22.49 17.81
C VAL A 834 12.48 -23.44 16.79
N PRO A 835 11.98 -23.53 15.55
CA PRO A 835 12.60 -24.39 14.53
C PRO A 835 14.02 -23.91 14.22
N ASP A 836 14.92 -24.86 13.96
CA ASP A 836 16.27 -24.54 13.47
C ASP A 836 16.14 -23.73 12.17
N GLY A 837 16.85 -22.60 12.11
CA GLY A 837 16.89 -21.76 10.93
C GLY A 837 17.39 -22.56 9.73
N LEU A 838 16.75 -22.41 8.58
CA LEU A 838 17.15 -23.13 7.37
C LEU A 838 18.45 -22.58 6.73
N GLY A 839 19.05 -21.58 7.37
CA GLY A 839 20.14 -20.76 6.85
C GLY A 839 19.64 -19.66 5.90
N PRO A 840 20.53 -18.73 5.52
CA PRO A 840 20.22 -17.70 4.54
C PRO A 840 19.82 -18.33 3.19
N LEU A 841 19.03 -17.60 2.40
CA LEU A 841 18.87 -17.93 1.00
C LEU A 841 20.24 -17.99 0.32
N PRO A 842 20.49 -18.93 -0.61
CA PRO A 842 21.57 -18.76 -1.56
C PRO A 842 21.40 -17.38 -2.19
N LEU A 843 22.42 -16.53 -2.10
CA LEU A 843 22.45 -15.28 -2.83
C LEU A 843 22.02 -15.58 -4.28
N PRO A 844 21.12 -14.79 -4.89
CA PRO A 844 20.94 -14.82 -6.34
C PRO A 844 22.34 -14.79 -6.95
N ASP A 845 22.58 -15.61 -7.97
CA ASP A 845 23.89 -15.73 -8.61
C ASP A 845 24.51 -14.34 -8.70
N ALA A 846 25.63 -14.12 -8.00
CA ALA A 846 26.27 -12.80 -7.90
C ALA A 846 26.75 -12.26 -9.27
N LYS A 847 26.48 -13.02 -10.33
CA LYS A 847 26.61 -12.68 -11.75
C LYS A 847 25.45 -11.87 -12.32
N ASP A 848 24.32 -11.70 -11.63
CA ASP A 848 23.35 -10.65 -12.00
C ASP A 848 23.91 -9.29 -11.54
N THR A 849 25.06 -8.94 -12.12
CA THR A 849 25.77 -7.66 -11.97
C THR A 849 25.15 -6.57 -12.83
N GLU A 850 24.21 -6.93 -13.72
CA GLU A 850 23.57 -5.98 -14.61
C GLU A 850 22.56 -5.14 -13.83
N VAL A 851 22.87 -3.86 -13.69
CA VAL A 851 21.88 -2.84 -13.35
C VAL A 851 20.88 -2.79 -14.51
N ARG A 852 19.71 -3.42 -14.33
CA ARG A 852 18.66 -3.38 -15.35
C ARG A 852 18.17 -1.95 -15.52
N CYS A 853 18.30 -1.42 -16.73
CA CYS A 853 17.86 -0.09 -17.07
C CYS A 853 16.34 -0.04 -17.28
N VAL A 854 15.69 0.97 -16.72
CA VAL A 854 14.33 1.37 -17.09
C VAL A 854 14.43 2.23 -18.36
N HIS A 855 13.80 1.78 -19.44
CA HIS A 855 13.82 2.47 -20.73
C HIS A 855 12.45 3.11 -21.02
N GLY A 856 12.44 4.42 -21.24
CA GLY A 856 11.23 5.14 -21.65
C GLY A 856 10.18 5.32 -20.53
N GLY A 857 9.14 6.07 -20.85
CA GLY A 857 7.97 6.26 -19.98
C GLY A 857 8.08 7.45 -19.02
N SER A 858 7.04 7.62 -18.21
CA SER A 858 6.96 8.69 -17.22
C SER A 858 6.71 8.12 -15.83
N ILE A 859 7.49 8.56 -14.84
CA ILE A 859 7.37 8.12 -13.44
C ILE A 859 7.26 9.33 -12.51
N SER A 860 6.56 9.18 -11.39
CA SER A 860 6.43 10.21 -10.35
C SER A 860 7.14 9.85 -9.05
N PHE A 861 7.65 8.62 -8.94
CA PHE A 861 8.45 8.14 -7.82
C PHE A 861 9.34 6.98 -8.28
N VAL A 862 10.38 6.68 -7.49
CA VAL A 862 11.23 5.49 -7.66
C VAL A 862 10.97 4.57 -6.46
N ASP A 863 10.66 3.29 -6.74
CA ASP A 863 10.47 2.28 -5.70
C ASP A 863 11.80 1.91 -5.01
N TYR A 864 11.72 1.34 -3.81
CA TYR A 864 12.90 0.79 -3.14
C TYR A 864 13.52 -0.33 -4.00
N PRO A 865 14.85 -0.32 -4.21
CA PRO A 865 15.52 -1.36 -4.98
C PRO A 865 15.39 -2.70 -4.26
N ASP A 866 15.15 -3.79 -5.00
CA ASP A 866 15.10 -5.13 -4.41
C ASP A 866 16.45 -5.48 -3.74
N PRO A 867 16.47 -6.34 -2.70
CA PRO A 867 17.71 -6.74 -2.03
C PRO A 867 18.76 -7.27 -3.03
N GLY A 868 19.99 -6.79 -2.91
CA GLY A 868 21.11 -7.18 -3.79
C GLY A 868 21.23 -6.39 -5.09
N VAL A 869 20.27 -5.51 -5.41
CA VAL A 869 20.42 -4.54 -6.52
C VAL A 869 21.56 -3.57 -6.20
N ARG A 870 22.50 -3.42 -7.15
CA ARG A 870 23.76 -2.67 -6.97
C ARG A 870 23.77 -1.30 -7.63
N GLY A 871 22.61 -0.81 -8.05
CA GLY A 871 22.51 0.42 -8.81
C GLY A 871 21.15 0.62 -9.43
N LEU A 872 20.95 1.80 -10.02
CA LEU A 872 19.77 2.15 -10.80
C LEU A 872 20.22 2.71 -12.14
N CYS A 873 19.50 2.34 -13.18
CA CYS A 873 19.74 2.88 -14.51
C CYS A 873 18.42 3.34 -15.11
N PHE A 874 18.36 4.59 -15.53
CA PHE A 874 17.23 5.20 -16.21
C PHE A 874 17.71 5.73 -17.55
N VAL A 875 17.02 5.34 -18.62
CA VAL A 875 17.35 5.74 -19.99
C VAL A 875 16.08 6.28 -20.64
N ASN A 876 16.11 7.54 -21.05
CA ASN A 876 14.97 8.19 -21.73
C ASN A 876 13.69 8.23 -20.87
N VAL A 877 13.81 8.43 -19.56
CA VAL A 877 12.68 8.46 -18.61
C VAL A 877 12.32 9.90 -18.26
N THR A 878 11.02 10.20 -18.24
CA THR A 878 10.51 11.52 -17.80
C THR A 878 10.02 11.44 -16.36
N PHE A 879 10.66 12.19 -15.47
CA PHE A 879 10.26 12.30 -14.07
C PHE A 879 9.26 13.44 -13.92
N THR A 880 8.05 13.12 -13.51
CA THR A 880 6.92 14.07 -13.39
C THR A 880 6.83 14.76 -12.04
N ALA A 881 7.70 14.40 -11.10
CA ALA A 881 7.85 15.00 -9.79
C ALA A 881 9.33 14.99 -9.39
N ALA A 882 9.72 15.83 -8.43
CA ALA A 882 11.05 15.81 -7.87
C ALA A 882 11.33 14.47 -7.16
N ILE A 883 12.47 13.85 -7.45
CA ILE A 883 12.85 12.54 -6.93
C ILE A 883 13.95 12.67 -5.90
N VAL A 884 13.84 11.90 -4.82
CA VAL A 884 14.94 11.68 -3.87
C VAL A 884 15.43 10.24 -4.04
N LEU A 885 16.68 10.10 -4.49
CA LEU A 885 17.40 8.83 -4.52
C LEU A 885 18.25 8.73 -3.26
N ASP A 886 17.73 8.05 -2.25
CA ASP A 886 18.45 7.81 -1.01
C ASP A 886 19.29 6.54 -1.10
N LEU A 887 20.62 6.68 -1.21
CA LEU A 887 21.51 5.54 -1.43
C LEU A 887 21.60 4.60 -0.21
N TRP A 888 20.99 4.96 0.92
CA TRP A 888 20.83 4.08 2.07
C TRP A 888 19.89 2.90 1.81
N SER A 889 19.02 3.01 0.81
CA SER A 889 18.11 1.94 0.43
C SER A 889 18.82 0.74 -0.20
N PHE A 890 20.05 0.92 -0.68
CA PHE A 890 20.81 -0.17 -1.30
C PHE A 890 21.50 -1.01 -0.23
N ASP A 891 21.45 -2.33 -0.39
CA ASP A 891 22.19 -3.26 0.47
C ASP A 891 23.48 -3.72 -0.23
N ALA A 892 24.48 -2.85 -0.26
CA ALA A 892 25.77 -3.10 -0.91
C ALA A 892 26.98 -2.68 -0.05
N PRO A 893 27.13 -3.20 1.20
CA PRO A 893 28.31 -2.91 1.99
C PRO A 893 29.58 -3.36 1.25
N GLN A 894 30.59 -2.48 1.19
CA GLN A 894 31.89 -2.67 0.52
C GLN A 894 31.89 -2.76 -1.01
N GLN A 895 30.78 -2.48 -1.69
CA GLN A 895 30.73 -2.47 -3.15
C GLN A 895 30.30 -1.12 -3.72
N THR A 896 30.68 -0.89 -4.98
CA THR A 896 30.35 0.33 -5.71
C THR A 896 28.91 0.32 -6.18
N LEU A 897 28.14 1.37 -5.86
CA LEU A 897 26.80 1.60 -6.39
C LEU A 897 26.84 2.37 -7.71
N ASN A 898 26.19 1.87 -8.76
CA ASN A 898 26.14 2.55 -10.06
C ASN A 898 24.78 3.21 -10.28
N ILE A 899 24.75 4.54 -10.36
CA ILE A 899 23.54 5.32 -10.63
C ILE A 899 23.69 6.02 -11.98
N THR A 900 22.90 5.61 -12.97
CA THR A 900 22.98 6.13 -14.33
C THR A 900 21.66 6.76 -14.74
N LEU A 901 21.69 8.04 -15.11
CA LEU A 901 20.59 8.76 -15.75
C LEU A 901 21.08 9.24 -17.12
N LEU A 902 20.59 8.59 -18.17
CA LEU A 902 20.93 8.92 -19.54
C LEU A 902 19.69 9.46 -20.25
N GLN A 903 19.78 10.66 -20.81
CA GLN A 903 18.70 11.26 -21.61
C GLN A 903 17.38 11.38 -20.85
N CYS A 904 17.44 11.63 -19.54
CA CYS A 904 16.26 11.77 -18.71
C CYS A 904 15.76 13.21 -18.67
N VAL A 905 14.46 13.39 -18.43
CA VAL A 905 13.87 14.71 -18.16
C VAL A 905 13.49 14.75 -16.68
N LEU A 906 14.09 15.68 -15.94
CA LEU A 906 14.02 15.78 -14.49
C LEU A 906 13.21 17.02 -14.10
N MET A 907 12.19 16.84 -13.26
CA MET A 907 11.60 17.99 -12.55
C MET A 907 12.53 18.49 -11.44
N GLY A 908 13.25 17.57 -10.79
CA GLY A 908 14.22 17.80 -9.73
C GLY A 908 14.78 16.46 -9.25
N LEU A 909 16.05 16.43 -8.81
CA LEU A 909 16.70 15.19 -8.38
C LEU A 909 17.63 15.46 -7.20
N SER A 910 17.41 14.76 -6.08
CA SER A 910 18.27 14.81 -4.90
C SER A 910 18.89 13.42 -4.66
N ILE A 911 20.21 13.31 -4.68
CA ILE A 911 20.95 12.07 -4.44
C ILE A 911 21.61 12.17 -3.06
N LYS A 912 21.17 11.32 -2.12
CA LYS A 912 21.70 11.28 -0.76
C LYS A 912 22.73 10.17 -0.59
N GLY A 913 23.94 10.55 -0.21
CA GLY A 913 25.04 9.63 0.06
C GLY A 913 24.81 8.77 1.31
N SER A 914 25.29 7.53 1.26
CA SER A 914 25.19 6.54 2.35
C SER A 914 26.54 6.19 3.01
N GLY A 915 27.61 6.88 2.63
CA GLY A 915 28.99 6.53 2.93
C GLY A 915 29.54 5.39 2.07
N ALA A 916 28.71 4.74 1.24
CA ALA A 916 29.15 3.74 0.28
C ALA A 916 29.87 4.39 -0.91
N ARG A 917 30.75 3.63 -1.58
CA ARG A 917 31.37 4.06 -2.84
C ARG A 917 30.31 4.09 -3.95
N VAL A 918 30.25 5.18 -4.72
CA VAL A 918 29.22 5.39 -5.73
C VAL A 918 29.83 5.91 -7.03
N HIS A 919 29.30 5.46 -8.16
CA HIS A 919 29.49 6.05 -9.48
C HIS A 919 28.15 6.62 -9.97
N VAL A 920 28.01 7.94 -9.93
CA VAL A 920 26.84 8.65 -10.46
C VAL A 920 27.18 9.19 -11.85
N SER A 921 26.30 8.96 -12.83
CA SER A 921 26.43 9.47 -14.18
C SER A 921 25.10 10.07 -14.64
N VAL A 922 25.06 11.39 -14.83
CA VAL A 922 23.92 12.14 -15.39
C VAL A 922 24.35 12.70 -16.74
N VAL A 923 23.94 12.05 -17.82
CA VAL A 923 24.44 12.34 -19.17
C VAL A 923 23.31 12.66 -20.12
N SER A 924 23.51 13.71 -20.93
CA SER A 924 22.54 14.17 -21.94
C SER A 924 21.13 14.37 -21.40
N SER A 925 21.00 14.73 -20.12
CA SER A 925 19.72 14.86 -19.44
C SER A 925 19.29 16.32 -19.33
N MET A 926 18.01 16.55 -19.12
CA MET A 926 17.44 17.89 -18.97
C MET A 926 16.81 18.04 -17.59
N LEU A 927 16.95 19.21 -16.99
CA LEU A 927 16.27 19.60 -15.77
C LEU A 927 15.60 20.97 -16.01
N ASP A 928 14.31 21.06 -15.70
CA ASP A 928 13.41 22.12 -16.22
C ASP A 928 12.69 22.94 -15.14
N ALA A 929 12.98 22.73 -13.85
CA ALA A 929 12.28 23.49 -12.80
C ALA A 929 13.06 23.61 -11.48
N CYS A 930 13.47 22.49 -10.88
CA CYS A 930 14.10 22.46 -9.56
C CYS A 930 15.63 22.34 -9.68
N GLU A 931 16.30 21.81 -8.66
CA GLU A 931 17.75 21.63 -8.63
C GLU A 931 18.18 20.15 -8.72
N LEU A 932 19.42 19.94 -9.14
CA LEU A 932 20.16 18.69 -9.01
C LEU A 932 20.99 18.76 -7.73
N GLU A 933 20.51 18.10 -6.68
CA GLU A 933 21.09 18.14 -5.34
C GLU A 933 21.92 16.88 -5.04
N PHE A 934 23.10 17.07 -4.46
CA PHE A 934 23.89 16.00 -3.85
C PHE A 934 24.07 16.29 -2.36
N ARG A 935 23.66 15.36 -1.50
CA ARG A 935 23.66 15.55 -0.05
C ARG A 935 24.36 14.44 0.70
N GLY A 936 25.14 14.80 1.72
CA GLY A 936 25.71 13.85 2.68
C GLY A 936 27.03 13.22 2.24
N ASP A 937 27.29 12.01 2.75
CA ASP A 937 28.61 11.37 2.66
C ASP A 937 28.67 10.33 1.52
N PHE A 938 29.65 10.47 0.62
CA PHE A 938 29.91 9.56 -0.50
C PHE A 938 31.26 8.91 -0.29
N GLY A 939 31.31 7.57 -0.22
CA GLY A 939 32.49 6.83 0.21
C GLY A 939 33.75 7.11 -0.63
N ALA A 940 34.92 6.82 -0.06
CA ALA A 940 36.21 7.05 -0.73
C ALA A 940 36.28 6.43 -2.14
N SER A 941 36.88 7.18 -3.07
CA SER A 941 36.95 6.84 -4.51
C SER A 941 35.61 6.77 -5.25
N SER A 942 34.60 7.51 -4.77
CA SER A 942 33.37 7.74 -5.53
C SER A 942 33.62 8.63 -6.74
N GLN A 943 32.77 8.53 -7.75
CA GLN A 943 32.83 9.33 -8.96
C GLN A 943 31.43 9.90 -9.27
N ILE A 944 31.37 11.20 -9.54
CA ILE A 944 30.14 11.87 -9.97
C ILE A 944 30.44 12.55 -11.30
N LEU A 945 29.67 12.22 -12.33
CA LEU A 945 29.77 12.79 -13.67
C LEU A 945 28.42 13.41 -14.05
N VAL A 946 28.45 14.68 -14.44
CA VAL A 946 27.35 15.35 -15.14
C VAL A 946 27.90 15.86 -16.46
N ALA A 947 27.39 15.33 -17.57
CA ALA A 947 27.93 15.66 -18.89
C ALA A 947 26.89 15.87 -19.98
N GLY A 948 27.14 16.86 -20.87
CA GLY A 948 26.29 17.12 -22.03
C GLY A 948 24.83 17.42 -21.68
N SER A 949 24.55 17.89 -20.46
CA SER A 949 23.21 18.07 -19.91
C SER A 949 22.78 19.53 -19.91
N THR A 950 21.48 19.78 -19.96
CA THR A 950 20.88 21.12 -19.91
C THR A 950 20.10 21.27 -18.60
N LEU A 951 20.63 22.03 -17.65
CA LEU A 951 20.08 22.18 -16.31
C LEU A 951 19.64 23.64 -16.13
N VAL A 952 18.37 23.91 -16.44
CA VAL A 952 17.78 25.25 -16.29
C VAL A 952 16.85 25.20 -15.09
N ALA A 953 17.31 25.78 -14.00
CA ALA A 953 16.59 25.79 -12.73
C ALA A 953 15.87 27.13 -12.53
N THR A 954 14.63 27.06 -12.04
CA THR A 954 13.89 28.24 -11.54
C THR A 954 14.17 28.52 -10.07
N SER A 955 14.96 27.65 -9.42
CA SER A 955 15.47 27.82 -8.06
C SER A 955 16.73 28.68 -8.02
N ASP A 956 17.13 29.06 -6.80
CA ASP A 956 18.37 29.80 -6.56
C ASP A 956 19.59 29.06 -7.12
N ASN A 957 19.57 27.73 -7.15
CA ASN A 957 20.66 26.89 -7.63
C ASN A 957 20.20 25.92 -8.73
N ALA A 958 21.10 25.58 -9.66
CA ALA A 958 20.89 24.47 -10.59
C ALA A 958 21.56 23.18 -10.13
N ILE A 959 22.81 23.25 -9.66
CA ILE A 959 23.50 22.15 -8.97
C ILE A 959 23.83 22.58 -7.54
N LEU A 960 23.34 21.82 -6.56
CA LEU A 960 23.53 22.11 -5.14
C LEU A 960 24.23 20.95 -4.41
N PHE A 961 25.27 21.27 -3.64
CA PHE A 961 25.93 20.34 -2.72
C PHE A 961 25.69 20.75 -1.27
N VAL A 962 25.02 19.89 -0.48
CA VAL A 962 24.62 20.19 0.91
C VAL A 962 25.24 19.19 1.88
N GLU A 963 25.95 19.67 2.91
CA GLU A 963 26.65 18.82 3.90
C GLU A 963 27.51 17.75 3.20
N PHE A 964 28.09 18.11 2.06
CA PHE A 964 28.70 17.18 1.14
C PHE A 964 30.14 16.90 1.57
N THR A 965 30.42 15.65 1.94
CA THR A 965 31.76 15.25 2.39
C THR A 965 32.55 14.67 1.22
N PHE A 966 33.58 15.39 0.77
CA PHE A 966 34.54 14.89 -0.22
C PHE A 966 35.51 13.92 0.47
N ASN A 967 35.23 12.63 0.38
CA ASN A 967 36.14 11.60 0.88
C ASN A 967 37.38 11.46 -0.02
N ALA A 968 38.40 10.77 0.51
CA ALA A 968 39.68 10.62 -0.17
C ALA A 968 39.56 10.03 -1.58
N ASN A 969 40.29 10.61 -2.54
CA ASN A 969 40.34 10.22 -3.95
C ASN A 969 38.99 10.23 -4.69
N MET A 970 38.03 11.06 -4.27
CA MET A 970 36.76 11.24 -4.97
C MET A 970 36.93 12.15 -6.19
N THR A 971 36.15 11.92 -7.25
CA THR A 971 36.16 12.77 -8.46
C THR A 971 34.77 13.30 -8.79
N LEU A 972 34.67 14.61 -9.04
CA LEU A 972 33.47 15.27 -9.54
C LEU A 972 33.79 15.92 -10.88
N LEU A 973 33.04 15.55 -11.92
CA LEU A 973 33.24 15.99 -13.30
C LEU A 973 31.96 16.65 -13.81
N LEU A 974 32.03 17.94 -14.13
CA LEU A 974 30.97 18.71 -14.78
C LEU A 974 31.47 19.13 -16.16
N LEU A 975 31.05 18.42 -17.21
CA LEU A 975 31.63 18.51 -18.55
C LEU A 975 30.60 18.90 -19.62
N ASP A 976 30.87 19.94 -20.41
CA ASP A 976 30.07 20.29 -21.60
C ASP A 976 28.57 20.51 -21.32
N ASN A 977 28.21 21.06 -20.16
CA ASN A 977 26.81 21.31 -19.77
C ASN A 977 26.38 22.77 -20.03
N TYR A 978 25.07 22.97 -20.19
CA TYR A 978 24.44 24.27 -20.06
C TYR A 978 23.74 24.34 -18.70
N ILE A 979 24.16 25.25 -17.83
CA ILE A 979 23.67 25.36 -16.46
C ILE A 979 23.25 26.81 -16.19
N GLU A 980 21.97 26.99 -15.88
CA GLU A 980 21.39 28.30 -15.59
C GLU A 980 20.52 28.21 -14.34
N ALA A 981 20.63 29.19 -13.46
CA ALA A 981 19.84 29.31 -12.23
C ALA A 981 19.58 30.78 -11.89
N ASN A 982 18.78 31.06 -10.85
CA ASN A 982 18.56 32.45 -10.45
C ASN A 982 19.82 33.09 -9.87
N ARG A 983 20.47 32.44 -8.90
CA ARG A 983 21.59 33.02 -8.13
C ARG A 983 22.92 32.31 -8.32
N TYR A 984 22.91 30.98 -8.38
CA TYR A 984 24.13 30.17 -8.41
C TYR A 984 23.99 29.02 -9.41
N ALA A 985 24.75 29.01 -10.50
CA ALA A 985 24.70 27.87 -11.40
C ALA A 985 25.19 26.59 -10.67
N ILE A 986 26.28 26.70 -9.91
CA ILE A 986 26.80 25.63 -9.03
C ILE A 986 27.06 26.19 -7.63
N TYR A 987 26.53 25.54 -6.59
CA TYR A 987 26.72 25.97 -5.20
C TYR A 987 27.13 24.84 -4.25
N PHE A 988 28.22 25.06 -3.49
CA PHE A 988 28.64 24.22 -2.37
C PHE A 988 28.24 24.86 -1.03
N PHE A 989 27.06 24.48 -0.53
CA PHE A 989 26.43 25.07 0.66
C PHE A 989 26.91 24.42 1.97
N ILE A 990 27.23 25.25 2.98
CA ILE A 990 27.56 24.87 4.38
C ILE A 990 28.71 23.84 4.52
N SER A 991 29.42 23.52 3.45
CA SER A 991 30.45 22.49 3.42
C SER A 991 31.83 23.16 3.31
N VAL A 992 32.79 22.76 4.15
CA VAL A 992 34.21 22.96 3.78
C VAL A 992 34.53 21.87 2.76
N VAL A 993 34.75 22.25 1.50
CA VAL A 993 35.10 21.32 0.44
C VAL A 993 36.56 20.91 0.64
N VAL A 994 36.76 19.84 1.41
CA VAL A 994 38.09 19.28 1.66
C VAL A 994 38.38 18.20 0.63
N VAL A 995 39.27 18.45 -0.31
CA VAL A 995 39.69 17.47 -1.33
C VAL A 995 41.02 16.86 -0.90
N ASP A 996 40.97 15.62 -0.44
CA ASP A 996 42.13 14.82 0.02
C ASP A 996 42.51 13.79 -1.06
N GLY A 997 43.29 14.23 -2.05
CA GLY A 997 43.45 13.49 -3.30
C GLY A 997 42.16 13.40 -4.13
N GLY A 998 42.28 13.08 -5.42
CA GLY A 998 41.17 13.23 -6.37
C GLY A 998 40.93 14.69 -6.76
N GLY A 999 39.73 15.03 -7.24
CA GLY A 999 39.46 16.41 -7.63
C GLY A 999 38.11 16.74 -8.24
N ILE A 1000 37.90 18.04 -8.42
CA ILE A 1000 36.70 18.64 -9.01
C ILE A 1000 37.12 19.30 -10.33
N ILE A 1001 36.47 18.91 -11.44
CA ILE A 1001 36.70 19.49 -12.77
C ILE A 1001 35.39 20.08 -13.27
N VAL A 1002 35.41 21.36 -13.60
CA VAL A 1002 34.32 22.07 -14.27
C VAL A 1002 34.87 22.54 -15.61
N LYS A 1003 34.52 21.85 -16.71
CA LYS A 1003 35.09 22.11 -18.03
C LYS A 1003 34.07 22.17 -19.16
N GLY A 1004 34.22 23.12 -20.08
CA GLY A 1004 33.40 23.20 -21.29
C GLY A 1004 31.95 23.64 -21.04
N ASN A 1005 31.62 24.12 -19.85
CA ASN A 1005 30.25 24.47 -19.49
C ASN A 1005 29.92 25.91 -19.87
N THR A 1006 28.63 26.14 -20.13
CA THR A 1006 28.03 27.48 -20.13
C THR A 1006 27.30 27.65 -18.80
N LEU A 1007 27.74 28.61 -17.97
CA LEU A 1007 27.25 28.82 -16.61
C LEU A 1007 26.68 30.24 -16.47
N SER A 1008 25.38 30.39 -16.30
CA SER A 1008 24.72 31.69 -16.20
C SER A 1008 23.83 31.83 -14.96
N THR A 1009 23.64 33.08 -14.54
CA THR A 1009 22.64 33.47 -13.53
C THR A 1009 21.64 34.45 -14.13
N THR A 1010 20.40 34.47 -13.64
CA THR A 1010 19.35 35.38 -14.15
C THR A 1010 19.08 36.58 -13.23
N GLU A 1011 19.36 36.46 -11.93
CA GLU A 1011 19.36 37.59 -10.98
C GLU A 1011 20.78 38.20 -10.88
N GLU A 1012 20.85 39.52 -10.62
CA GLU A 1012 22.10 40.27 -10.39
C GLU A 1012 21.96 41.24 -9.18
N ASP A 1013 21.00 41.01 -8.28
CA ASP A 1013 20.49 42.03 -7.35
C ASP A 1013 21.26 42.13 -6.02
N ASP A 1014 21.84 41.02 -5.51
CA ASP A 1014 22.48 40.96 -4.19
C ASP A 1014 24.02 41.03 -4.23
N GLY A 1015 24.61 40.95 -5.42
CA GLY A 1015 26.06 41.03 -5.65
C GLY A 1015 26.84 39.76 -5.31
N VAL A 1016 26.13 38.70 -4.91
CA VAL A 1016 26.70 37.41 -4.53
C VAL A 1016 26.54 36.36 -5.63
N GLU A 1017 25.71 36.64 -6.64
CA GLU A 1017 25.34 35.74 -7.72
C GLU A 1017 26.59 35.31 -8.50
N SER A 1018 26.69 34.01 -8.79
CA SER A 1018 27.91 33.49 -9.37
C SER A 1018 27.75 32.22 -10.16
N SER A 1019 28.60 32.02 -11.16
CA SER A 1019 28.65 30.78 -11.93
C SER A 1019 29.10 29.58 -11.07
N VAL A 1020 30.06 29.78 -10.17
CA VAL A 1020 30.50 28.76 -9.19
C VAL A 1020 30.68 29.41 -7.82
N CYS A 1021 29.86 29.03 -6.84
CA CYS A 1021 29.96 29.51 -5.47
C CYS A 1021 30.44 28.41 -4.51
N ILE A 1022 31.45 28.71 -3.70
CA ILE A 1022 32.03 27.75 -2.77
C ILE A 1022 32.21 28.41 -1.40
N ASN A 1023 31.67 27.77 -0.36
CA ASN A 1023 31.72 28.34 0.99
C ASN A 1023 33.12 28.32 1.62
N ALA A 1024 33.86 27.22 1.51
CA ALA A 1024 35.26 27.14 1.95
C ALA A 1024 35.96 25.97 1.22
N VAL A 1025 37.26 26.09 0.97
CA VAL A 1025 38.04 25.12 0.18
C VAL A 1025 39.26 24.66 0.95
N GLY A 1026 39.49 23.35 0.99
CA GLY A 1026 40.67 22.71 1.61
C GLY A 1026 41.29 21.66 0.70
N LEU A 1027 42.19 22.06 -0.20
CA LEU A 1027 42.87 21.15 -1.12
C LEU A 1027 44.16 20.64 -0.48
N LYS A 1028 44.36 19.32 -0.43
CA LYS A 1028 45.56 18.71 0.16
C LYS A 1028 45.93 17.40 -0.52
N ASN A 1029 47.17 16.98 -0.32
CA ASN A 1029 47.71 15.69 -0.77
C ASN A 1029 47.51 15.46 -2.28
N GLY A 1030 47.76 16.47 -3.11
CA GLY A 1030 47.52 16.43 -4.55
C GLY A 1030 46.07 16.58 -4.99
N GLY A 1031 45.14 16.88 -4.07
CA GLY A 1031 43.76 17.22 -4.40
C GLY A 1031 43.66 18.49 -5.25
N TYR A 1032 42.77 18.51 -6.23
CA TYR A 1032 42.64 19.63 -7.16
C TYR A 1032 41.20 20.12 -7.37
N PHE A 1033 41.07 21.40 -7.69
CA PHE A 1033 39.85 22.04 -8.16
C PHE A 1033 40.20 22.87 -9.40
N ASP A 1034 39.70 22.45 -10.56
CA ASP A 1034 40.02 23.03 -11.87
C ASP A 1034 38.75 23.51 -12.58
N VAL A 1035 38.72 24.79 -12.94
CA VAL A 1035 37.65 25.44 -13.72
C VAL A 1035 38.26 25.87 -15.04
N GLU A 1036 38.02 25.13 -16.12
CA GLU A 1036 38.71 25.30 -17.39
C GLU A 1036 37.76 25.47 -18.58
N ASN A 1037 38.04 26.38 -19.51
CA ASN A 1037 37.30 26.49 -20.78
C ASN A 1037 35.77 26.62 -20.57
N ASN A 1038 35.35 27.42 -19.60
CA ASN A 1038 33.92 27.69 -19.36
C ASN A 1038 33.54 29.07 -19.89
N THR A 1039 32.30 29.19 -20.37
CA THR A 1039 31.67 30.47 -20.69
C THR A 1039 30.75 30.85 -19.53
N MET A 1040 31.03 31.96 -18.87
CA MET A 1040 30.39 32.36 -17.63
C MET A 1040 29.75 33.74 -17.75
N ARG A 1041 28.54 33.90 -17.21
CA ARG A 1041 27.83 35.18 -17.12
C ARG A 1041 27.09 35.30 -15.80
N SER A 1042 27.58 36.14 -14.91
CA SER A 1042 27.02 36.38 -13.57
C SER A 1042 27.75 37.56 -12.92
N VAL A 1043 27.38 37.96 -11.70
CA VAL A 1043 28.16 38.98 -10.96
C VAL A 1043 29.58 38.48 -10.69
N ASN A 1044 29.75 37.21 -10.29
CA ASN A 1044 31.07 36.62 -10.05
C ASN A 1044 31.26 35.28 -10.78
N GLY A 1045 32.40 35.05 -11.43
CA GLY A 1045 32.67 33.77 -12.07
C GLY A 1045 32.78 32.63 -11.04
N VAL A 1046 33.82 32.70 -10.22
CA VAL A 1046 34.14 31.78 -9.13
C VAL A 1046 34.21 32.58 -7.83
N ASN A 1047 33.26 32.34 -6.92
CA ASN A 1047 33.13 33.04 -5.65
C ASN A 1047 33.57 32.14 -4.47
N LEU A 1048 34.67 32.50 -3.82
CA LEU A 1048 35.23 31.83 -2.64
C LEU A 1048 34.83 32.59 -1.38
N LEU A 1049 33.73 32.15 -0.74
CA LEU A 1049 33.10 32.93 0.33
C LEU A 1049 33.92 32.94 1.64
N GLY A 1050 34.55 31.81 1.98
CA GLY A 1050 35.27 31.58 3.22
C GLY A 1050 36.73 31.23 2.99
N ASP A 1051 37.40 30.83 4.08
CA ASP A 1051 38.84 30.57 4.05
C ASP A 1051 39.19 29.42 3.09
N THR A 1052 40.21 29.66 2.27
CA THR A 1052 40.70 28.73 1.26
C THR A 1052 42.12 28.29 1.61
N THR A 1053 42.33 26.99 1.78
CA THR A 1053 43.64 26.40 2.05
C THR A 1053 44.02 25.43 0.95
N VAL A 1054 45.18 25.63 0.34
CA VAL A 1054 45.76 24.73 -0.66
C VAL A 1054 47.13 24.29 -0.14
N SER A 1055 47.27 23.03 0.20
CA SER A 1055 48.45 22.49 0.89
C SER A 1055 48.96 21.21 0.24
N SER A 1056 50.15 20.74 0.60
CA SER A 1056 50.67 19.41 0.24
C SER A 1056 50.48 19.05 -1.24
N ALA A 1057 51.03 19.88 -2.13
CA ALA A 1057 50.93 19.75 -3.59
C ALA A 1057 49.51 19.79 -4.19
N GLY A 1058 48.52 20.36 -3.49
CA GLY A 1058 47.19 20.62 -4.04
C GLY A 1058 47.19 21.72 -5.12
N LEU A 1059 46.16 21.74 -5.97
CA LEU A 1059 46.00 22.70 -7.07
C LEU A 1059 44.62 23.34 -7.10
N LEU A 1060 44.55 24.67 -7.00
CA LEU A 1060 43.36 25.46 -7.35
C LEU A 1060 43.62 26.19 -8.68
N ARG A 1061 42.80 25.98 -9.70
CA ARG A 1061 43.03 26.56 -11.04
C ARG A 1061 41.74 27.09 -11.68
N VAL A 1062 41.82 28.28 -12.27
CA VAL A 1062 40.81 28.88 -13.13
C VAL A 1062 41.48 29.29 -14.43
N ALA A 1063 41.17 28.60 -15.53
CA ALA A 1063 41.90 28.76 -16.77
C ALA A 1063 41.06 28.80 -18.05
N ASP A 1064 41.53 29.54 -19.05
CA ASP A 1064 40.94 29.59 -20.40
C ASP A 1064 39.42 29.89 -20.41
N CYS A 1065 38.91 30.54 -19.37
CA CYS A 1065 37.50 30.85 -19.24
C CYS A 1065 37.16 32.19 -19.91
N THR A 1066 35.97 32.28 -20.48
CA THR A 1066 35.38 33.53 -20.94
C THR A 1066 34.33 33.99 -19.92
N PHE A 1067 34.52 35.16 -19.30
CA PHE A 1067 33.61 35.68 -18.29
C PHE A 1067 33.12 37.07 -18.64
N VAL A 1068 31.81 37.27 -18.49
CA VAL A 1068 31.16 38.59 -18.63
C VAL A 1068 30.49 38.91 -17.30
N GLY A 1069 30.97 39.95 -16.63
CA GLY A 1069 30.40 40.43 -15.37
C GLY A 1069 29.02 41.06 -15.55
N GLY A 1070 28.20 40.96 -14.50
CA GLY A 1070 26.97 41.74 -14.36
C GLY A 1070 27.28 43.23 -14.22
N THR A 1071 26.52 44.10 -14.90
CA THR A 1071 26.77 45.55 -14.91
C THR A 1071 26.07 46.30 -13.77
N GLU A 1072 25.28 45.61 -12.94
CA GLU A 1072 24.41 46.23 -11.95
C GLU A 1072 25.08 46.28 -10.56
N PHE A 1073 25.43 47.51 -10.13
CA PHE A 1073 25.74 47.95 -8.75
C PHE A 1073 26.89 47.33 -7.93
N PHE A 1074 27.56 46.28 -8.41
CA PHE A 1074 28.68 45.64 -7.70
C PHE A 1074 29.98 45.69 -8.51
N ASP A 1075 31.11 45.36 -7.88
CA ASP A 1075 32.41 45.22 -8.55
C ASP A 1075 32.60 43.73 -8.93
N PRO A 1076 32.13 43.29 -10.12
CA PRO A 1076 32.18 41.90 -10.53
C PRO A 1076 33.61 41.41 -10.72
N ALA A 1077 33.84 40.13 -10.42
CA ALA A 1077 35.14 39.50 -10.63
C ALA A 1077 35.01 38.06 -11.16
N LEU A 1078 35.92 37.67 -12.06
CA LEU A 1078 36.05 36.28 -12.48
C LEU A 1078 36.39 35.39 -11.27
N VAL A 1079 37.35 35.79 -10.44
CA VAL A 1079 37.64 35.12 -9.17
C VAL A 1079 37.45 36.13 -8.04
N TYR A 1080 36.41 35.93 -7.25
CA TYR A 1080 36.10 36.76 -6.09
C TYR A 1080 36.45 35.99 -4.81
N VAL A 1081 37.21 36.62 -3.92
CA VAL A 1081 37.66 35.99 -2.66
C VAL A 1081 37.21 36.81 -1.48
N SER A 1082 36.25 36.32 -0.69
CA SER A 1082 35.86 36.97 0.57
C SER A 1082 36.55 36.42 1.83
N GLY A 1083 37.17 35.23 1.77
CA GLY A 1083 37.98 34.66 2.85
C GLY A 1083 39.48 34.94 2.77
N SER A 1084 40.26 34.41 3.72
CA SER A 1084 41.73 34.38 3.61
C SER A 1084 42.19 33.17 2.80
N VAL A 1085 43.28 33.31 2.04
CA VAL A 1085 43.86 32.24 1.23
C VAL A 1085 45.23 31.85 1.79
N THR A 1086 45.43 30.56 2.05
CA THR A 1086 46.71 30.00 2.46
C THR A 1086 47.15 28.96 1.44
N VAL A 1087 48.31 29.16 0.82
CA VAL A 1087 48.92 28.22 -0.12
C VAL A 1087 50.26 27.77 0.44
N GLU A 1088 50.46 26.48 0.64
CA GLU A 1088 51.67 25.96 1.27
C GLU A 1088 52.10 24.55 0.86
N GLY A 1089 53.30 24.14 1.23
CA GLY A 1089 53.76 22.76 1.08
C GLY A 1089 53.85 22.28 -0.38
N GLY A 1090 54.29 23.15 -1.29
CA GLY A 1090 54.42 22.82 -2.72
C GLY A 1090 53.11 22.90 -3.51
N ALA A 1091 52.07 23.50 -2.92
CA ALA A 1091 50.78 23.70 -3.56
C ALA A 1091 50.78 24.86 -4.57
N HIS A 1092 49.78 24.87 -5.46
CA HIS A 1092 49.64 25.89 -6.47
C HIS A 1092 48.24 26.50 -6.51
N TRP A 1093 48.18 27.80 -6.78
CA TRP A 1093 46.95 28.49 -7.17
C TRP A 1093 47.19 29.28 -8.46
N ARG A 1094 46.39 29.04 -9.50
CA ARG A 1094 46.63 29.55 -10.85
C ARG A 1094 45.36 30.18 -11.43
N VAL A 1095 45.49 31.41 -11.93
CA VAL A 1095 44.43 32.11 -12.68
C VAL A 1095 45.05 32.56 -14.00
N GLU A 1096 44.77 31.83 -15.09
CA GLU A 1096 45.54 31.98 -16.32
C GLU A 1096 44.75 31.82 -17.63
N GLY A 1097 45.13 32.52 -18.69
CA GLY A 1097 44.51 32.34 -20.01
C GLY A 1097 43.06 32.85 -20.13
N ASN A 1098 42.52 33.52 -19.10
CA ASN A 1098 41.11 33.90 -19.08
C ASN A 1098 40.84 35.18 -19.89
N SER A 1099 39.65 35.27 -20.51
CA SER A 1099 39.14 36.47 -21.18
C SER A 1099 37.96 37.06 -20.41
N VAL A 1100 38.13 38.24 -19.84
CA VAL A 1100 37.17 38.86 -18.91
C VAL A 1100 36.65 40.18 -19.47
N ALA A 1101 35.34 40.38 -19.46
CA ALA A 1101 34.70 41.63 -19.84
C ALA A 1101 33.81 42.15 -18.69
N ALA A 1102 33.78 43.48 -18.51
CA ALA A 1102 33.02 44.20 -17.50
C ALA A 1102 33.25 43.67 -16.07
N ALA A 1103 34.46 43.19 -15.75
CA ALA A 1103 34.82 42.65 -14.45
C ALA A 1103 36.33 42.61 -14.23
N SER A 1104 36.75 42.50 -12.97
CA SER A 1104 38.13 42.19 -12.60
C SER A 1104 38.46 40.71 -12.83
N VAL A 1105 39.72 40.37 -13.11
CA VAL A 1105 40.15 38.97 -13.21
C VAL A 1105 40.23 38.34 -11.82
N LEU A 1106 40.75 39.07 -10.84
CA LEU A 1106 40.86 38.64 -9.45
C LEU A 1106 40.49 39.81 -8.51
N SER A 1107 39.60 39.57 -7.56
CA SER A 1107 39.25 40.54 -6.51
C SER A 1107 39.45 39.93 -5.12
N ILE A 1108 40.22 40.64 -4.29
CA ILE A 1108 40.44 40.43 -2.85
C ILE A 1108 40.15 41.78 -2.18
N PRO A 1109 38.86 42.09 -1.93
CA PRO A 1109 38.39 43.46 -1.74
C PRO A 1109 38.51 43.96 -0.30
N TYR A 1110 38.90 43.11 0.66
CA TYR A 1110 38.96 43.51 2.06
C TYR A 1110 40.36 43.44 2.68
N SER A 1111 40.79 44.56 3.27
CA SER A 1111 42.10 44.71 3.94
C SER A 1111 42.41 43.80 5.12
N TRP A 1112 41.40 43.10 5.65
CA TRP A 1112 41.56 42.11 6.73
C TRP A 1112 41.79 40.69 6.21
N GLN A 1113 41.65 40.44 4.91
CA GLN A 1113 41.97 39.17 4.26
C GLN A 1113 43.48 39.00 4.14
N LYS A 1114 43.94 37.75 4.18
CA LYS A 1114 45.37 37.42 4.07
C LYS A 1114 45.62 36.45 2.94
N LEU A 1115 46.72 36.67 2.21
CA LEU A 1115 47.25 35.73 1.22
C LEU A 1115 48.60 35.19 1.71
N GLN A 1116 48.59 34.04 2.38
CA GLN A 1116 49.78 33.43 2.96
C GLN A 1116 50.38 32.38 2.01
N LEU A 1117 51.69 32.45 1.83
CA LEU A 1117 52.44 31.66 0.86
C LEU A 1117 53.68 31.07 1.54
N SER A 1118 53.74 29.76 1.78
CA SER A 1118 54.86 29.19 2.54
C SER A 1118 55.35 27.84 1.99
N GLY A 1119 56.63 27.54 2.21
CA GLY A 1119 57.25 26.28 1.80
C GLY A 1119 57.81 26.29 0.37
N SER A 1120 58.82 25.45 0.14
CA SER A 1120 59.50 25.34 -1.15
C SER A 1120 58.60 24.70 -2.22
N GLY A 1121 58.62 25.28 -3.42
CA GLY A 1121 57.84 24.78 -4.57
C GLY A 1121 56.41 25.27 -4.60
N THR A 1122 55.98 26.04 -3.61
CA THR A 1122 54.66 26.69 -3.57
C THR A 1122 54.61 27.85 -4.56
N THR A 1123 53.61 27.89 -5.45
CA THR A 1123 53.51 28.92 -6.50
C THR A 1123 52.08 29.43 -6.69
N VAL A 1124 51.91 30.76 -6.66
CA VAL A 1124 50.71 31.44 -7.16
C VAL A 1124 51.03 32.07 -8.51
N ALA A 1125 50.18 31.83 -9.51
CA ALA A 1125 50.36 32.37 -10.86
C ALA A 1125 49.12 33.15 -11.31
N LEU A 1126 49.30 34.43 -11.69
CA LEU A 1126 48.28 35.26 -12.34
C LEU A 1126 48.86 35.75 -13.68
N ALA A 1127 48.60 35.02 -14.77
CA ALA A 1127 49.30 35.23 -16.03
C ALA A 1127 48.46 34.96 -17.27
N HIS A 1128 48.74 35.63 -18.38
CA HIS A 1128 48.07 35.41 -19.68
C HIS A 1128 46.56 35.68 -19.67
N ASN A 1129 46.05 36.48 -18.72
CA ASN A 1129 44.65 36.89 -18.71
C ASN A 1129 44.46 38.16 -19.55
N ARG A 1130 43.34 38.26 -20.24
CA ARG A 1130 42.95 39.40 -21.05
C ARG A 1130 41.67 40.01 -20.49
N GLN A 1131 41.73 41.27 -20.11
CA GLN A 1131 40.55 42.08 -19.85
C GLN A 1131 40.16 42.81 -21.13
N VAL A 1132 38.95 42.61 -21.62
CA VAL A 1132 38.51 43.08 -22.93
C VAL A 1132 38.26 44.59 -22.94
N ASP A 1133 37.86 45.15 -21.80
CA ASP A 1133 37.65 46.58 -21.58
C ASP A 1133 38.50 47.11 -20.42
N ASP A 1134 38.53 48.43 -20.26
CA ASP A 1134 39.27 49.14 -19.22
C ASP A 1134 38.40 49.56 -18.03
N SER A 1135 37.19 48.99 -17.91
CA SER A 1135 36.20 49.44 -16.92
C SER A 1135 36.53 49.03 -15.49
N PHE A 1136 37.30 47.95 -15.32
CA PHE A 1136 37.78 47.45 -14.03
C PHE A 1136 39.29 47.24 -14.05
N PHE A 1137 39.91 47.09 -12.89
CA PHE A 1137 41.31 46.67 -12.81
C PHE A 1137 41.45 45.18 -13.05
N VAL A 1138 42.55 44.74 -13.67
CA VAL A 1138 42.85 43.31 -13.84
C VAL A 1138 42.89 42.59 -12.50
N ALA A 1139 43.49 43.19 -11.46
CA ALA A 1139 43.48 42.66 -10.11
C ALA A 1139 43.17 43.77 -9.11
N ASP A 1140 42.13 43.58 -8.29
CA ASP A 1140 41.80 44.44 -7.15
C ASP A 1140 42.24 43.75 -5.86
N LEU A 1141 43.40 44.14 -5.34
CA LEU A 1141 44.06 43.49 -4.20
C LEU A 1141 44.26 44.49 -3.07
N SER A 1142 43.31 44.56 -2.15
CA SER A 1142 43.46 45.40 -0.96
C SER A 1142 44.23 44.66 0.14
N LEU A 1143 45.47 44.25 -0.13
CA LEU A 1143 46.32 43.48 0.78
C LEU A 1143 47.42 44.37 1.41
N PRO A 1144 47.18 45.08 2.54
CA PRO A 1144 48.18 46.00 3.07
C PRO A 1144 49.38 45.32 3.76
N GLN A 1145 49.25 44.06 4.18
CA GLN A 1145 50.28 43.32 4.92
C GLN A 1145 50.16 41.82 4.63
N THR A 1146 51.27 41.09 4.71
CA THR A 1146 51.37 39.61 4.65
C THR A 1146 51.24 38.95 3.27
N ILE A 1147 52.26 39.11 2.42
CA ILE A 1147 52.83 37.97 1.68
C ILE A 1147 54.05 37.53 2.47
N LEU A 1148 54.01 36.32 3.04
CA LEU A 1148 55.07 35.76 3.88
C LEU A 1148 55.82 34.66 3.12
N THR A 1149 56.40 34.99 1.96
CA THR A 1149 57.07 34.03 1.06
C THR A 1149 58.38 33.51 1.65
N SER A 1150 58.31 32.55 2.56
CA SER A 1150 59.46 31.69 2.85
C SER A 1150 59.53 30.62 1.77
N HIS A 1151 60.40 30.80 0.78
CA HIS A 1151 60.63 29.89 -0.36
C HIS A 1151 59.47 29.68 -1.35
N ALA A 1152 58.32 30.32 -1.13
CA ALA A 1152 57.20 30.35 -2.05
C ALA A 1152 57.35 31.45 -3.10
N ARG A 1153 56.70 31.30 -4.26
CA ARG A 1153 56.70 32.26 -5.37
C ARG A 1153 55.30 32.77 -5.65
N PHE A 1154 55.17 34.08 -5.89
CA PHE A 1154 53.97 34.66 -6.49
C PHE A 1154 54.41 35.34 -7.78
N VAL A 1155 53.99 34.78 -8.91
CA VAL A 1155 54.36 35.23 -10.25
C VAL A 1155 53.17 35.88 -10.93
N VAL A 1156 53.38 37.10 -11.44
CA VAL A 1156 52.37 37.85 -12.19
C VAL A 1156 53.00 38.30 -13.51
N GLY A 1157 52.36 38.06 -14.65
CA GLY A 1157 52.92 38.52 -15.91
C GLY A 1157 52.17 38.15 -17.17
N CYS A 1158 52.35 38.98 -18.19
CA CYS A 1158 51.59 38.97 -19.44
C CYS A 1158 50.07 38.97 -19.28
N ASN A 1159 49.52 39.83 -18.42
CA ASN A 1159 48.09 40.13 -18.47
C ASN A 1159 47.86 41.37 -19.33
N LEU A 1160 46.80 41.34 -20.13
CA LEU A 1160 46.46 42.39 -21.08
C LEU A 1160 45.20 43.12 -20.64
N GLN A 1161 45.17 44.44 -20.82
CA GLN A 1161 43.96 45.26 -20.77
C GLN A 1161 43.74 45.82 -22.18
N GLY A 1162 42.67 45.39 -22.83
CA GLY A 1162 42.55 45.47 -24.29
C GLY A 1162 43.66 44.67 -24.97
N ASP A 1163 44.54 45.37 -25.67
CA ASP A 1163 45.74 44.80 -26.33
C ASP A 1163 47.05 45.29 -25.69
N GLU A 1164 46.97 46.09 -24.61
CA GLU A 1164 48.15 46.61 -23.91
C GLU A 1164 48.49 45.79 -22.67
N GLU A 1165 49.79 45.60 -22.43
CA GLU A 1165 50.28 44.91 -21.24
C GLU A 1165 50.07 45.77 -19.99
N VAL A 1166 49.49 45.18 -18.94
CA VAL A 1166 49.13 45.87 -17.70
C VAL A 1166 50.38 46.33 -16.94
N SER A 1167 50.37 47.59 -16.50
CA SER A 1167 51.35 48.13 -15.56
C SER A 1167 50.86 47.93 -14.11
N TYR A 1168 51.74 47.42 -13.24
CA TYR A 1168 51.44 47.13 -11.84
C TYR A 1168 52.10 48.10 -10.84
N GLU A 1169 52.54 49.28 -11.29
CA GLU A 1169 53.15 50.27 -10.40
C GLU A 1169 52.21 50.60 -9.23
N ASP A 1170 52.71 50.41 -8.00
CA ASP A 1170 52.02 50.61 -6.71
C ASP A 1170 50.78 49.73 -6.43
N VAL A 1171 50.45 48.74 -7.28
CA VAL A 1171 49.29 47.83 -7.09
C VAL A 1171 49.68 46.54 -6.38
N LEU A 1172 50.83 45.95 -6.71
CA LEU A 1172 51.26 44.65 -6.18
C LEU A 1172 52.12 44.79 -4.92
N PRO A 1173 52.00 43.87 -3.94
CA PRO A 1173 52.86 43.88 -2.75
C PRO A 1173 54.34 43.58 -3.07
N GLU A 1174 55.25 43.98 -2.16
CA GLU A 1174 56.67 43.61 -2.26
C GLU A 1174 56.87 42.09 -2.25
N GLY A 1175 57.70 41.58 -3.17
CA GLY A 1175 58.06 40.16 -3.28
C GLY A 1175 57.35 39.39 -4.40
N VAL A 1176 56.39 40.01 -5.10
CA VAL A 1176 55.78 39.44 -6.32
C VAL A 1176 56.77 39.52 -7.49
N GLU A 1177 56.96 38.39 -8.19
CA GLU A 1177 57.82 38.29 -9.37
C GLU A 1177 57.05 38.69 -10.63
N LEU A 1178 57.51 39.76 -11.30
CA LEU A 1178 56.92 40.28 -12.53
C LEU A 1178 57.70 39.80 -13.76
N PHE A 1179 57.00 39.30 -14.78
CA PHE A 1179 57.58 39.02 -16.10
C PHE A 1179 56.77 39.64 -17.23
N ARG A 1180 57.44 39.97 -18.34
CA ARG A 1180 56.81 40.67 -19.48
C ARG A 1180 56.20 39.71 -20.49
N CYS A 1181 55.20 40.15 -21.24
CA CYS A 1181 54.73 39.46 -22.42
C CYS A 1181 55.89 39.15 -23.39
N GLY A 1182 55.88 37.93 -23.94
CA GLY A 1182 56.93 37.41 -24.82
C GLY A 1182 58.19 36.90 -24.09
N THR A 1183 58.25 37.01 -22.76
CA THR A 1183 59.26 36.30 -21.94
C THR A 1183 58.64 35.06 -21.30
N CYS A 1184 59.43 34.01 -21.13
CA CYS A 1184 58.99 32.79 -20.47
C CYS A 1184 59.40 32.81 -19.01
N ASN A 1185 58.43 32.69 -18.11
CA ASN A 1185 58.67 32.37 -16.71
C ASN A 1185 58.32 30.89 -16.48
N ASP A 1186 59.31 30.11 -16.04
CA ASP A 1186 59.19 28.66 -15.89
C ASP A 1186 58.02 28.28 -14.94
N ASP A 1187 57.85 29.00 -13.83
CA ASP A 1187 56.81 28.73 -12.81
C ASP A 1187 55.40 29.13 -13.29
N ALA A 1188 55.30 30.21 -14.09
CA ALA A 1188 54.05 30.65 -14.70
C ALA A 1188 53.65 29.79 -15.91
N ALA A 1189 54.58 29.15 -16.60
CA ALA A 1189 54.26 28.27 -17.73
C ALA A 1189 53.93 26.83 -17.28
N CYS A 1190 54.67 26.33 -16.29
CA CYS A 1190 54.69 24.91 -15.96
C CYS A 1190 54.35 24.63 -14.50
N TYR A 1191 53.68 23.51 -14.24
CA TYR A 1191 53.52 22.96 -12.90
C TYR A 1191 54.82 22.27 -12.49
N MET A 1192 55.71 23.04 -11.85
CA MET A 1192 57.09 22.64 -11.56
C MET A 1192 57.24 21.28 -10.85
N PRO A 1193 56.37 20.86 -9.91
CA PRO A 1193 56.48 19.51 -9.34
C PRO A 1193 56.41 18.40 -10.39
N GLY A 1194 55.57 18.56 -11.42
CA GLY A 1194 55.39 17.64 -12.54
C GLY A 1194 56.30 17.84 -13.73
N THR A 1195 57.06 18.93 -13.75
CA THR A 1195 57.87 19.33 -14.91
C THR A 1195 59.26 18.70 -14.84
N GLU A 1196 59.68 18.05 -15.94
CA GLU A 1196 61.02 17.48 -16.11
C GLU A 1196 62.01 18.52 -16.65
N SER A 1197 61.62 19.25 -17.69
CA SER A 1197 62.38 20.37 -18.23
C SER A 1197 61.47 21.40 -18.91
N VAL A 1198 61.91 22.66 -18.98
CA VAL A 1198 61.20 23.76 -19.64
C VAL A 1198 62.03 24.24 -20.83
N ASP A 1199 61.43 24.24 -22.03
CA ASP A 1199 62.02 24.91 -23.19
C ASP A 1199 61.67 26.40 -23.13
N ARG A 1200 62.63 27.22 -22.72
CA ARG A 1200 62.45 28.67 -22.59
C ARG A 1200 62.28 29.41 -23.91
N GLY A 1201 62.57 28.77 -25.05
CA GLY A 1201 62.38 29.36 -26.37
C GLY A 1201 60.92 29.33 -26.83
N SER A 1202 60.25 28.19 -26.65
CA SER A 1202 58.82 27.99 -26.95
C SER A 1202 57.90 28.23 -25.76
N CYS A 1203 58.47 28.35 -24.56
CA CYS A 1203 57.76 28.36 -23.28
C CYS A 1203 56.88 27.12 -23.07
N SER A 1204 57.39 25.95 -23.47
CA SER A 1204 56.69 24.67 -23.36
C SER A 1204 57.29 23.76 -22.31
N CYS A 1205 56.45 23.01 -21.61
CA CYS A 1205 56.83 22.10 -20.54
C CYS A 1205 56.98 20.68 -21.07
N SER A 1206 58.02 19.97 -20.60
CA SER A 1206 58.11 18.51 -20.72
C SER A 1206 57.77 17.89 -19.36
N CYS A 1207 56.86 16.92 -19.35
CA CYS A 1207 56.26 16.39 -18.13
C CYS A 1207 56.92 15.10 -17.70
N LYS A 1208 57.09 14.91 -16.39
CA LYS A 1208 57.52 13.65 -15.80
C LYS A 1208 56.43 12.58 -16.01
N ASP A 1209 56.82 11.31 -15.97
CA ASP A 1209 55.88 10.19 -16.01
C ASP A 1209 54.76 10.36 -14.95
N GLY A 1210 53.50 10.25 -15.38
CA GLY A 1210 52.30 10.41 -14.55
C GLY A 1210 51.74 11.84 -14.46
N TRP A 1211 52.32 12.80 -15.19
CA TRP A 1211 51.83 14.18 -15.31
C TRP A 1211 51.38 14.46 -16.74
N HIS A 1212 50.37 15.31 -16.90
CA HIS A 1212 49.58 15.39 -18.13
C HIS A 1212 49.40 16.83 -18.63
N GLY A 1213 49.20 16.99 -19.94
CA GLY A 1213 48.91 18.28 -20.58
C GLY A 1213 50.12 19.22 -20.78
N ALA A 1214 49.88 20.34 -21.44
CA ALA A 1214 50.93 21.31 -21.82
C ALA A 1214 51.63 21.97 -20.60
N SER A 1215 50.94 22.05 -19.47
CA SER A 1215 51.44 22.62 -18.22
C SER A 1215 51.86 21.56 -17.18
N CYS A 1216 51.86 20.28 -17.53
CA CYS A 1216 52.25 19.16 -16.66
C CYS A 1216 51.44 19.06 -15.35
N LEU A 1217 50.11 19.05 -15.46
CA LEU A 1217 49.16 18.94 -14.35
C LEU A 1217 49.11 17.52 -13.74
N PRO A 1218 48.73 17.38 -12.45
CA PRO A 1218 48.69 16.08 -11.76
C PRO A 1218 47.55 15.14 -12.21
N PHE A 1219 46.70 15.59 -13.14
CA PHE A 1219 45.53 14.88 -13.62
C PHE A 1219 45.42 14.98 -15.13
N GLU A 1220 44.83 13.96 -15.74
CA GLU A 1220 44.47 13.98 -17.15
C GLU A 1220 43.19 14.79 -17.33
N VAL A 1221 43.27 15.83 -18.15
CA VAL A 1221 42.10 16.65 -18.50
C VAL A 1221 41.33 15.92 -19.62
N PRO A 1222 40.05 15.55 -19.43
CA PRO A 1222 39.28 14.91 -20.49
C PRO A 1222 39.14 15.86 -21.71
N ASP A 1223 39.52 15.41 -22.90
CA ASP A 1223 39.53 16.24 -24.12
C ASP A 1223 38.13 16.54 -24.65
N THR A 1224 37.16 15.66 -24.42
CA THR A 1224 35.75 15.80 -24.83
C THR A 1224 34.97 14.60 -24.32
N VAL A 1225 33.79 14.81 -23.74
CA VAL A 1225 32.84 13.70 -23.55
C VAL A 1225 32.15 13.48 -24.88
N VAL A 1226 32.56 12.45 -25.62
CA VAL A 1226 31.69 11.90 -26.68
C VAL A 1226 30.50 11.29 -25.94
N PRO A 1227 29.29 11.87 -25.99
CA PRO A 1227 28.13 11.20 -25.42
C PRO A 1227 28.08 9.83 -26.08
N PRO A 1228 27.84 8.74 -25.34
CA PRO A 1228 27.62 7.46 -25.99
C PRO A 1228 26.55 7.68 -27.04
N VAL A 1229 26.97 7.54 -28.30
CA VAL A 1229 26.07 7.42 -29.44
C VAL A 1229 25.33 6.14 -29.14
N ALA A 1230 24.26 6.24 -28.35
CA ALA A 1230 23.23 5.25 -28.43
C ALA A 1230 22.85 5.28 -29.90
N GLU A 1231 23.11 4.17 -30.60
CA GLU A 1231 22.42 3.78 -31.82
C GLU A 1231 20.92 3.77 -31.49
N ARG A 1232 20.36 4.95 -31.26
CA ARG A 1232 18.94 5.20 -31.11
C ARG A 1232 18.39 4.83 -32.46
N ALA A 1233 17.46 3.88 -32.48
CA ALA A 1233 16.52 3.82 -33.56
C ALA A 1233 15.93 5.23 -33.67
N VAL A 1234 16.37 6.00 -34.67
CA VAL A 1234 15.59 7.11 -35.19
C VAL A 1234 14.20 6.52 -35.36
N ASP A 1235 13.24 7.07 -34.63
CA ASP A 1235 11.86 6.60 -34.72
C ASP A 1235 11.41 6.86 -36.15
N GLY A 1236 11.58 5.86 -37.02
CA GLY A 1236 11.31 5.95 -38.46
C GLY A 1236 9.81 6.02 -38.76
N ASP A 1237 9.00 6.17 -37.72
CA ASP A 1237 7.58 6.40 -37.76
C ASP A 1237 7.29 7.76 -38.42
N THR A 1238 7.06 7.69 -39.73
CA THR A 1238 6.63 8.78 -40.59
C THR A 1238 5.11 8.97 -40.57
N SER A 1239 4.41 8.38 -39.59
CA SER A 1239 2.97 8.51 -39.46
C SER A 1239 2.54 9.95 -39.17
N CYS A 1240 1.37 10.30 -39.70
CA CYS A 1240 0.74 11.60 -39.46
C CYS A 1240 -0.29 11.48 -38.33
N VAL A 1241 -0.42 12.53 -37.53
CA VAL A 1241 -1.61 12.73 -36.68
C VAL A 1241 -2.75 13.15 -37.60
N VAL A 1242 -3.80 12.34 -37.70
CA VAL A 1242 -4.90 12.55 -38.66
C VAL A 1242 -6.23 12.83 -37.96
N ASN A 1243 -6.94 13.89 -38.36
CA ASN A 1243 -8.34 14.19 -38.02
C ASN A 1243 -8.68 14.24 -36.50
N GLN A 1244 -7.74 14.71 -35.67
CA GLN A 1244 -7.97 14.89 -34.23
C GLN A 1244 -8.27 16.35 -33.87
N THR A 1245 -8.95 16.58 -32.74
CA THR A 1245 -9.09 17.91 -32.14
C THR A 1245 -8.23 17.97 -30.88
N LEU A 1246 -7.28 18.89 -30.82
CA LEU A 1246 -6.27 18.98 -29.75
C LEU A 1246 -6.32 20.36 -29.08
N SER A 1247 -6.28 20.37 -27.74
CA SER A 1247 -6.16 21.58 -26.92
C SER A 1247 -4.73 21.81 -26.40
N SER A 1248 -3.92 20.76 -26.35
CA SER A 1248 -2.49 20.78 -26.00
C SER A 1248 -1.82 19.54 -26.59
N LEU A 1249 -0.56 19.65 -27.03
CA LEU A 1249 0.22 18.53 -27.54
C LEU A 1249 1.66 18.62 -27.02
N THR A 1250 2.14 17.55 -26.39
CA THR A 1250 3.57 17.39 -26.10
C THR A 1250 4.24 16.87 -27.37
N LEU A 1251 5.07 17.70 -27.97
CA LEU A 1251 5.80 17.35 -29.18
C LEU A 1251 7.09 16.62 -28.82
N ASN A 1252 7.37 15.51 -29.51
CA ASN A 1252 8.68 14.87 -29.43
C ASN A 1252 9.65 15.55 -30.39
N MET A 1253 10.39 16.56 -29.90
CA MET A 1253 11.32 17.38 -30.70
C MET A 1253 12.47 16.57 -31.34
N TRP A 1254 12.74 15.33 -30.91
CA TRP A 1254 13.76 14.49 -31.52
C TRP A 1254 13.32 13.76 -32.78
N ARG A 1255 12.03 13.82 -33.16
CA ARG A 1255 11.56 13.26 -34.43
C ARG A 1255 12.04 14.14 -35.58
N THR A 1256 12.60 13.50 -36.60
CA THR A 1256 12.95 14.17 -37.86
C THR A 1256 11.73 14.40 -38.74
N HIS A 1257 10.63 13.68 -38.51
CA HIS A 1257 9.37 13.82 -39.25
C HIS A 1257 8.21 14.17 -38.32
N HIS A 1258 7.58 15.30 -38.58
CA HIS A 1258 6.36 15.76 -37.91
C HIS A 1258 5.27 15.96 -38.96
N CYS A 1259 4.20 15.19 -38.90
CA CYS A 1259 3.10 15.29 -39.85
C CYS A 1259 1.74 15.43 -39.16
N TYR A 1260 0.97 16.44 -39.56
CA TYR A 1260 -0.38 16.72 -39.07
C TYR A 1260 -1.32 16.91 -40.26
N ALA A 1261 -2.36 16.09 -40.34
CA ALA A 1261 -3.31 16.10 -41.44
C ALA A 1261 -4.75 16.24 -40.91
N GLY A 1262 -5.46 17.32 -41.26
CA GLY A 1262 -6.86 17.49 -40.84
C GLY A 1262 -7.06 17.78 -39.34
N VAL A 1263 -6.01 18.17 -38.61
CA VAL A 1263 -6.05 18.37 -37.15
C VAL A 1263 -6.64 19.73 -36.82
N THR A 1264 -7.51 19.79 -35.80
CA THR A 1264 -8.09 21.03 -35.29
C THR A 1264 -7.47 21.43 -33.95
N PHE A 1265 -6.83 22.59 -33.88
CA PHE A 1265 -6.29 23.20 -32.67
C PHE A 1265 -7.21 24.32 -32.20
N SER A 1266 -7.60 24.32 -30.92
CA SER A 1266 -8.64 25.22 -30.43
C SER A 1266 -8.34 25.74 -29.02
N GLY A 1267 -8.31 27.07 -28.89
CA GLY A 1267 -8.15 27.78 -27.62
C GLY A 1267 -6.78 28.45 -27.46
N VAL A 1268 -6.69 29.43 -26.56
CA VAL A 1268 -5.49 30.26 -26.32
C VAL A 1268 -4.29 29.44 -25.82
N GLY A 1269 -4.53 28.31 -25.14
CA GLY A 1269 -3.47 27.38 -24.70
C GLY A 1269 -3.02 26.37 -25.77
N ALA A 1270 -3.69 26.32 -26.93
CA ALA A 1270 -3.34 25.39 -28.01
C ALA A 1270 -2.21 25.98 -28.87
N ALA A 1271 -1.02 26.06 -28.29
CA ALA A 1271 0.21 26.47 -28.97
C ALA A 1271 0.99 25.23 -29.44
N LEU A 1272 1.14 25.09 -30.76
CA LEU A 1272 1.99 24.08 -31.38
C LEU A 1272 3.35 24.72 -31.68
N THR A 1273 4.31 24.51 -30.78
CA THR A 1273 5.63 25.18 -30.83
C THR A 1273 6.74 24.21 -31.20
N PHE A 1274 7.41 24.45 -32.31
CA PHE A 1274 8.61 23.73 -32.74
C PHE A 1274 9.85 24.55 -32.39
N SER A 1275 10.63 24.07 -31.40
CA SER A 1275 11.88 24.72 -30.98
C SER A 1275 13.06 24.03 -31.64
N PHE A 1276 13.73 24.70 -32.58
CA PHE A 1276 14.77 24.08 -33.40
C PHE A 1276 16.04 23.74 -32.61
N ASN A 1277 16.33 24.47 -31.53
CA ASN A 1277 17.43 24.16 -30.61
C ASN A 1277 17.30 22.76 -29.96
N SER A 1278 16.09 22.24 -29.88
CA SER A 1278 15.77 20.93 -29.28
C SER A 1278 15.63 19.82 -30.33
N MET A 1279 15.85 20.14 -31.61
CA MET A 1279 15.73 19.20 -32.73
C MET A 1279 17.10 18.70 -33.21
N PRO A 1280 17.20 17.48 -33.76
CA PRO A 1280 18.46 16.93 -34.26
C PRO A 1280 18.82 17.52 -35.63
N LEU A 1281 19.24 18.79 -35.66
CA LEU A 1281 19.50 19.55 -36.90
C LEU A 1281 20.60 18.96 -37.78
N HIS A 1282 21.46 18.08 -37.25
CA HIS A 1282 22.41 17.28 -38.02
C HIS A 1282 21.72 16.24 -38.93
N LEU A 1283 20.41 16.02 -38.79
CA LEU A 1283 19.56 15.24 -39.69
C LEU A 1283 18.55 16.16 -40.40
N PRO A 1284 18.06 15.78 -41.60
CA PRO A 1284 17.01 16.53 -42.27
C PRO A 1284 15.71 16.52 -41.45
N ILE A 1285 15.18 17.70 -41.15
CA ILE A 1285 13.91 17.86 -40.43
C ILE A 1285 12.78 18.12 -41.43
N ASN A 1286 11.63 17.47 -41.26
CA ASN A 1286 10.46 17.64 -42.10
C ASN A 1286 9.20 17.83 -41.24
N ILE A 1287 8.62 19.02 -41.30
CA ILE A 1287 7.42 19.41 -40.58
C ILE A 1287 6.32 19.74 -41.59
N THR A 1288 5.28 18.92 -41.65
CA THR A 1288 4.17 19.06 -42.57
C THR A 1288 2.85 19.21 -41.81
N LEU A 1289 2.13 20.31 -42.06
CA LEU A 1289 0.77 20.56 -41.60
C LEU A 1289 -0.11 20.76 -42.83
N THR A 1290 -1.07 19.88 -43.04
CA THR A 1290 -2.01 19.96 -44.18
C THR A 1290 -3.44 19.81 -43.72
N GLY A 1291 -4.37 20.61 -44.25
CA GLY A 1291 -5.79 20.53 -43.90
C GLY A 1291 -6.10 20.92 -42.45
N CYS A 1292 -5.15 21.54 -41.74
CA CYS A 1292 -5.30 21.82 -40.31
C CYS A 1292 -6.16 23.06 -40.06
N THR A 1293 -6.83 23.10 -38.91
CA THR A 1293 -7.70 24.22 -38.51
C THR A 1293 -7.24 24.78 -37.17
N PHE A 1294 -6.99 26.09 -37.08
CA PHE A 1294 -6.60 26.79 -35.85
C PHE A 1294 -7.70 27.77 -35.45
N LEU A 1295 -8.22 27.64 -34.23
CA LEU A 1295 -9.37 28.37 -33.73
C LEU A 1295 -9.08 29.06 -32.40
N TYR A 1296 -9.72 30.22 -32.18
CA TYR A 1296 -9.87 30.87 -30.87
C TYR A 1296 -8.55 31.15 -30.15
N GLY A 1297 -7.57 31.69 -30.87
CA GLY A 1297 -6.27 32.05 -30.31
C GLY A 1297 -5.22 30.93 -30.36
N ALA A 1298 -5.52 29.78 -30.98
CA ALA A 1298 -4.52 28.74 -31.21
C ALA A 1298 -3.36 29.26 -32.07
N VAL A 1299 -2.14 28.81 -31.78
CA VAL A 1299 -0.90 29.35 -32.37
C VAL A 1299 -0.04 28.23 -32.94
N LEU A 1300 0.53 28.46 -34.13
CA LEU A 1300 1.60 27.63 -34.68
C LEU A 1300 2.91 28.43 -34.63
N GLN A 1301 3.92 27.95 -33.90
CA GLN A 1301 5.17 28.67 -33.68
C GLN A 1301 6.38 27.85 -34.11
N PHE A 1302 7.34 28.53 -34.73
CA PHE A 1302 8.66 28.00 -35.08
C PHE A 1302 9.70 28.92 -34.47
N VAL A 1303 10.44 28.40 -33.50
CA VAL A 1303 11.38 29.17 -32.67
C VAL A 1303 12.79 28.72 -32.99
N GLY A 1304 13.56 29.65 -33.55
CA GLY A 1304 15.00 29.53 -33.76
C GLY A 1304 15.79 30.01 -32.54
N ASP A 1305 17.05 30.35 -32.76
CA ASP A 1305 17.97 30.79 -31.70
C ASP A 1305 18.55 32.18 -32.01
N VAL A 1306 19.41 32.71 -31.15
CA VAL A 1306 20.07 34.02 -31.33
C VAL A 1306 20.83 34.08 -32.66
N GLU A 1307 21.45 32.97 -33.07
CA GLU A 1307 22.14 32.81 -34.36
C GLU A 1307 21.64 31.58 -35.13
N ALA A 1308 21.84 31.60 -36.46
CA ALA A 1308 21.37 30.53 -37.34
C ALA A 1308 22.25 29.28 -37.18
N ALA A 1309 21.75 28.28 -36.46
CA ALA A 1309 22.42 26.99 -36.28
C ALA A 1309 22.68 26.27 -37.62
N GLU A 1310 23.82 25.60 -37.75
CA GLU A 1310 24.07 24.69 -38.86
C GLU A 1310 23.05 23.55 -38.87
N SER A 1311 22.56 23.20 -40.07
CA SER A 1311 21.56 22.15 -40.24
C SER A 1311 21.77 21.40 -41.56
N SER A 1312 21.41 20.11 -41.57
CA SER A 1312 21.31 19.30 -42.80
C SER A 1312 20.10 19.65 -43.67
N GLY A 1313 19.25 20.59 -43.22
CA GLY A 1313 18.09 21.10 -43.93
C GLY A 1313 16.80 20.91 -43.14
N VAL A 1314 15.94 21.93 -43.17
CA VAL A 1314 14.64 21.92 -42.48
C VAL A 1314 13.54 22.24 -43.49
N LEU A 1315 12.66 21.28 -43.76
CA LEU A 1315 11.52 21.45 -44.64
C LEU A 1315 10.27 21.72 -43.80
N ILE A 1316 9.59 22.84 -44.04
CA ILE A 1316 8.34 23.21 -43.37
C ILE A 1316 7.26 23.44 -44.42
N ARG A 1317 6.17 22.66 -44.37
CA ARG A 1317 5.03 22.75 -45.28
C ARG A 1317 3.76 22.98 -44.48
N VAL A 1318 3.17 24.17 -44.59
CA VAL A 1318 1.86 24.51 -44.03
C VAL A 1318 0.91 24.74 -45.19
N SER A 1319 -0.03 23.82 -45.43
CA SER A 1319 -0.95 23.86 -46.58
C SER A 1319 -2.40 23.67 -46.17
N GLN A 1320 -3.34 24.20 -46.96
CA GLN A 1320 -4.79 23.99 -46.76
C GLN A 1320 -5.26 24.31 -45.34
N THR A 1321 -4.76 25.40 -44.77
CA THR A 1321 -4.93 25.71 -43.36
C THR A 1321 -6.06 26.71 -43.16
N VAL A 1322 -7.00 26.41 -42.26
CA VAL A 1322 -8.07 27.34 -41.87
C VAL A 1322 -7.68 28.01 -40.56
N MET A 1323 -7.71 29.34 -40.51
CA MET A 1323 -7.32 30.12 -39.33
C MET A 1323 -8.46 31.06 -38.92
N ARG A 1324 -8.88 31.00 -37.65
CA ARG A 1324 -9.91 31.87 -37.07
C ARG A 1324 -9.40 32.53 -35.80
N SER A 1325 -8.97 33.80 -35.90
CA SER A 1325 -8.25 34.49 -34.81
C SER A 1325 -7.06 33.65 -34.31
N SER A 1326 -6.15 33.32 -35.23
CA SER A 1326 -4.98 32.46 -35.02
C SER A 1326 -3.78 32.99 -35.82
N VAL A 1327 -2.56 32.59 -35.49
CA VAL A 1327 -1.35 33.09 -36.15
C VAL A 1327 -0.32 31.98 -36.37
N VAL A 1328 0.42 32.08 -37.48
CA VAL A 1328 1.65 31.31 -37.71
C VAL A 1328 2.84 32.24 -37.45
N ALA A 1329 3.73 31.86 -36.53
CA ALA A 1329 4.82 32.71 -36.07
C ALA A 1329 6.19 32.06 -36.33
N PHE A 1330 7.15 32.87 -36.80
CA PHE A 1330 8.57 32.54 -36.84
C PHE A 1330 9.34 33.53 -35.96
N ILE A 1331 10.17 33.01 -35.07
CA ILE A 1331 10.80 33.78 -34.01
C ILE A 1331 12.30 33.46 -34.01
N LEU A 1332 13.14 34.50 -33.99
CA LEU A 1332 14.61 34.44 -33.97
C LEU A 1332 15.24 33.81 -35.24
N ALA A 1333 16.54 33.56 -35.21
CA ALA A 1333 17.30 33.05 -36.35
C ALA A 1333 16.98 31.57 -36.59
N LEU A 1334 16.42 31.28 -37.77
CA LEU A 1334 16.11 29.91 -38.14
C LEU A 1334 17.41 29.17 -38.52
N PRO A 1335 17.44 27.83 -38.39
CA PRO A 1335 18.58 27.05 -38.86
C PRO A 1335 18.90 27.31 -40.33
N GLN A 1336 20.16 27.09 -40.72
CA GLN A 1336 20.56 27.19 -42.11
C GLN A 1336 19.82 26.18 -42.98
N HIS A 1337 19.67 26.46 -44.27
CA HIS A 1337 19.04 25.54 -45.24
C HIS A 1337 17.56 25.19 -44.93
N CYS A 1338 16.79 26.15 -44.43
CA CYS A 1338 15.34 26.00 -44.30
C CYS A 1338 14.62 26.17 -45.66
N GLU A 1339 13.70 25.27 -46.00
CA GLU A 1339 12.73 25.42 -47.10
C GLU A 1339 11.32 25.47 -46.51
N ILE A 1340 10.71 26.65 -46.49
CA ILE A 1340 9.46 26.91 -45.79
C ILE A 1340 8.41 27.35 -46.81
N ALA A 1341 7.25 26.70 -46.80
CA ALA A 1341 6.11 27.11 -47.60
C ALA A 1341 4.83 27.14 -46.77
N VAL A 1342 4.20 28.31 -46.68
CA VAL A 1342 2.88 28.55 -46.10
C VAL A 1342 1.93 28.88 -47.24
N THR A 1343 1.09 27.92 -47.63
CA THR A 1343 0.26 28.01 -48.84
C THR A 1343 -1.20 27.65 -48.60
N GLU A 1344 -2.12 28.20 -49.40
CA GLU A 1344 -3.55 27.83 -49.35
C GLU A 1344 -4.15 28.03 -47.95
N VAL A 1345 -4.02 29.25 -47.41
CA VAL A 1345 -4.53 29.61 -46.09
C VAL A 1345 -5.83 30.40 -46.23
N ASP A 1346 -6.92 29.92 -45.60
CA ASP A 1346 -8.17 30.68 -45.42
C ASP A 1346 -8.17 31.25 -43.99
N ALA A 1347 -7.96 32.56 -43.87
CA ALA A 1347 -7.87 33.24 -42.59
C ALA A 1347 -9.01 34.25 -42.40
N VAL A 1348 -9.72 34.16 -41.26
CA VAL A 1348 -10.62 35.23 -40.80
C VAL A 1348 -10.15 35.73 -39.44
N GLN A 1349 -9.73 36.99 -39.39
CA GLN A 1349 -9.21 37.63 -38.20
C GLN A 1349 -10.24 38.59 -37.61
N SER A 1350 -10.68 38.31 -36.37
CA SER A 1350 -11.62 39.15 -35.62
C SER A 1350 -11.07 39.63 -34.28
N SER A 1351 -10.04 38.96 -33.75
CA SER A 1351 -9.37 39.31 -32.50
C SER A 1351 -7.87 39.07 -32.59
N ALA A 1352 -7.09 39.89 -31.89
CA ALA A 1352 -5.64 39.73 -31.83
C ALA A 1352 -5.29 38.47 -31.02
N VAL A 1353 -4.23 37.78 -31.44
CA VAL A 1353 -3.74 36.55 -30.80
C VAL A 1353 -2.61 36.91 -29.86
N HIS A 1354 -2.61 36.35 -28.65
CA HIS A 1354 -1.53 36.57 -27.70
C HIS A 1354 -0.38 35.61 -28.00
N LEU A 1355 0.76 36.16 -28.41
CA LEU A 1355 2.00 35.39 -28.50
C LEU A 1355 2.75 35.50 -27.16
N PRO A 1356 3.20 34.37 -26.58
CA PRO A 1356 4.12 34.40 -25.45
C PRO A 1356 5.30 35.35 -25.74
N ASP A 1357 5.74 36.09 -24.72
CA ASP A 1357 6.90 37.00 -24.78
C ASP A 1357 6.83 38.12 -25.83
N THR A 1358 5.61 38.51 -26.22
CA THR A 1358 5.38 39.58 -27.19
C THR A 1358 4.35 40.59 -26.67
N VAL A 1359 4.82 41.82 -26.43
CA VAL A 1359 3.96 42.90 -25.87
C VAL A 1359 2.99 43.47 -26.91
N ASN A 1360 3.35 43.41 -28.20
CA ASN A 1360 2.62 44.07 -29.28
C ASN A 1360 1.77 43.07 -30.10
N ASN A 1361 0.61 42.70 -29.56
CA ASN A 1361 -0.31 41.75 -30.21
C ASN A 1361 -1.15 42.45 -31.29
N LYS A 1362 -0.70 42.40 -32.54
CA LYS A 1362 -1.45 42.87 -33.72
C LYS A 1362 -2.18 41.71 -34.41
N LEU A 1363 -3.25 42.04 -35.14
CA LEU A 1363 -3.99 41.07 -35.96
C LEU A 1363 -3.13 40.71 -37.18
N SER A 1364 -2.56 39.51 -37.24
CA SER A 1364 -1.85 39.04 -38.43
C SER A 1364 -2.06 37.58 -38.78
N VAL A 1365 -1.87 37.23 -40.06
CA VAL A 1365 -1.87 35.84 -40.52
C VAL A 1365 -0.50 35.20 -40.26
N LEU A 1366 0.56 35.92 -40.64
CA LEU A 1366 1.94 35.54 -40.37
C LEU A 1366 2.62 36.57 -39.48
N PHE A 1367 3.41 36.09 -38.52
CA PHE A 1367 4.19 36.93 -37.60
C PHE A 1367 5.67 36.56 -37.65
N LEU A 1368 6.55 37.55 -37.73
CA LEU A 1368 8.01 37.38 -37.75
C LEU A 1368 8.65 38.26 -36.66
N LYS A 1369 9.49 37.71 -35.78
CA LYS A 1369 10.22 38.49 -34.76
C LYS A 1369 11.71 38.21 -34.84
N ASN A 1370 12.51 39.23 -35.19
CA ASN A 1370 13.98 39.13 -35.33
C ASN A 1370 14.42 37.92 -36.18
N VAL A 1371 13.70 37.67 -37.29
CA VAL A 1371 13.95 36.49 -38.11
C VAL A 1371 15.18 36.70 -38.97
N VAL A 1372 16.11 35.74 -38.90
CA VAL A 1372 17.27 35.65 -39.80
C VAL A 1372 17.10 34.39 -40.63
N LEU A 1373 17.08 34.55 -41.96
CA LEU A 1373 17.13 33.46 -42.92
C LEU A 1373 18.51 33.42 -43.55
N THR A 1374 19.21 32.31 -43.36
CA THR A 1374 20.54 32.05 -43.91
C THR A 1374 20.47 30.87 -44.86
N ALA A 1375 20.80 31.09 -46.14
CA ALA A 1375 20.68 30.09 -47.21
C ALA A 1375 19.31 29.36 -47.22
N SER A 1376 18.24 30.10 -46.96
CA SER A 1376 16.91 29.57 -46.66
C SER A 1376 15.82 30.24 -47.52
N SER A 1377 14.70 29.55 -47.75
CA SER A 1377 13.57 30.07 -48.51
C SER A 1377 12.27 30.05 -47.70
N LEU A 1378 11.49 31.12 -47.79
CA LEU A 1378 10.18 31.25 -47.20
C LEU A 1378 9.18 31.72 -48.26
N LEU A 1379 8.24 30.85 -48.63
CA LEU A 1379 7.18 31.12 -49.59
C LEU A 1379 5.84 31.24 -48.86
N VAL A 1380 5.16 32.37 -49.03
CA VAL A 1380 3.77 32.57 -48.64
C VAL A 1380 2.95 32.69 -49.92
N SER A 1381 1.96 31.81 -50.14
CA SER A 1381 1.23 31.78 -51.41
C SER A 1381 -0.26 31.44 -51.24
N ASN A 1382 -1.15 32.01 -52.08
CA ASN A 1382 -2.58 31.65 -52.06
C ASN A 1382 -3.25 31.83 -50.68
N VAL A 1383 -2.90 32.90 -49.95
CA VAL A 1383 -3.57 33.25 -48.69
C VAL A 1383 -4.81 34.09 -49.01
N ASN A 1384 -5.99 33.61 -48.66
CA ASN A 1384 -7.22 34.39 -48.70
C ASN A 1384 -7.58 34.78 -47.28
N ALA A 1385 -7.38 36.05 -46.95
CA ALA A 1385 -7.56 36.54 -45.60
C ALA A 1385 -8.57 37.70 -45.55
N HIS A 1386 -9.50 37.62 -44.60
CA HIS A 1386 -10.47 38.67 -44.32
C HIS A 1386 -10.34 39.16 -42.88
N ALA A 1387 -10.30 40.48 -42.67
CA ALA A 1387 -10.25 41.11 -41.35
C ALA A 1387 -11.46 42.01 -41.12
N SER A 1388 -12.06 41.91 -39.93
CA SER A 1388 -13.24 42.71 -39.55
C SER A 1388 -12.91 44.05 -38.86
N ARG A 1389 -11.62 44.32 -38.58
CA ARG A 1389 -11.14 45.53 -37.91
C ARG A 1389 -10.09 46.25 -38.74
N TYR A 1390 -10.16 47.58 -38.74
CA TYR A 1390 -9.06 48.46 -39.15
C TYR A 1390 -7.84 48.18 -38.24
N ASP A 1391 -6.64 48.08 -38.80
CA ASP A 1391 -5.33 47.75 -38.17
C ASP A 1391 -4.89 46.25 -38.17
N ALA A 1392 -5.34 45.47 -39.16
CA ALA A 1392 -4.81 44.12 -39.43
C ALA A 1392 -3.67 44.12 -40.46
N PHE A 1393 -2.73 43.20 -40.31
CA PHE A 1393 -1.50 43.05 -41.11
C PHE A 1393 -1.47 41.65 -41.74
N GLY A 1394 -1.31 41.53 -43.06
CA GLY A 1394 -1.23 40.21 -43.68
C GLY A 1394 -0.03 39.44 -43.12
N LEU A 1395 1.15 40.02 -43.29
CA LEU A 1395 2.40 39.59 -42.68
C LEU A 1395 2.96 40.74 -41.84
N TYR A 1396 3.25 40.46 -40.57
CA TYR A 1396 3.74 41.44 -39.61
C TYR A 1396 5.11 41.03 -39.09
N SER A 1397 6.15 41.82 -39.39
CA SER A 1397 7.50 41.61 -38.89
C SER A 1397 7.93 42.73 -37.93
N ILE A 1398 8.33 42.32 -36.73
CA ILE A 1398 8.92 43.18 -35.72
C ILE A 1398 10.40 42.88 -35.53
N GLY A 1399 11.18 43.93 -35.24
CA GLY A 1399 12.63 43.85 -35.25
C GLY A 1399 13.21 43.82 -36.68
N THR A 1400 14.42 43.28 -36.81
CA THR A 1400 15.10 43.19 -38.11
C THR A 1400 14.81 41.84 -38.76
N LEU A 1401 14.23 41.87 -39.96
CA LEU A 1401 14.13 40.73 -40.85
C LEU A 1401 15.39 40.71 -41.72
N THR A 1402 16.22 39.68 -41.58
CA THR A 1402 17.49 39.55 -42.30
C THR A 1402 17.44 38.38 -43.27
N LEU A 1403 17.72 38.66 -44.54
CA LEU A 1403 17.84 37.68 -45.62
C LEU A 1403 19.30 37.68 -46.11
N VAL A 1404 20.01 36.58 -45.86
CA VAL A 1404 21.44 36.45 -46.16
C VAL A 1404 21.77 35.09 -46.80
N GLY A 1405 22.89 34.99 -47.50
CA GLY A 1405 23.39 33.74 -48.08
C GLY A 1405 22.52 33.18 -49.23
N GLY A 1406 21.98 34.03 -50.09
CA GLY A 1406 21.09 33.62 -51.19
C GLY A 1406 19.69 33.21 -50.73
N SER A 1407 19.25 33.71 -49.57
CA SER A 1407 17.92 33.43 -49.03
C SER A 1407 16.81 34.05 -49.87
N SER A 1408 15.59 33.53 -49.77
CA SER A 1408 14.45 34.13 -50.46
C SER A 1408 13.19 34.21 -49.62
N LEU A 1409 12.46 35.32 -49.73
CA LEU A 1409 11.14 35.51 -49.15
C LEU A 1409 10.17 35.96 -50.25
N TYR A 1410 9.24 35.09 -50.62
CA TYR A 1410 8.21 35.36 -51.62
C TYR A 1410 6.84 35.40 -50.98
N VAL A 1411 6.07 36.45 -51.22
CA VAL A 1411 4.63 36.49 -50.92
C VAL A 1411 3.87 36.68 -52.22
N ARG A 1412 3.03 35.71 -52.61
CA ARG A 1412 2.36 35.76 -53.92
C ARG A 1412 0.93 35.25 -53.96
N TYR A 1413 0.13 35.75 -54.89
CA TYR A 1413 -1.27 35.32 -55.08
C TYR A 1413 -2.11 35.36 -53.79
N CYS A 1414 -1.78 36.26 -52.87
CA CYS A 1414 -2.52 36.44 -51.62
C CYS A 1414 -3.55 37.56 -51.79
N SER A 1415 -4.76 37.36 -51.27
CA SER A 1415 -5.83 38.35 -51.21
C SER A 1415 -6.11 38.73 -49.76
N PHE A 1416 -5.98 40.02 -49.44
CA PHE A 1416 -6.22 40.56 -48.11
C PHE A 1416 -7.35 41.59 -48.13
N GLU A 1417 -8.54 41.20 -47.66
CA GLU A 1417 -9.72 42.06 -47.56
C GLU A 1417 -9.85 42.63 -46.13
N GLY A 1418 -9.98 43.95 -46.01
CA GLY A 1418 -10.12 44.65 -44.72
C GLY A 1418 -8.81 44.81 -43.93
N TYR A 1419 -7.68 44.36 -44.48
CA TYR A 1419 -6.35 44.55 -43.89
C TYR A 1419 -5.82 45.96 -44.17
N THR A 1420 -5.02 46.49 -43.26
CA THR A 1420 -4.40 47.82 -43.39
C THR A 1420 -3.10 47.76 -44.19
N HIS A 1421 -2.32 46.70 -44.00
CA HIS A 1421 -1.08 46.43 -44.72
C HIS A 1421 -1.07 44.98 -45.21
N VAL A 1422 -0.68 44.75 -46.47
CA VAL A 1422 -0.40 43.40 -46.97
C VAL A 1422 0.81 42.84 -46.25
N PHE A 1423 1.84 43.67 -46.12
CA PHE A 1423 3.13 43.28 -45.59
C PHE A 1423 3.75 44.46 -44.83
N TYR A 1424 4.09 44.27 -43.55
CA TYR A 1424 4.78 45.28 -42.75
C TYR A 1424 6.09 44.70 -42.21
N VAL A 1425 7.18 45.41 -42.43
CA VAL A 1425 8.50 45.09 -41.86
C VAL A 1425 9.07 46.32 -41.19
N HIS A 1426 9.41 46.16 -39.91
CA HIS A 1426 10.01 47.23 -39.12
C HIS A 1426 11.42 47.61 -39.61
N SER A 1427 12.27 46.62 -39.86
CA SER A 1427 13.62 46.78 -40.43
C SER A 1427 13.91 45.59 -41.35
N LEU A 1428 14.38 45.84 -42.57
CA LEU A 1428 14.67 44.82 -43.58
C LEU A 1428 16.14 44.91 -44.00
N SER A 1429 16.87 43.82 -43.86
CA SER A 1429 18.23 43.65 -44.41
C SER A 1429 18.23 42.52 -45.43
N VAL A 1430 18.60 42.82 -46.67
CA VAL A 1430 18.70 41.83 -47.76
C VAL A 1430 20.08 41.94 -48.38
N SER A 1431 20.92 40.93 -48.16
CA SER A 1431 22.30 40.88 -48.65
C SER A 1431 22.61 39.54 -49.33
N ASP A 1432 23.78 39.47 -49.95
CA ASP A 1432 24.35 38.23 -50.50
C ASP A 1432 23.44 37.48 -51.46
N HIS A 1433 23.00 38.16 -52.52
CA HIS A 1433 22.13 37.63 -53.57
C HIS A 1433 20.76 37.14 -53.10
N SER A 1434 20.34 37.53 -51.89
CA SER A 1434 19.02 37.18 -51.37
C SER A 1434 17.92 37.97 -52.05
N VAL A 1435 16.70 37.40 -52.08
CA VAL A 1435 15.55 37.97 -52.80
C VAL A 1435 14.37 38.16 -51.87
N PHE A 1436 13.83 39.37 -51.85
CA PHE A 1436 12.52 39.67 -51.27
C PHE A 1436 11.55 40.06 -52.38
N ALA A 1437 10.39 39.38 -52.50
CA ALA A 1437 9.46 39.61 -53.60
C ALA A 1437 7.99 39.49 -53.20
N LEU A 1438 7.18 40.48 -53.62
CA LEU A 1438 5.73 40.50 -53.52
C LEU A 1438 5.14 40.40 -54.94
N LEU A 1439 4.39 39.34 -55.26
CA LEU A 1439 3.93 39.07 -56.64
C LEU A 1439 2.43 38.77 -56.72
N ASN A 1440 1.68 39.47 -57.58
CA ASN A 1440 0.27 39.18 -57.85
C ASN A 1440 -0.64 39.11 -56.59
N ASN A 1441 -0.35 39.92 -55.57
CA ASN A 1441 -1.20 40.03 -54.39
C ASN A 1441 -2.29 41.08 -54.60
N THR A 1442 -3.49 40.84 -54.09
CA THR A 1442 -4.65 41.73 -54.18
C THR A 1442 -5.04 42.25 -52.80
N MET A 1443 -5.49 43.50 -52.74
CA MET A 1443 -5.99 44.15 -51.53
C MET A 1443 -7.15 45.07 -51.94
N ASP A 1444 -8.35 44.81 -51.43
CA ASP A 1444 -9.57 45.54 -51.84
C ASP A 1444 -9.73 46.89 -51.12
N SER A 1445 -9.13 47.01 -49.93
CA SER A 1445 -9.04 48.25 -49.15
C SER A 1445 -7.86 48.16 -48.17
N GLY A 1446 -7.08 49.25 -48.04
CA GLY A 1446 -5.89 49.34 -47.17
C GLY A 1446 -5.08 50.62 -47.42
N THR A 1447 -4.11 50.93 -46.56
CA THR A 1447 -3.31 52.18 -46.64
C THR A 1447 -2.02 52.03 -47.45
N SER A 1448 -1.39 50.87 -47.45
CA SER A 1448 -0.23 50.59 -48.31
C SER A 1448 -0.04 49.09 -48.55
N PHE A 1449 0.70 48.79 -49.62
CA PHE A 1449 1.43 47.54 -49.75
C PHE A 1449 2.62 47.51 -48.80
#